data_AF-A0A0B8Q9P7-F1
#
_entry.id   AF-A0A0B8Q9P7-F1
#
_cell.length_a   1.000
_cell.length_b   1.000
_cell.length_c   1.000
_cell.angle_alpha   90.00
_cell.angle_beta   90.00
_cell.angle_gamma   90.00
#
_symmetry.space_group_name_H-M   'P 1'
#
loop_
_entity.id
_entity.type
_entity.pdbx_description
1 polymer ?
#
loop_
_entity_poly.entity_id
_entity_poly.type
_entity_poly.pdbx_seq_one_letter_code
_entity_poly.pdbx_strand_id
1 'polypeptide(L)'
;MVYAEIDVINNTDLDVKIMGLDASQRGKGTLIIRDKAKGSSDNPVETIYTKDANGVTVTTNGVSTTGSDDMTYDPREGWRYSWTMGQETFERRYTTEGTSSWLGIDAFAKDPKDVSFNGEPEVVGDPTLRGEGAYFEFDEGGETYIFSELDDPIVLDNETSLVRKWTESTWWGKKTYYAKFVEESKVRYESTHSIRADYGVAITFTGLEAGSIDITSENGGSVIVQGAISNTEGTTTISTDADIITKSTGTVGGMDIVLDAKRIGGEVQTNVDGSIEAASNALRVNLTNNGGGGITASTNGGRINIVETDGPLVVKNITSATSRQLSNDTGGKVYLSAVGGVEAESGTAGVVRGGQIYINSEAHVGSNSQALAIDSGVKNTDSVTVLAVNDIYLSETDGDFLAKEITSTSGDVTISVSKGSLIDANNSTARDQRTYEDLSTGLWENLGLIGDSDAANAKIQNVIDAYVSAREMEYSTYWNIRNGQFDGTYIADEEVGLSVDEEAYYREVYETIGTEDGLAGSDLDTFVDDAIQTLVNKRTAEYHALHATYGGEAYDDEYEYVLSQDETDSLTASVHVWTEDELTNLISGSLLKPITNTQATIEEANISAGGDITIVTQDDIGSAVGSVEIDLDGDYSDDERVQLAAAERNDVYFLFTERTQNVVVDVVESDSGDQLVRSSGNWVSDGFVAGMQIRIAGDSANANDEGSFYEIASVTSDTITLTSTGLSVEFAVTMDVAAISSTPNLTTLVNTDGDTWASLGLAQDGFVSLGSEVYQISRVAGLVVDLEEVDPSIASDVTALDSNDYRTASVTKVVIDQREDIDVLVTGSISATATGNVYLGSEQSMQIDSVSGDNVRIKSKQDLTDGTGNGASVSAGSTLILEAGSGAIGSESNRFNIDLATDATLTARAESDIFITEINSAINVATIFSSGGVVDLLALNGSIVDSFDHDYENIRAVDVVLTANSGGIGAIGNLLDINLTGGLLTVNAQNDIRVNETEGNLDVDHVESAQGDVELAAHLAILDGVADDPSELADIVGASISLTSRLDTVGQVGNDIEVDSGSTEGENLTVSSFNNTHLTETLGDLYLNTVQTGAAAIAFIAAPAGRILNDSSSGNNIISGKTYLFASLDIGTSDKALATQVGDIQGQSTTGSTYILNTGALNVGGVVDGITSGFEAGGEINMTTQSPMTVVQSLTANGNINLKSKDDSANDDITIVSGVTLETKASININSGDGFTLESGATLDADKDVNIQIDSGQIGDRDAVGAT
;
A
#
# COMPACT_ATOMS: atom_id res chain seq x y z
N MET A 1 -32.19 -8.44 51.29
CA MET A 1 -32.75 -9.78 50.99
C MET A 1 -31.65 -10.59 50.36
N VAL A 2 -31.91 -11.87 50.10
CA VAL A 2 -30.90 -12.86 49.74
C VAL A 2 -31.33 -13.47 48.42
N TYR A 3 -30.45 -13.44 47.42
CA TYR A 3 -30.65 -14.26 46.22
C TYR A 3 -30.31 -15.72 46.52
N ALA A 4 -30.84 -16.64 45.72
CA ALA A 4 -30.57 -18.07 45.90
C ALA A 4 -29.14 -18.44 45.47
N GLU A 5 -28.58 -19.44 46.16
CA GLU A 5 -27.40 -20.20 45.75
C GLU A 5 -27.90 -21.59 45.33
N ILE A 6 -27.60 -22.01 44.10
CA ILE A 6 -28.05 -23.27 43.52
C ILE A 6 -26.85 -24.06 42.99
N ASP A 7 -26.47 -25.11 43.72
CA ASP A 7 -25.42 -26.04 43.32
C ASP A 7 -26.00 -27.32 42.72
N VAL A 8 -25.62 -27.65 41.48
CA VAL A 8 -25.97 -28.90 40.80
C VAL A 8 -24.69 -29.68 40.49
N ILE A 9 -24.42 -30.72 41.27
CA ILE A 9 -23.23 -31.56 41.11
C ILE A 9 -23.63 -32.95 40.57
N ASN A 10 -23.17 -33.28 39.37
CA ASN A 10 -23.31 -34.60 38.76
C ASN A 10 -22.01 -35.39 38.81
N ASN A 11 -21.99 -36.40 39.67
CA ASN A 11 -20.85 -37.30 39.85
C ASN A 11 -20.96 -38.56 38.98
N THR A 12 -21.76 -38.55 37.92
CA THR A 12 -21.95 -39.70 37.01
C THR A 12 -21.45 -39.41 35.60
N ASP A 13 -21.29 -40.46 34.79
CA ASP A 13 -20.98 -40.38 33.36
C ASP A 13 -22.22 -40.12 32.48
N LEU A 14 -23.38 -39.91 33.09
CA LEU A 14 -24.63 -39.66 32.40
C LEU A 14 -24.87 -38.17 32.21
N ASP A 15 -25.51 -37.82 31.10
CA ASP A 15 -25.92 -36.44 30.81
C ASP A 15 -26.88 -35.89 31.88
N VAL A 16 -26.67 -34.63 32.26
CA VAL A 16 -27.56 -33.87 33.13
C VAL A 16 -28.47 -33.01 32.28
N LYS A 17 -29.77 -33.11 32.52
CA LYS A 17 -30.75 -32.31 31.81
C LYS A 17 -31.35 -31.25 32.73
N ILE A 18 -31.09 -29.99 32.43
CA ILE A 18 -31.60 -28.85 33.17
C ILE A 18 -32.94 -28.42 32.57
N MET A 19 -34.01 -28.68 33.32
CA MET A 19 -35.38 -28.33 32.91
C MET A 19 -35.74 -26.86 33.25
N GLY A 20 -34.93 -26.22 34.10
CA GLY A 20 -35.03 -24.81 34.47
C GLY A 20 -34.51 -24.57 35.89
N LEU A 21 -33.83 -23.44 36.11
CA LEU A 21 -33.33 -22.98 37.40
C LEU A 21 -33.60 -21.47 37.48
N ASP A 22 -33.99 -20.96 38.64
CA ASP A 22 -34.31 -19.53 38.79
C ASP A 22 -33.74 -19.00 40.11
N ALA A 23 -32.68 -18.20 39.99
CA ALA A 23 -32.08 -17.40 41.05
C ALA A 23 -32.30 -15.89 40.81
N SER A 24 -33.11 -15.49 39.83
CA SER A 24 -33.33 -14.08 39.44
C SER A 24 -34.13 -13.27 40.47
N GLN A 25 -34.95 -13.94 41.28
CA GLN A 25 -35.84 -13.28 42.24
C GLN A 25 -35.22 -13.21 43.63
N ARG A 26 -35.28 -12.03 44.25
CA ARG A 26 -34.93 -11.86 45.68
C ARG A 26 -35.94 -12.58 46.57
N GLY A 27 -35.47 -13.39 47.51
CA GLY A 27 -36.32 -14.02 48.53
C GLY A 27 -36.79 -13.04 49.61
N LYS A 28 -38.04 -13.16 50.09
CA LYS A 28 -38.56 -12.36 51.22
C LYS A 28 -38.32 -13.02 52.57
N GLY A 29 -37.42 -12.44 53.37
CA GLY A 29 -37.20 -12.84 54.76
C GLY A 29 -38.26 -12.23 55.66
N THR A 30 -39.16 -13.06 56.23
CA THR A 30 -40.14 -12.62 57.23
C THR A 30 -40.01 -13.45 58.49
N LEU A 31 -39.55 -12.81 59.57
CA LEU A 31 -39.57 -13.38 60.91
C LEU A 31 -40.72 -12.74 61.69
N ILE A 32 -41.71 -13.55 62.04
CA ILE A 32 -42.83 -13.13 62.89
C ILE A 32 -42.55 -13.64 64.29
N ILE A 33 -42.28 -12.72 65.21
CA ILE A 33 -42.24 -13.03 66.63
C ILE A 33 -43.59 -12.68 67.24
N ARG A 34 -44.32 -13.71 67.70
CA ARG A 34 -45.55 -13.56 68.47
C ARG A 34 -45.23 -13.73 69.94
N ASP A 35 -44.98 -12.62 70.60
CA ASP A 35 -44.71 -12.61 72.04
C ASP A 35 -46.05 -12.55 72.81
N LYS A 36 -46.50 -13.74 73.21
CA LYS A 36 -47.69 -13.93 74.07
C LYS A 36 -47.50 -13.31 75.46
N ALA A 37 -46.26 -13.14 75.89
CA ALA A 37 -45.90 -12.58 77.17
C ALA A 37 -45.99 -11.05 77.20
N LYS A 38 -45.63 -10.35 76.10
CA LYS A 38 -45.90 -8.90 75.92
C LYS A 38 -47.37 -8.59 75.61
N GLY A 39 -48.15 -9.57 75.15
CA GLY A 39 -49.59 -9.44 74.84
C GLY A 39 -50.48 -10.31 75.72
N SER A 40 -51.42 -11.03 75.10
CA SER A 40 -52.20 -12.10 75.72
C SER A 40 -52.19 -13.37 74.87
N SER A 41 -52.65 -14.50 75.41
CA SER A 41 -52.72 -15.76 74.64
C SER A 41 -53.63 -15.67 73.41
N ASP A 42 -54.71 -14.88 73.49
CA ASP A 42 -55.66 -14.67 72.40
C ASP A 42 -55.20 -13.57 71.43
N ASN A 43 -54.38 -12.61 71.89
CA ASN A 43 -53.83 -11.49 71.11
C ASN A 43 -52.36 -11.22 71.52
N PRO A 44 -51.39 -12.03 71.05
CA PRO A 44 -49.97 -11.79 71.33
C PRO A 44 -49.49 -10.48 70.69
N VAL A 45 -48.46 -9.85 71.26
CA VAL A 45 -47.78 -8.74 70.57
C VAL A 45 -47.02 -9.34 69.40
N GLU A 46 -47.40 -8.95 68.19
CA GLU A 46 -46.78 -9.42 66.96
C GLU A 46 -45.76 -8.38 66.51
N THR A 47 -44.50 -8.81 66.42
CA THR A 47 -43.42 -8.06 65.80
C THR A 47 -42.97 -8.81 64.55
N ILE A 48 -43.24 -8.21 63.40
CA ILE A 48 -42.91 -8.75 62.10
C ILE A 48 -41.65 -8.04 61.61
N TYR A 49 -40.55 -8.77 61.57
CA TYR A 49 -39.34 -8.36 60.89
C TYR A 49 -39.43 -8.80 59.43
N THR A 50 -39.43 -7.84 58.52
CA THR A 50 -39.43 -8.09 57.08
C THR A 50 -38.19 -7.45 56.47
N LYS A 51 -37.25 -8.25 55.95
CA LYS A 51 -36.18 -7.74 55.09
C LYS A 51 -36.69 -7.73 53.66
N ASP A 52 -36.77 -6.56 53.02
CA ASP A 52 -37.09 -6.41 51.61
C ASP A 52 -36.02 -5.68 50.78
N ALA A 53 -36.34 -5.29 49.53
CA ALA A 53 -35.42 -4.59 48.64
C ALA A 53 -35.03 -3.18 49.13
N ASN A 54 -35.81 -2.59 50.03
CA ASN A 54 -35.59 -1.25 50.59
C ASN A 54 -34.93 -1.28 51.97
N GLY A 55 -34.48 -2.45 52.44
CA GLY A 55 -33.89 -2.66 53.77
C GLY A 55 -34.78 -3.48 54.70
N VAL A 56 -34.51 -3.41 55.99
CA VAL A 56 -35.30 -4.14 57.01
C VAL A 56 -36.40 -3.23 57.54
N THR A 57 -37.64 -3.71 57.53
CA THR A 57 -38.78 -3.08 58.18
C THR A 57 -39.20 -3.91 59.38
N VAL A 58 -39.34 -3.27 60.54
CA VAL A 58 -39.86 -3.88 61.76
C VAL A 58 -41.25 -3.32 62.03
N THR A 59 -42.27 -4.18 61.96
CA THR A 59 -43.67 -3.81 62.21
C THR A 59 -44.13 -4.42 63.51
N THR A 60 -44.37 -3.59 64.53
CA THR A 60 -44.89 -4.02 65.83
C THR A 60 -46.33 -3.57 65.98
N ASN A 61 -47.28 -4.51 66.14
CA ASN A 61 -48.72 -4.22 66.29
C ASN A 61 -49.27 -3.22 65.24
N GLY A 62 -48.81 -3.31 63.99
CA GLY A 62 -49.29 -2.50 62.87
C GLY A 62 -48.58 -1.16 62.65
N VAL A 63 -47.56 -0.80 63.43
CA VAL A 63 -46.72 0.39 63.21
C VAL A 63 -45.34 -0.05 62.70
N SER A 64 -44.93 0.47 61.53
CA SER A 64 -43.66 0.12 60.88
C SER A 64 -42.54 1.13 61.18
N THR A 65 -41.34 0.62 61.41
CA THR A 65 -40.08 1.39 61.60
C THR A 65 -38.94 0.75 60.80
N THR A 66 -37.90 1.52 60.49
CA THR A 66 -36.69 1.00 59.81
C THR A 66 -35.82 0.21 60.79
N GLY A 67 -35.40 -0.99 60.40
CA GLY A 67 -34.44 -1.84 61.11
C GLY A 67 -33.10 -1.97 60.37
N SER A 68 -32.22 -2.82 60.89
CA SER A 68 -30.91 -3.16 60.33
C SER A 68 -30.78 -4.67 60.07
N ASP A 69 -29.74 -5.11 59.37
CA ASP A 69 -29.53 -6.53 59.05
C ASP A 69 -29.19 -7.40 60.27
N ASP A 70 -28.60 -6.77 61.29
CA ASP A 70 -28.43 -7.30 62.63
C ASP A 70 -29.31 -6.50 63.60
N MET A 71 -30.16 -7.20 64.34
CA MET A 71 -31.05 -6.63 65.36
C MET A 71 -31.18 -7.59 66.53
N THR A 72 -31.81 -7.12 67.60
CA THR A 72 -32.21 -7.96 68.72
C THR A 72 -33.69 -7.76 68.99
N TYR A 73 -34.47 -8.84 69.06
CA TYR A 73 -35.81 -8.79 69.64
C TYR A 73 -35.69 -9.14 71.11
N ASP A 74 -35.95 -8.17 71.98
CA ASP A 74 -36.05 -8.43 73.41
C ASP A 74 -37.44 -9.02 73.71
N PRO A 75 -37.56 -10.24 74.26
CA PRO A 75 -38.82 -10.74 74.79
C PRO A 75 -39.29 -9.91 76.00
N ARG A 76 -40.47 -10.18 76.58
CA ARG A 76 -40.86 -9.53 77.84
C ARG A 76 -39.85 -9.87 78.94
N GLU A 77 -39.26 -8.86 79.57
CA GLU A 77 -38.34 -9.02 80.69
C GLU A 77 -39.02 -9.72 81.88
N GLY A 78 -38.32 -10.64 82.55
CA GLY A 78 -38.81 -11.36 83.74
C GLY A 78 -39.37 -12.77 83.49
N TRP A 79 -39.30 -13.32 82.27
CA TRP A 79 -39.70 -14.70 82.00
C TRP A 79 -38.54 -15.70 82.18
N ARG A 80 -38.84 -16.88 82.72
CA ARG A 80 -37.91 -17.96 83.03
C ARG A 80 -38.43 -19.28 82.48
N TYR A 81 -37.53 -20.19 82.10
CA TYR A 81 -37.86 -21.53 81.62
C TYR A 81 -37.55 -22.53 82.73
N SER A 82 -38.58 -23.25 83.17
CA SER A 82 -38.57 -24.10 84.35
C SER A 82 -38.91 -25.54 83.99
N TRP A 83 -38.19 -26.51 84.55
CA TRP A 83 -38.43 -27.93 84.31
C TRP A 83 -38.17 -28.78 85.56
N THR A 84 -38.92 -29.88 85.69
CA THR A 84 -38.83 -30.81 86.82
C THR A 84 -38.28 -32.16 86.38
N MET A 85 -37.28 -32.66 87.11
CA MET A 85 -36.62 -33.95 86.92
C MET A 85 -37.12 -34.95 87.99
N GLY A 86 -37.34 -36.22 87.62
CA GLY A 86 -37.70 -37.29 88.55
C GLY A 86 -36.72 -38.47 88.53
N GLN A 87 -36.28 -38.91 89.71
CA GLN A 87 -35.36 -40.04 89.94
C GLN A 87 -36.05 -41.14 90.77
N GLU A 88 -36.08 -42.37 90.28
CA GLU A 88 -36.71 -43.52 90.97
C GLU A 88 -35.66 -44.38 91.71
N THR A 89 -36.02 -44.93 92.86
CA THR A 89 -35.20 -45.85 93.69
C THR A 89 -36.03 -47.02 94.23
N PHE A 90 -35.41 -48.15 94.59
CA PHE A 90 -36.04 -49.24 95.33
C PHE A 90 -35.53 -49.28 96.78
N GLU A 91 -36.44 -49.38 97.75
CA GLU A 91 -36.14 -49.59 99.17
C GLU A 91 -36.56 -51.00 99.60
N ARG A 92 -35.68 -51.77 100.27
CA ARG A 92 -35.92 -53.20 100.60
C ARG A 92 -35.93 -53.46 102.11
N ARG A 93 -36.85 -54.27 102.63
CA ARG A 93 -36.89 -54.73 104.03
C ARG A 93 -36.88 -56.25 104.14
N TYR A 94 -35.94 -56.81 104.90
CA TYR A 94 -35.80 -58.26 105.05
C TYR A 94 -36.27 -58.78 106.41
N THR A 95 -37.00 -59.91 106.44
CA THR A 95 -37.48 -60.58 107.66
C THR A 95 -37.12 -62.08 107.66
N THR A 96 -36.54 -62.61 108.73
CA THR A 96 -36.18 -64.03 108.88
C THR A 96 -36.93 -64.68 110.04
N GLU A 97 -37.56 -65.82 109.79
CA GLU A 97 -38.40 -66.58 110.73
C GLU A 97 -37.90 -68.02 110.89
N GLY A 98 -38.14 -68.69 112.03
CA GLY A 98 -37.70 -70.08 112.21
C GLY A 98 -38.53 -70.94 113.18
N THR A 99 -38.68 -72.23 112.85
CA THR A 99 -39.46 -73.23 113.60
C THR A 99 -38.66 -74.52 113.87
N SER A 100 -38.78 -75.11 115.05
CA SER A 100 -37.98 -76.24 115.56
C SER A 100 -38.83 -77.44 115.94
N SER A 101 -38.44 -78.64 115.52
CA SER A 101 -39.07 -79.89 115.97
C SER A 101 -38.05 -80.96 116.36
N TRP A 102 -38.43 -81.84 117.29
CA TRP A 102 -37.65 -83.04 117.63
C TRP A 102 -38.41 -84.27 117.11
N LEU A 103 -37.82 -84.99 116.15
CA LEU A 103 -38.43 -86.15 115.45
C LEU A 103 -39.86 -85.91 114.91
N GLY A 104 -40.14 -84.70 114.42
CA GLY A 104 -41.43 -84.36 113.79
C GLY A 104 -42.55 -83.99 114.77
N ILE A 105 -42.26 -83.84 116.08
CA ILE A 105 -43.21 -83.38 117.09
C ILE A 105 -42.74 -82.00 117.61
N ASP A 106 -43.58 -80.99 117.40
CA ASP A 106 -43.33 -79.56 117.66
C ASP A 106 -43.26 -79.22 119.17
N ALA A 107 -44.11 -79.86 119.97
CA ALA A 107 -44.32 -79.54 121.37
C ALA A 107 -43.09 -79.63 122.30
N PHE A 108 -41.98 -80.22 121.86
CA PHE A 108 -40.77 -80.43 122.68
C PHE A 108 -39.55 -79.62 122.23
N ALA A 109 -39.71 -78.69 121.29
CA ALA A 109 -38.62 -77.87 120.77
C ALA A 109 -39.08 -76.42 120.53
N LYS A 110 -38.80 -75.51 121.47
CA LYS A 110 -39.18 -74.09 121.36
C LYS A 110 -38.57 -73.41 120.12
N ASP A 111 -39.41 -72.69 119.38
CA ASP A 111 -39.04 -71.93 118.19
C ASP A 111 -38.16 -70.69 118.46
N PRO A 112 -37.18 -70.39 117.60
CA PRO A 112 -36.44 -69.14 117.63
C PRO A 112 -37.30 -67.94 117.21
N LYS A 113 -37.02 -66.74 117.74
CA LYS A 113 -37.74 -65.49 117.42
C LYS A 113 -37.35 -64.93 116.04
N ASP A 114 -38.31 -64.31 115.37
CA ASP A 114 -38.11 -63.67 114.07
C ASP A 114 -37.28 -62.36 114.16
N VAL A 115 -36.49 -62.07 113.13
CA VAL A 115 -35.57 -60.91 113.04
C VAL A 115 -35.75 -60.18 111.71
N SER A 116 -36.02 -58.87 111.75
CA SER A 116 -36.17 -58.02 110.55
C SER A 116 -35.28 -56.77 110.55
N PHE A 117 -34.83 -56.33 109.37
CA PHE A 117 -34.03 -55.11 109.16
C PHE A 117 -34.21 -54.54 107.73
N ASN A 118 -34.06 -53.22 107.57
CA ASN A 118 -34.16 -52.50 106.29
C ASN A 118 -32.79 -52.42 105.60
N GLY A 119 -32.75 -52.57 104.29
CA GLY A 119 -31.57 -52.37 103.44
C GLY A 119 -31.55 -50.97 102.81
N GLU A 120 -30.38 -50.54 102.34
CA GLU A 120 -30.15 -49.24 101.71
C GLU A 120 -30.89 -49.11 100.36
N PRO A 121 -31.41 -47.91 100.01
CA PRO A 121 -32.10 -47.68 98.72
C PRO A 121 -31.17 -47.83 97.51
N GLU A 122 -31.67 -48.42 96.42
CA GLU A 122 -30.93 -48.62 95.16
C GLU A 122 -31.56 -47.82 94.00
N VAL A 123 -30.75 -47.02 93.29
CA VAL A 123 -31.22 -46.09 92.24
C VAL A 123 -31.54 -46.83 90.93
N VAL A 124 -32.65 -46.48 90.28
CA VAL A 124 -33.16 -47.14 89.07
C VAL A 124 -33.11 -46.20 87.86
N GLY A 125 -32.09 -46.38 87.01
CA GLY A 125 -31.93 -45.65 85.74
C GLY A 125 -31.52 -44.17 85.89
N ASP A 126 -31.33 -43.49 84.75
CA ASP A 126 -31.04 -42.05 84.71
C ASP A 126 -32.29 -41.21 85.04
N PRO A 127 -32.14 -40.01 85.62
CA PRO A 127 -33.29 -39.15 85.94
C PRO A 127 -33.98 -38.69 84.66
N THR A 128 -35.31 -38.60 84.70
CA THR A 128 -36.16 -38.35 83.52
C THR A 128 -37.05 -37.14 83.76
N LEU A 129 -37.39 -36.38 82.69
CA LEU A 129 -38.32 -35.26 82.77
C LEU A 129 -39.71 -35.72 83.20
N ARG A 130 -40.34 -34.98 84.13
CA ARG A 130 -41.66 -35.28 84.70
C ARG A 130 -42.54 -34.02 84.80
N GLY A 131 -43.87 -34.23 84.80
CA GLY A 131 -44.87 -33.15 84.72
C GLY A 131 -45.26 -32.79 83.29
N GLU A 132 -46.16 -31.80 83.10
CA GLU A 132 -46.60 -31.31 81.78
C GLU A 132 -45.49 -30.53 81.05
N GLY A 133 -44.35 -31.18 80.79
CA GLY A 133 -43.21 -30.57 80.10
C GLY A 133 -42.59 -29.40 80.85
N ALA A 134 -41.48 -28.90 80.33
CA ALA A 134 -40.91 -27.66 80.80
C ALA A 134 -41.87 -26.49 80.50
N TYR A 135 -42.05 -25.60 81.46
CA TYR A 135 -43.00 -24.49 81.38
C TYR A 135 -42.27 -23.16 81.56
N PHE A 136 -42.82 -22.11 80.97
CA PHE A 136 -42.33 -20.76 81.19
C PHE A 136 -43.08 -20.13 82.36
N GLU A 137 -42.36 -19.53 83.30
CA GLU A 137 -42.93 -18.79 84.43
C GLU A 137 -42.42 -17.35 84.46
N PHE A 138 -43.18 -16.46 85.11
CA PHE A 138 -42.84 -15.04 85.21
C PHE A 138 -42.39 -14.71 86.63
N ASP A 139 -41.16 -14.26 86.79
CA ASP A 139 -40.54 -13.88 88.07
C ASP A 139 -39.49 -12.77 87.85
N GLU A 140 -39.68 -11.59 88.47
CA GLU A 140 -38.85 -10.38 88.28
C GLU A 140 -37.46 -10.45 88.96
N GLY A 141 -37.02 -11.63 89.42
CA GLY A 141 -35.73 -11.84 90.07
C GLY A 141 -34.53 -11.92 89.10
N GLY A 142 -33.49 -11.10 89.34
CA GLY A 142 -32.33 -10.92 88.43
C GLY A 142 -31.27 -12.03 88.38
N GLU A 143 -31.47 -13.19 89.01
CA GLU A 143 -30.47 -14.29 89.06
C GLU A 143 -30.57 -15.22 87.83
N THR A 144 -29.45 -15.71 87.30
CA THR A 144 -29.39 -16.41 86.00
C THR A 144 -29.96 -17.84 86.02
N TYR A 145 -29.94 -18.50 87.18
CA TYR A 145 -30.40 -19.88 87.41
C TYR A 145 -30.96 -20.07 88.83
N ILE A 146 -32.04 -20.83 88.99
CA ILE A 146 -32.71 -21.14 90.27
C ILE A 146 -32.97 -22.65 90.36
N PHE A 147 -32.84 -23.24 91.55
CA PHE A 147 -33.04 -24.68 91.82
C PHE A 147 -33.82 -24.90 93.11
N SER A 148 -34.78 -25.85 93.12
CA SER A 148 -35.52 -26.31 94.31
C SER A 148 -35.88 -27.81 94.24
N GLU A 149 -35.95 -28.49 95.39
CA GLU A 149 -36.26 -29.94 95.49
C GLU A 149 -37.54 -30.13 96.35
N LEU A 150 -38.36 -31.15 96.05
CA LEU A 150 -39.55 -31.47 96.86
C LEU A 150 -39.16 -32.37 98.05
N ASP A 151 -39.51 -31.96 99.27
CA ASP A 151 -39.05 -32.59 100.52
C ASP A 151 -39.59 -34.03 100.79
N ASP A 152 -40.61 -34.52 100.05
CA ASP A 152 -41.23 -35.84 100.28
C ASP A 152 -41.34 -36.70 98.99
N PRO A 153 -40.84 -37.97 98.97
CA PRO A 153 -40.89 -38.86 97.80
C PRO A 153 -42.26 -39.53 97.57
N ILE A 154 -42.56 -39.87 96.31
CA ILE A 154 -43.80 -40.51 95.85
C ILE A 154 -43.58 -42.03 95.72
N VAL A 155 -44.40 -42.86 96.38
CA VAL A 155 -44.33 -44.34 96.31
C VAL A 155 -45.08 -44.87 95.08
N LEU A 156 -44.42 -45.72 94.28
CA LEU A 156 -44.90 -46.17 92.98
C LEU A 156 -45.43 -47.62 92.97
N ASP A 157 -44.83 -48.56 93.71
CA ASP A 157 -45.31 -49.97 93.83
C ASP A 157 -44.66 -50.70 95.04
N ASN A 158 -45.27 -51.79 95.56
CA ASN A 158 -44.73 -52.58 96.69
C ASN A 158 -45.08 -54.09 96.61
N GLU A 159 -44.08 -54.99 96.71
CA GLU A 159 -44.25 -56.46 96.68
C GLU A 159 -43.36 -57.20 97.70
N THR A 160 -43.80 -58.35 98.24
CA THR A 160 -43.03 -59.18 99.20
C THR A 160 -42.73 -60.58 98.65
N SER A 161 -41.47 -61.01 98.68
CA SER A 161 -41.01 -62.27 98.09
C SER A 161 -40.05 -63.07 99.00
N LEU A 162 -40.07 -64.40 98.91
CA LEU A 162 -39.24 -65.31 99.74
C LEU A 162 -37.82 -65.37 99.19
N VAL A 163 -36.84 -65.01 100.02
CA VAL A 163 -35.42 -64.96 99.65
C VAL A 163 -34.74 -66.33 99.82
N ARG A 164 -34.95 -67.04 100.95
CA ARG A 164 -34.24 -68.32 101.22
C ARG A 164 -34.88 -69.15 102.34
N LYS A 165 -34.73 -70.49 102.31
CA LYS A 165 -34.97 -71.41 103.45
C LYS A 165 -33.74 -72.28 103.75
N TRP A 166 -33.54 -72.69 105.01
CA TRP A 166 -32.49 -73.66 105.40
C TRP A 166 -32.84 -74.42 106.68
N THR A 167 -32.08 -75.47 107.02
CA THR A 167 -32.33 -76.32 108.20
C THR A 167 -31.05 -76.68 108.92
N GLU A 168 -31.06 -76.61 110.26
CA GLU A 168 -29.98 -77.03 111.14
C GLU A 168 -30.43 -78.23 112.00
N SER A 169 -29.55 -79.21 112.22
CA SER A 169 -29.88 -80.52 112.81
C SER A 169 -28.83 -80.94 113.85
N THR A 170 -29.23 -81.27 115.08
CA THR A 170 -28.32 -81.88 116.08
C THR A 170 -28.28 -83.42 115.92
N TRP A 171 -27.16 -84.05 116.28
CA TRP A 171 -26.91 -85.48 116.04
C TRP A 171 -27.89 -86.44 116.77
N TRP A 172 -28.62 -85.95 117.77
CA TRP A 172 -29.61 -86.69 118.58
C TRP A 172 -31.05 -86.22 118.31
N GLY A 173 -31.29 -85.62 117.14
CA GLY A 173 -32.61 -85.66 116.49
C GLY A 173 -33.45 -84.37 116.49
N LYS A 174 -32.92 -83.21 116.94
CA LYS A 174 -33.63 -81.92 116.84
C LYS A 174 -33.28 -81.23 115.53
N LYS A 175 -34.29 -80.83 114.74
CA LYS A 175 -34.14 -80.04 113.51
C LYS A 175 -34.85 -78.69 113.64
N THR A 176 -34.19 -77.61 113.22
CA THR A 176 -34.76 -76.25 113.18
C THR A 176 -34.68 -75.72 111.75
N TYR A 177 -35.83 -75.30 111.20
CA TYR A 177 -36.04 -74.83 109.83
C TYR A 177 -36.24 -73.31 109.84
N TYR A 178 -35.51 -72.58 109.00
CA TYR A 178 -35.58 -71.13 108.86
C TYR A 178 -36.03 -70.69 107.46
N ALA A 179 -36.72 -69.55 107.37
CA ALA A 179 -37.15 -68.90 106.14
C ALA A 179 -36.93 -67.38 106.20
N LYS A 180 -36.38 -66.75 105.15
CA LYS A 180 -36.15 -65.31 105.05
C LYS A 180 -36.90 -64.72 103.86
N PHE A 181 -37.60 -63.62 104.05
CA PHE A 181 -38.40 -62.87 103.07
C PHE A 181 -37.85 -61.44 102.89
N VAL A 182 -38.14 -60.80 101.75
CA VAL A 182 -37.86 -59.39 101.47
C VAL A 182 -39.13 -58.70 100.96
N GLU A 183 -39.37 -57.49 101.44
CA GLU A 183 -40.43 -56.56 101.05
C GLU A 183 -39.76 -55.40 100.29
N GLU A 184 -40.13 -55.16 99.04
CA GLU A 184 -39.50 -54.22 98.10
C GLU A 184 -40.48 -53.12 97.71
N SER A 185 -40.16 -51.85 98.00
CA SER A 185 -40.99 -50.68 97.70
C SER A 185 -40.25 -49.73 96.75
N LYS A 186 -40.85 -49.39 95.60
CA LYS A 186 -40.26 -48.44 94.64
C LYS A 186 -40.73 -47.02 94.94
N VAL A 187 -39.82 -46.05 95.10
CA VAL A 187 -40.13 -44.64 95.44
C VAL A 187 -39.45 -43.67 94.46
N ARG A 188 -39.98 -42.44 94.33
CA ARG A 188 -39.51 -41.42 93.38
C ARG A 188 -39.32 -40.06 94.04
N TYR A 189 -38.20 -39.41 93.74
CA TYR A 189 -37.87 -38.03 94.15
C TYR A 189 -37.96 -37.08 92.94
N GLU A 190 -38.40 -35.83 93.15
CA GLU A 190 -38.58 -34.83 92.09
C GLU A 190 -37.90 -33.48 92.44
N SER A 191 -37.21 -32.87 91.48
CA SER A 191 -36.50 -31.58 91.63
C SER A 191 -36.79 -30.61 90.47
N THR A 192 -37.02 -29.33 90.76
CA THR A 192 -37.36 -28.27 89.78
C THR A 192 -36.20 -27.29 89.58
N HIS A 193 -35.88 -27.01 88.32
CA HIS A 193 -34.82 -26.11 87.88
C HIS A 193 -35.43 -24.97 87.04
N SER A 194 -34.93 -23.74 87.13
CA SER A 194 -35.28 -22.65 86.20
C SER A 194 -34.10 -21.80 85.75
N ILE A 195 -34.07 -21.47 84.45
CA ILE A 195 -33.10 -20.52 83.86
C ILE A 195 -33.83 -19.26 83.41
N ARG A 196 -33.12 -18.12 83.41
CA ARG A 196 -33.58 -16.90 82.76
C ARG A 196 -33.95 -17.19 81.28
N ALA A 197 -35.08 -16.68 80.77
CA ALA A 197 -35.60 -16.99 79.43
C ALA A 197 -36.03 -15.76 78.62
N ASP A 198 -35.79 -14.55 79.13
CA ASP A 198 -35.99 -13.25 78.50
C ASP A 198 -34.70 -12.68 77.88
N TYR A 199 -33.77 -13.55 77.46
CA TYR A 199 -32.59 -13.11 76.71
C TYR A 199 -33.01 -12.50 75.38
N GLY A 200 -32.37 -11.39 75.01
CA GLY A 200 -32.52 -10.79 73.70
C GLY A 200 -32.28 -11.84 72.61
N VAL A 201 -33.27 -12.04 71.75
CA VAL A 201 -33.18 -12.93 70.60
C VAL A 201 -32.44 -12.17 69.52
N ALA A 202 -31.17 -12.47 69.32
CA ALA A 202 -30.42 -11.93 68.19
C ALA A 202 -31.09 -12.37 66.89
N ILE A 203 -31.41 -11.40 66.04
CA ILE A 203 -31.98 -11.58 64.71
C ILE A 203 -30.94 -11.09 63.72
N THR A 204 -30.35 -12.01 62.98
CA THR A 204 -29.49 -11.71 61.84
C THR A 204 -30.15 -12.24 60.59
N PHE A 205 -30.30 -11.39 59.57
CA PHE A 205 -30.73 -11.83 58.24
C PHE A 205 -29.49 -12.15 57.38
N THR A 206 -29.14 -13.43 57.21
CA THR A 206 -27.97 -13.91 56.44
C THR A 206 -28.30 -14.27 54.98
N GLY A 207 -27.40 -13.95 54.04
CA GLY A 207 -27.36 -14.52 52.66
C GLY A 207 -26.75 -13.60 51.58
N LEU A 208 -26.69 -14.07 50.33
CA LEU A 208 -25.97 -13.46 49.21
C LEU A 208 -26.59 -12.16 48.67
N GLU A 209 -25.73 -11.22 48.26
CA GLU A 209 -26.10 -9.95 47.62
C GLU A 209 -26.50 -10.10 46.14
N ALA A 210 -26.11 -11.21 45.52
CA ALA A 210 -26.36 -11.60 44.12
C ALA A 210 -26.68 -13.11 44.05
N GLY A 211 -27.40 -13.57 43.02
CA GLY A 211 -27.69 -15.00 42.84
C GLY A 211 -26.47 -15.77 42.35
N SER A 212 -26.33 -17.03 42.76
CA SER A 212 -25.28 -17.92 42.24
C SER A 212 -25.90 -19.22 41.76
N ILE A 213 -25.58 -19.64 40.54
CA ILE A 213 -25.97 -20.94 39.99
C ILE A 213 -24.70 -21.65 39.51
N ASP A 214 -24.28 -22.71 40.20
CA ASP A 214 -23.09 -23.49 39.85
C ASP A 214 -23.48 -24.92 39.45
N ILE A 215 -23.25 -25.28 38.18
CA ILE A 215 -23.57 -26.59 37.61
C ILE A 215 -22.26 -27.28 37.22
N THR A 216 -21.93 -28.40 37.88
CA THR A 216 -20.70 -29.16 37.62
C THR A 216 -21.01 -30.62 37.26
N SER A 217 -20.40 -31.14 36.19
CA SER A 217 -20.48 -32.55 35.78
C SER A 217 -19.08 -33.15 35.69
N GLU A 218 -18.67 -33.90 36.72
CA GLU A 218 -17.26 -34.26 36.97
C GLU A 218 -16.78 -35.52 36.21
N ASN A 219 -17.70 -36.36 35.72
CA ASN A 219 -17.36 -37.70 35.20
C ASN A 219 -17.75 -37.92 33.73
N GLY A 220 -17.80 -36.84 32.93
CA GLY A 220 -17.95 -36.92 31.47
C GLY A 220 -19.38 -36.94 30.93
N GLY A 221 -20.38 -36.59 31.75
CA GLY A 221 -21.76 -36.35 31.29
C GLY A 221 -21.96 -34.93 30.76
N SER A 222 -22.66 -34.78 29.63
CA SER A 222 -22.98 -33.46 29.05
C SER A 222 -24.02 -32.70 29.86
N VAL A 223 -23.99 -31.36 29.83
CA VAL A 223 -25.04 -30.51 30.42
C VAL A 223 -25.99 -30.06 29.31
N ILE A 224 -27.24 -30.53 29.39
CA ILE A 224 -28.29 -30.26 28.41
C ILE A 224 -29.27 -29.23 28.99
N VAL A 225 -29.21 -28.00 28.50
CA VAL A 225 -30.11 -26.91 28.87
C VAL A 225 -31.40 -27.03 28.05
N GLN A 226 -32.51 -27.41 28.69
CA GLN A 226 -33.81 -27.50 28.03
C GLN A 226 -34.77 -26.36 28.42
N GLY A 227 -34.72 -25.90 29.67
CA GLY A 227 -35.48 -24.73 30.13
C GLY A 227 -34.58 -23.54 30.41
N ALA A 228 -35.18 -22.44 30.86
CA ALA A 228 -34.44 -21.23 31.24
C ALA A 228 -33.69 -21.42 32.56
N ILE A 229 -32.42 -21.02 32.57
CA ILE A 229 -31.62 -20.76 33.77
C ILE A 229 -31.62 -19.24 33.92
N SER A 230 -32.18 -18.71 35.00
CA SER A 230 -32.36 -17.27 35.18
C SER A 230 -31.57 -16.77 36.40
N ASN A 231 -30.62 -15.86 36.20
CA ASN A 231 -29.85 -15.26 37.28
C ASN A 231 -29.49 -13.79 36.99
N THR A 232 -30.48 -12.91 36.95
CA THR A 232 -30.35 -11.54 36.43
C THR A 232 -29.31 -10.65 37.12
N GLU A 233 -28.86 -11.01 38.31
CA GLU A 233 -28.08 -10.12 39.19
C GLU A 233 -26.80 -10.79 39.68
N GLY A 234 -26.48 -11.99 39.18
CA GLY A 234 -25.28 -12.71 39.60
C GLY A 234 -24.79 -13.73 38.57
N THR A 235 -23.90 -14.61 39.01
CA THR A 235 -23.11 -15.47 38.11
C THR A 235 -23.77 -16.84 37.91
N THR A 236 -23.81 -17.28 36.66
CA THR A 236 -24.18 -18.66 36.30
C THR A 236 -22.94 -19.37 35.77
N THR A 237 -22.45 -20.37 36.49
CA THR A 237 -21.31 -21.22 36.10
C THR A 237 -21.79 -22.59 35.63
N ILE A 238 -21.29 -23.06 34.49
CA ILE A 238 -21.49 -24.44 34.02
C ILE A 238 -20.14 -25.03 33.63
N SER A 239 -19.71 -26.10 34.29
CA SER A 239 -18.45 -26.80 34.03
C SER A 239 -18.65 -28.30 33.78
N THR A 240 -18.04 -28.84 32.72
CA THR A 240 -18.07 -30.28 32.39
C THR A 240 -16.90 -30.70 31.50
N ASP A 241 -16.38 -31.91 31.63
CA ASP A 241 -15.41 -32.48 30.68
C ASP A 241 -16.06 -32.97 29.35
N ALA A 242 -17.37 -32.77 29.19
CA ALA A 242 -18.18 -33.13 28.02
C ALA A 242 -18.78 -31.89 27.34
N ASP A 243 -19.97 -32.00 26.73
CA ASP A 243 -20.57 -30.89 25.96
C ASP A 243 -21.58 -30.09 26.81
N ILE A 244 -21.67 -28.77 26.61
CA ILE A 244 -22.79 -27.92 27.08
C ILE A 244 -23.65 -27.60 25.86
N ILE A 245 -24.91 -28.05 25.85
CA ILE A 245 -25.80 -27.88 24.69
C ILE A 245 -27.20 -27.42 25.09
N THR A 246 -27.83 -26.60 24.26
CA THR A 246 -29.25 -26.29 24.38
C THR A 246 -30.09 -27.29 23.59
N LYS A 247 -31.23 -27.71 24.14
CA LYS A 247 -32.32 -28.35 23.38
C LYS A 247 -33.58 -27.49 23.50
N SER A 248 -34.39 -27.40 22.44
CA SER A 248 -35.58 -26.54 22.39
C SER A 248 -35.26 -25.06 22.66
N THR A 249 -36.04 -24.35 23.51
CA THR A 249 -35.89 -22.91 23.77
C THR A 249 -35.21 -22.60 25.10
N GLY A 250 -34.38 -23.52 25.62
CA GLY A 250 -33.66 -23.30 26.88
C GLY A 250 -32.61 -22.19 26.74
N THR A 251 -32.42 -21.39 27.78
CA THR A 251 -31.49 -20.26 27.80
C THR A 251 -30.64 -20.30 29.06
N VAL A 252 -29.39 -19.84 28.97
CA VAL A 252 -28.50 -19.61 30.12
C VAL A 252 -28.46 -18.12 30.40
N GLY A 253 -29.07 -17.69 31.50
CA GLY A 253 -29.12 -16.30 31.91
C GLY A 253 -28.24 -16.02 33.12
N GLY A 254 -27.68 -14.82 33.15
CA GLY A 254 -26.73 -14.37 34.17
C GLY A 254 -26.42 -12.88 34.00
N MET A 255 -26.04 -12.19 35.09
CA MET A 255 -25.24 -10.97 34.93
C MET A 255 -23.86 -11.37 34.39
N ASP A 256 -23.24 -12.38 35.01
CA ASP A 256 -22.08 -13.06 34.47
C ASP A 256 -22.42 -14.50 34.09
N ILE A 257 -21.87 -14.98 32.99
CA ILE A 257 -22.01 -16.38 32.56
C ILE A 257 -20.61 -16.96 32.39
N VAL A 258 -20.32 -18.07 33.07
CA VAL A 258 -19.04 -18.76 33.00
C VAL A 258 -19.27 -20.18 32.51
N LEU A 259 -18.66 -20.54 31.37
CA LEU A 259 -18.83 -21.83 30.72
C LEU A 259 -17.46 -22.48 30.52
N ASP A 260 -17.30 -23.72 30.96
CA ASP A 260 -16.09 -24.51 30.73
C ASP A 260 -16.46 -25.91 30.27
N ALA A 261 -16.11 -26.27 29.03
CA ALA A 261 -16.52 -27.52 28.43
C ALA A 261 -15.55 -28.09 27.41
N LYS A 262 -15.76 -29.35 27.01
CA LYS A 262 -15.14 -29.89 25.80
C LYS A 262 -15.69 -29.21 24.54
N ARG A 263 -16.99 -28.94 24.50
CA ARG A 263 -17.67 -28.16 23.44
C ARG A 263 -18.85 -27.41 24.03
N ILE A 264 -19.08 -26.20 23.53
CA ILE A 264 -20.20 -25.34 23.91
C ILE A 264 -21.05 -25.12 22.65
N GLY A 265 -22.35 -25.42 22.73
CA GLY A 265 -23.27 -25.34 21.61
C GLY A 265 -23.18 -26.48 20.60
N GLY A 266 -24.23 -26.63 19.79
CA GLY A 266 -24.36 -27.64 18.75
C GLY A 266 -23.51 -27.33 17.51
N GLU A 267 -23.51 -28.27 16.56
CA GLU A 267 -22.83 -28.11 15.28
C GLU A 267 -23.51 -27.03 14.43
N VAL A 268 -22.68 -26.23 13.77
CA VAL A 268 -23.11 -25.16 12.86
C VAL A 268 -23.52 -25.76 11.52
N GLN A 269 -24.52 -25.17 10.87
CA GLN A 269 -24.92 -25.56 9.52
C GLN A 269 -24.25 -24.62 8.51
N THR A 270 -23.73 -25.20 7.43
CA THR A 270 -23.23 -24.45 6.27
C THR A 270 -24.21 -24.69 5.13
N ASN A 271 -24.73 -23.62 4.54
CA ASN A 271 -25.64 -23.66 3.41
C ASN A 271 -24.90 -24.05 2.13
N VAL A 272 -25.64 -24.33 1.04
CA VAL A 272 -25.07 -24.73 -0.25
C VAL A 272 -24.21 -23.62 -0.85
N ASP A 273 -24.56 -22.37 -0.56
CA ASP A 273 -23.83 -21.16 -0.96
C ASP A 273 -22.66 -20.81 -0.03
N GLY A 274 -22.32 -21.66 0.94
CA GLY A 274 -21.21 -21.42 1.88
C GLY A 274 -21.58 -20.57 3.10
N SER A 275 -22.75 -19.91 3.11
CA SER A 275 -23.18 -19.08 4.25
C SER A 275 -23.38 -19.91 5.52
N ILE A 276 -23.11 -19.30 6.68
CA ILE A 276 -23.04 -19.98 7.98
C ILE A 276 -24.27 -19.66 8.84
N GLU A 277 -25.02 -20.71 9.19
CA GLU A 277 -26.20 -20.66 10.06
C GLU A 277 -25.83 -21.16 11.47
N ALA A 278 -25.15 -20.32 12.25
CA ALA A 278 -24.63 -20.69 13.57
C ALA A 278 -25.69 -20.70 14.69
N ALA A 279 -26.61 -19.73 14.67
CA ALA A 279 -27.56 -19.46 15.76
C ALA A 279 -28.60 -20.58 16.00
N SER A 280 -28.90 -21.40 14.99
CA SER A 280 -29.96 -22.41 15.05
C SER A 280 -29.65 -23.55 16.03
N ASN A 281 -28.37 -23.93 16.17
CA ASN A 281 -27.89 -24.96 17.10
C ASN A 281 -27.02 -24.42 18.24
N ALA A 282 -26.86 -23.10 18.34
CA ALA A 282 -26.05 -22.45 19.37
C ALA A 282 -26.58 -22.69 20.80
N LEU A 283 -25.68 -22.60 21.78
CA LEU A 283 -26.09 -22.40 23.18
C LEU A 283 -26.71 -21.02 23.28
N ARG A 284 -27.99 -20.97 23.67
CA ARG A 284 -28.70 -19.70 23.84
C ARG A 284 -28.36 -19.10 25.19
N VAL A 285 -27.87 -17.87 25.20
CA VAL A 285 -27.60 -17.08 26.40
C VAL A 285 -28.56 -15.90 26.48
N ASN A 286 -28.71 -15.36 27.69
CA ASN A 286 -29.45 -14.14 27.99
C ASN A 286 -28.72 -13.34 29.08
N LEU A 287 -27.74 -12.54 28.66
CA LEU A 287 -26.98 -11.68 29.55
C LEU A 287 -27.84 -10.54 30.07
N THR A 288 -27.73 -10.26 31.37
CA THR A 288 -28.35 -9.08 31.97
C THR A 288 -27.37 -7.92 31.97
N ASN A 289 -27.52 -7.04 30.99
CA ASN A 289 -26.59 -5.95 30.70
C ASN A 289 -26.71 -4.71 31.62
N ASN A 290 -27.26 -4.87 32.84
CA ASN A 290 -27.56 -3.76 33.76
C ASN A 290 -26.43 -3.42 34.77
N GLY A 291 -25.28 -4.11 34.73
CA GLY A 291 -24.27 -4.02 35.81
C GLY A 291 -22.81 -4.24 35.41
N GLY A 292 -22.45 -4.20 34.12
CA GLY A 292 -21.09 -4.50 33.66
C GLY A 292 -20.74 -5.98 33.76
N GLY A 293 -21.73 -6.86 33.64
CA GLY A 293 -21.51 -8.30 33.56
C GLY A 293 -21.19 -8.74 32.13
N GLY A 294 -20.66 -9.96 31.97
CA GLY A 294 -20.30 -10.49 30.67
C GLY A 294 -20.07 -11.99 30.66
N ILE A 295 -19.73 -12.53 29.51
CA ILE A 295 -19.52 -13.95 29.31
C ILE A 295 -18.03 -14.32 29.32
N THR A 296 -17.73 -15.42 30.02
CA THR A 296 -16.47 -16.16 29.90
C THR A 296 -16.78 -17.57 29.42
N ALA A 297 -16.18 -18.00 28.32
CA ALA A 297 -16.37 -19.34 27.78
C ALA A 297 -15.03 -19.95 27.37
N SER A 298 -14.68 -21.11 27.94
CA SER A 298 -13.46 -21.83 27.62
C SER A 298 -13.74 -23.23 27.10
N THR A 299 -12.96 -23.65 26.11
CA THR A 299 -12.84 -25.06 25.73
C THR A 299 -11.38 -25.41 25.44
N ASN A 300 -11.02 -26.68 25.62
CA ASN A 300 -9.67 -27.17 25.36
C ASN A 300 -9.46 -27.46 23.85
N GLY A 301 -9.60 -26.43 23.00
CA GLY A 301 -9.54 -26.53 21.54
C GLY A 301 -10.82 -27.05 20.88
N GLY A 302 -11.95 -27.00 21.59
CA GLY A 302 -13.24 -27.47 21.14
C GLY A 302 -13.96 -26.48 20.21
N ARG A 303 -15.29 -26.64 20.09
CA ARG A 303 -16.12 -25.62 19.45
C ARG A 303 -16.81 -24.81 20.53
N ILE A 304 -16.92 -23.50 20.33
CA ILE A 304 -17.82 -22.61 21.05
C ILE A 304 -18.83 -22.07 20.04
N ASN A 305 -20.12 -22.29 20.26
CA ASN A 305 -21.21 -21.74 19.44
C ASN A 305 -22.28 -21.16 20.35
N ILE A 306 -22.36 -19.83 20.43
CA ILE A 306 -23.19 -19.09 21.40
C ILE A 306 -24.05 -18.07 20.66
N VAL A 307 -25.32 -17.96 21.05
CA VAL A 307 -26.23 -16.91 20.58
C VAL A 307 -26.81 -16.14 21.77
N GLU A 308 -26.60 -14.83 21.80
CA GLU A 308 -27.32 -13.92 22.69
C GLU A 308 -28.70 -13.65 22.11
N THR A 309 -29.72 -13.89 22.93
CA THR A 309 -31.12 -13.84 22.51
C THR A 309 -31.76 -12.48 22.74
N ASP A 310 -31.16 -11.62 23.56
CA ASP A 310 -31.66 -10.27 23.85
C ASP A 310 -30.51 -9.30 24.18
N GLY A 311 -30.45 -8.16 23.49
CA GLY A 311 -29.39 -7.16 23.68
C GLY A 311 -28.00 -7.62 23.18
N PRO A 312 -26.93 -6.89 23.57
CA PRO A 312 -25.57 -7.21 23.17
C PRO A 312 -25.00 -8.42 23.94
N LEU A 313 -24.17 -9.19 23.24
CA LEU A 313 -23.29 -10.20 23.84
C LEU A 313 -22.03 -9.51 24.35
N VAL A 314 -21.94 -9.29 25.66
CA VAL A 314 -20.78 -8.66 26.31
C VAL A 314 -19.70 -9.71 26.63
N VAL A 315 -18.57 -9.66 25.93
CA VAL A 315 -17.46 -10.61 25.99
C VAL A 315 -16.43 -10.17 27.02
N LYS A 316 -16.09 -11.05 27.97
CA LYS A 316 -14.87 -10.93 28.81
C LYS A 316 -13.72 -11.71 28.21
N ASN A 317 -13.95 -13.02 28.03
CA ASN A 317 -12.98 -13.94 27.46
C ASN A 317 -13.67 -15.19 26.88
N ILE A 318 -13.60 -15.36 25.57
CA ILE A 318 -14.04 -16.55 24.86
C ILE A 318 -12.80 -17.17 24.24
N THR A 319 -12.33 -18.30 24.78
CA THR A 319 -11.12 -18.98 24.31
C THR A 319 -11.41 -20.43 23.95
N SER A 320 -11.15 -20.79 22.70
CA SER A 320 -11.11 -22.19 22.27
C SER A 320 -9.69 -22.59 21.90
N ALA A 321 -8.89 -23.03 22.87
CA ALA A 321 -7.53 -23.50 22.61
C ALA A 321 -7.00 -24.39 23.74
N THR A 322 -6.17 -25.37 23.37
CA THR A 322 -5.28 -26.05 24.33
C THR A 322 -4.05 -25.19 24.62
N SER A 323 -3.32 -25.45 25.70
CA SER A 323 -2.05 -24.75 25.98
C SER A 323 -1.01 -24.88 24.86
N ARG A 324 -1.03 -25.98 24.10
CA ARG A 324 -0.15 -26.19 22.93
C ARG A 324 -0.63 -25.41 21.70
N GLN A 325 -1.93 -25.22 21.55
CA GLN A 325 -2.47 -24.39 20.47
C GLN A 325 -2.17 -22.92 20.75
N LEU A 326 -2.33 -22.46 21.99
CA LEU A 326 -1.91 -21.11 22.40
C LEU A 326 -0.41 -20.86 22.16
N SER A 327 0.45 -21.85 22.40
CA SER A 327 1.90 -21.70 22.14
C SER A 327 2.28 -21.74 20.67
N ASN A 328 1.36 -22.18 19.81
CA ASN A 328 1.55 -22.31 18.37
C ASN A 328 0.58 -21.40 17.61
N ASP A 329 0.07 -20.38 18.30
CA ASP A 329 -0.83 -19.36 17.79
C ASP A 329 -1.95 -19.91 16.88
N THR A 330 -2.90 -20.63 17.48
CA THR A 330 -4.00 -21.31 16.75
C THR A 330 -5.06 -21.77 17.76
N GLY A 331 -6.19 -22.29 17.30
CA GLY A 331 -7.26 -22.72 18.20
C GLY A 331 -8.30 -23.67 17.60
N GLY A 332 -9.42 -23.80 18.30
CA GLY A 332 -10.64 -24.45 17.84
C GLY A 332 -11.56 -23.45 17.14
N LYS A 333 -12.85 -23.78 17.03
CA LYS A 333 -13.82 -22.94 16.30
C LYS A 333 -14.70 -22.13 17.24
N VAL A 334 -14.88 -20.84 16.98
CA VAL A 334 -15.72 -19.94 17.77
C VAL A 334 -16.78 -19.32 16.86
N TYR A 335 -18.04 -19.45 17.23
CA TYR A 335 -19.19 -18.89 16.54
C TYR A 335 -20.03 -18.07 17.53
N LEU A 336 -20.15 -16.77 17.29
CA LEU A 336 -20.91 -15.85 18.12
C LEU A 336 -22.03 -15.24 17.31
N SER A 337 -23.22 -15.13 17.91
CA SER A 337 -24.33 -14.41 17.30
C SER A 337 -25.05 -13.54 18.34
N ALA A 338 -25.46 -12.33 17.97
CA ALA A 338 -26.15 -11.43 18.90
C ALA A 338 -27.15 -10.51 18.20
N VAL A 339 -28.23 -10.16 18.92
CA VAL A 339 -29.28 -9.26 18.43
C VAL A 339 -28.89 -7.78 18.63
N GLY A 340 -28.24 -7.43 19.75
CA GLY A 340 -27.95 -6.03 20.12
C GLY A 340 -26.51 -5.55 19.92
N GLY A 341 -25.60 -6.42 19.46
CA GLY A 341 -24.17 -6.14 19.33
C GLY A 341 -23.29 -7.27 19.88
N VAL A 342 -22.03 -7.35 19.46
CA VAL A 342 -21.00 -8.14 20.18
C VAL A 342 -19.94 -7.17 20.67
N GLU A 343 -19.86 -7.00 21.98
CA GLU A 343 -19.11 -5.91 22.62
C GLU A 343 -18.13 -6.48 23.66
N ALA A 344 -17.03 -5.78 23.92
CA ALA A 344 -16.18 -6.10 25.05
C ALA A 344 -16.80 -5.60 26.37
N GLU A 345 -16.52 -6.28 27.48
CA GLU A 345 -16.86 -5.75 28.81
C GLU A 345 -16.16 -4.42 29.04
N SER A 346 -16.91 -3.42 29.54
CA SER A 346 -16.41 -2.08 29.82
C SER A 346 -15.10 -2.10 30.62
N GLY A 347 -14.05 -1.48 30.07
CA GLY A 347 -12.72 -1.40 30.69
C GLY A 347 -11.80 -2.60 30.43
N THR A 348 -12.21 -3.57 29.60
CA THR A 348 -11.41 -4.72 29.14
C THR A 348 -11.32 -4.76 27.60
N ALA A 349 -10.44 -5.56 27.01
CA ALA A 349 -10.43 -5.69 25.55
C ALA A 349 -11.48 -6.67 25.01
N GLY A 350 -12.07 -7.52 25.87
CA GLY A 350 -12.99 -8.59 25.48
C GLY A 350 -12.36 -9.54 24.45
N VAL A 351 -11.69 -10.60 24.90
CA VAL A 351 -10.93 -11.47 23.98
C VAL A 351 -11.82 -12.54 23.36
N VAL A 352 -11.75 -12.70 22.04
CA VAL A 352 -12.28 -13.85 21.29
C VAL A 352 -11.10 -14.55 20.61
N ARG A 353 -10.74 -15.73 21.12
CA ARG A 353 -9.60 -16.52 20.68
C ARG A 353 -9.99 -17.88 20.15
N GLY A 354 -9.52 -18.22 18.96
CA GLY A 354 -9.74 -19.51 18.30
C GLY A 354 -9.14 -19.52 16.90
N GLY A 355 -8.93 -20.71 16.31
CA GLY A 355 -8.40 -20.81 14.95
C GLY A 355 -9.38 -20.28 13.90
N GLN A 356 -10.66 -20.65 14.03
CA GLN A 356 -11.72 -20.13 13.15
C GLN A 356 -12.71 -19.33 13.98
N ILE A 357 -12.81 -18.02 13.72
CA ILE A 357 -13.68 -17.10 14.43
C ILE A 357 -14.76 -16.61 13.46
N TYR A 358 -16.02 -16.79 13.84
CA TYR A 358 -17.19 -16.31 13.10
C TYR A 358 -18.09 -15.50 14.04
N ILE A 359 -18.32 -14.23 13.74
CA ILE A 359 -19.18 -13.34 14.52
C ILE A 359 -20.28 -12.81 13.62
N ASN A 360 -21.54 -12.94 14.04
CA ASN A 360 -22.69 -12.38 13.32
C ASN A 360 -23.53 -11.52 14.26
N SER A 361 -23.60 -10.22 13.99
CA SER A 361 -24.30 -9.24 14.82
C SER A 361 -25.40 -8.54 14.02
N GLU A 362 -26.64 -8.55 14.52
CA GLU A 362 -27.73 -7.76 13.91
C GLU A 362 -27.59 -6.24 14.18
N ALA A 363 -26.53 -5.83 14.89
CA ALA A 363 -26.19 -4.44 15.17
C ALA A 363 -24.72 -4.15 14.82
N HIS A 364 -23.82 -4.11 15.80
CA HIS A 364 -22.43 -3.69 15.66
C HIS A 364 -21.48 -4.72 16.30
N VAL A 365 -20.17 -4.62 16.04
CA VAL A 365 -19.13 -5.42 16.71
C VAL A 365 -18.04 -4.49 17.22
N GLY A 366 -17.79 -4.48 18.53
CA GLY A 366 -16.93 -3.48 19.17
C GLY A 366 -17.48 -2.05 19.03
N SER A 367 -16.73 -1.05 19.50
CA SER A 367 -17.08 0.37 19.36
C SER A 367 -15.82 1.22 19.15
N ASN A 368 -15.97 2.47 18.71
CA ASN A 368 -14.86 3.40 18.54
C ASN A 368 -14.03 3.64 19.82
N SER A 369 -14.63 3.45 21.00
CA SER A 369 -13.96 3.60 22.29
C SER A 369 -13.36 2.31 22.80
N GLN A 370 -13.73 1.18 22.21
CA GLN A 370 -13.42 -0.16 22.70
C GLN A 370 -13.62 -1.20 21.57
N ALA A 371 -12.56 -1.46 20.80
CA ALA A 371 -12.53 -2.52 19.82
C ALA A 371 -12.59 -3.90 20.50
N LEU A 372 -13.17 -4.90 19.82
CA LEU A 372 -13.18 -6.28 20.28
C LEU A 372 -11.84 -6.94 19.94
N ALA A 373 -11.17 -7.51 20.94
CA ALA A 373 -9.91 -8.21 20.70
C ALA A 373 -10.15 -9.58 20.05
N ILE A 374 -9.54 -9.79 18.90
CA ILE A 374 -9.50 -11.04 18.15
C ILE A 374 -8.11 -11.66 18.32
N ASP A 375 -8.04 -12.99 18.21
CA ASP A 375 -6.80 -13.77 18.16
C ASP A 375 -7.10 -15.05 17.35
N SER A 376 -6.76 -14.99 16.06
CA SER A 376 -7.16 -15.98 15.06
C SER A 376 -6.13 -17.07 14.78
N GLY A 377 -4.87 -16.85 15.12
CA GLY A 377 -3.77 -17.77 14.87
C GLY A 377 -3.15 -17.70 13.47
N VAL A 378 -2.19 -18.58 13.18
CA VAL A 378 -1.27 -18.47 12.01
C VAL A 378 -1.37 -19.62 10.99
N LYS A 379 -2.33 -20.55 11.12
CA LYS A 379 -2.44 -21.65 10.13
C LYS A 379 -3.27 -21.22 8.94
N ASN A 380 -3.04 -21.84 7.78
CA ASN A 380 -3.87 -21.68 6.58
C ASN A 380 -5.34 -22.14 6.76
N THR A 381 -5.68 -22.79 7.89
CA THR A 381 -7.07 -23.14 8.23
C THR A 381 -7.73 -22.13 9.17
N ASP A 382 -6.93 -21.25 9.72
CA ASP A 382 -7.33 -20.23 10.67
C ASP A 382 -7.85 -19.01 9.89
N SER A 383 -8.86 -18.31 10.41
CA SER A 383 -9.57 -17.26 9.67
C SER A 383 -10.55 -16.49 10.56
N VAL A 384 -10.78 -15.22 10.24
CA VAL A 384 -11.77 -14.36 10.87
C VAL A 384 -12.88 -13.97 9.88
N THR A 385 -14.13 -14.24 10.27
CA THR A 385 -15.32 -13.75 9.60
C THR A 385 -16.18 -12.94 10.58
N VAL A 386 -16.53 -11.70 10.23
CA VAL A 386 -17.37 -10.82 11.05
C VAL A 386 -18.42 -10.15 10.17
N LEU A 387 -19.69 -10.40 10.47
CA LEU A 387 -20.83 -9.79 9.79
C LEU A 387 -21.58 -8.89 10.78
N ALA A 388 -21.78 -7.63 10.42
CA ALA A 388 -22.52 -6.65 11.22
C ALA A 388 -23.41 -5.75 10.34
N VAL A 389 -24.48 -5.22 10.92
CA VAL A 389 -25.35 -4.26 10.21
C VAL A 389 -24.72 -2.87 10.20
N ASN A 390 -24.24 -2.41 11.36
CA ASN A 390 -23.55 -1.14 11.58
C ASN A 390 -22.05 -1.42 11.83
N ASP A 391 -21.36 -0.48 12.47
CA ASP A 391 -19.91 -0.46 12.62
C ASP A 391 -19.25 -1.73 13.19
N ILE A 392 -18.03 -1.99 12.72
CA ILE A 392 -17.12 -3.03 13.18
C ILE A 392 -15.81 -2.39 13.67
N TYR A 393 -15.42 -2.67 14.91
CA TYR A 393 -14.15 -2.25 15.51
C TYR A 393 -13.43 -3.48 16.09
N LEU A 394 -12.34 -3.90 15.46
CA LEU A 394 -11.58 -5.09 15.82
C LEU A 394 -10.12 -4.72 16.14
N SER A 395 -9.50 -5.46 17.05
CA SER A 395 -8.07 -5.36 17.30
C SER A 395 -7.43 -6.74 17.40
N GLU A 396 -6.34 -6.95 16.67
CA GLU A 396 -5.44 -8.09 16.85
C GLU A 396 -4.31 -7.70 17.80
N THR A 397 -4.11 -8.52 18.83
CA THR A 397 -3.21 -8.22 19.94
C THR A 397 -1.95 -9.08 19.95
N ASP A 398 -1.93 -10.15 19.17
CA ASP A 398 -0.82 -11.09 19.10
C ASP A 398 -0.77 -11.77 17.73
N GLY A 399 0.11 -11.30 16.83
CA GLY A 399 0.34 -11.91 15.52
C GLY A 399 -0.57 -11.39 14.42
N ASP A 400 -0.61 -12.12 13.30
CA ASP A 400 -1.31 -11.68 12.10
C ASP A 400 -2.84 -11.80 12.23
N PHE A 401 -3.56 -10.87 11.60
CA PHE A 401 -5.01 -10.96 11.48
C PHE A 401 -5.37 -11.60 10.13
N LEU A 402 -5.86 -12.84 10.17
CA LEU A 402 -6.24 -13.62 9.00
C LEU A 402 -7.68 -13.27 8.55
N ALA A 403 -7.84 -12.20 7.76
CA ALA A 403 -9.15 -11.69 7.34
C ALA A 403 -9.75 -12.52 6.22
N LYS A 404 -10.88 -13.18 6.49
CA LYS A 404 -11.64 -13.90 5.46
C LYS A 404 -12.81 -13.10 4.90
N GLU A 405 -13.67 -12.58 5.77
CA GLU A 405 -14.84 -11.81 5.37
C GLU A 405 -15.28 -10.89 6.53
N ILE A 406 -15.05 -9.59 6.40
CA ILE A 406 -15.39 -8.57 7.39
C ILE A 406 -16.38 -7.60 6.73
N THR A 407 -17.67 -7.74 7.04
CA THR A 407 -18.74 -7.01 6.35
C THR A 407 -19.58 -6.18 7.31
N SER A 408 -19.57 -4.87 7.11
CA SER A 408 -20.51 -3.91 7.70
C SER A 408 -21.46 -3.38 6.63
N THR A 409 -22.75 -3.71 6.70
CA THR A 409 -23.69 -3.36 5.62
C THR A 409 -24.05 -1.87 5.54
N SER A 410 -23.85 -1.10 6.61
CA SER A 410 -24.27 0.31 6.69
C SER A 410 -23.37 1.23 7.50
N GLY A 411 -22.31 0.70 8.12
CA GLY A 411 -21.37 1.47 8.95
C GLY A 411 -19.92 1.25 8.56
N ASP A 412 -19.02 1.72 9.42
CA ASP A 412 -17.57 1.71 9.18
C ASP A 412 -16.93 0.38 9.57
N VAL A 413 -15.76 0.08 9.03
CA VAL A 413 -14.91 -1.03 9.48
C VAL A 413 -13.56 -0.48 9.92
N THR A 414 -13.18 -0.74 11.17
CA THR A 414 -11.87 -0.41 11.73
C THR A 414 -11.17 -1.67 12.23
N ILE A 415 -9.96 -1.92 11.73
CA ILE A 415 -9.10 -3.03 12.15
C ILE A 415 -7.75 -2.46 12.60
N SER A 416 -7.31 -2.86 13.80
CA SER A 416 -5.99 -2.49 14.33
C SER A 416 -5.18 -3.72 14.71
N VAL A 417 -4.12 -4.00 13.96
CA VAL A 417 -3.18 -5.11 14.19
C VAL A 417 -1.94 -4.55 14.88
N SER A 418 -1.85 -4.73 16.19
CA SER A 418 -0.81 -4.08 17.00
C SER A 418 0.56 -4.76 16.92
N LYS A 419 0.62 -5.96 16.35
CA LYS A 419 1.81 -6.75 16.04
C LYS A 419 1.47 -7.62 14.83
N GLY A 420 2.33 -7.75 13.83
CA GLY A 420 2.02 -8.55 12.64
C GLY A 420 1.27 -7.78 11.55
N SER A 421 0.82 -8.55 10.58
CA SER A 421 0.21 -8.09 9.33
C SER A 421 -1.29 -8.37 9.27
N LEU A 422 -1.99 -7.65 8.38
CA LEU A 422 -3.33 -8.04 7.94
C LEU A 422 -3.18 -8.91 6.70
N ILE A 423 -3.59 -10.18 6.79
CA ILE A 423 -3.38 -11.17 5.74
C ILE A 423 -4.73 -11.63 5.19
N ASP A 424 -4.78 -11.81 3.87
CA ASP A 424 -5.89 -12.44 3.19
C ASP A 424 -6.02 -13.93 3.60
N ALA A 425 -7.17 -14.28 4.18
CA ALA A 425 -7.55 -15.66 4.48
C ALA A 425 -8.81 -16.11 3.73
N ASN A 426 -9.26 -15.31 2.77
CA ASN A 426 -10.16 -15.74 1.73
C ASN A 426 -9.40 -16.66 0.75
N ASN A 427 -10.11 -17.61 0.18
CA ASN A 427 -9.54 -18.55 -0.80
C ASN A 427 -10.53 -18.84 -1.93
N SER A 428 -11.50 -17.94 -2.11
CA SER A 428 -12.50 -18.01 -3.16
C SER A 428 -11.93 -17.40 -4.45
N THR A 429 -10.90 -18.02 -5.01
CA THR A 429 -10.31 -17.58 -6.28
C THR A 429 -11.13 -18.09 -7.47
N ALA A 430 -11.46 -17.19 -8.39
CA ALA A 430 -11.91 -17.52 -9.73
C ALA A 430 -10.94 -16.92 -10.75
N ARG A 431 -10.32 -17.75 -11.59
CA ARG A 431 -9.44 -17.26 -12.67
C ARG A 431 -10.21 -16.29 -13.58
N ASP A 432 -9.68 -15.08 -13.75
CA ASP A 432 -10.22 -14.16 -14.76
C ASP A 432 -9.79 -14.66 -16.13
N GLN A 433 -10.70 -15.39 -16.77
CA GLN A 433 -10.42 -16.03 -18.06
C GLN A 433 -10.14 -14.98 -19.16
N ARG A 434 -10.68 -13.76 -19.06
CA ARG A 434 -10.43 -12.71 -20.05
C ARG A 434 -9.04 -12.11 -19.86
N THR A 435 -8.73 -11.69 -18.64
CA THR A 435 -7.41 -11.16 -18.27
C THR A 435 -6.31 -12.18 -18.56
N TYR A 436 -6.54 -13.47 -18.25
CA TYR A 436 -5.59 -14.52 -18.60
C TYR A 436 -5.38 -14.64 -20.13
N GLU A 437 -6.45 -14.58 -20.93
CA GLU A 437 -6.35 -14.65 -22.39
C GLU A 437 -5.60 -13.44 -22.96
N ASP A 438 -5.80 -12.25 -22.38
CA ASP A 438 -5.06 -11.03 -22.75
C ASP A 438 -3.57 -11.13 -22.37
N LEU A 439 -3.24 -11.75 -21.23
CA LEU A 439 -1.87 -11.85 -20.71
C LEU A 439 -1.02 -13.00 -21.29
N SER A 440 -1.63 -14.13 -21.64
CA SER A 440 -0.89 -15.35 -22.01
C SER A 440 -0.29 -15.34 -23.41
N THR A 441 -0.91 -14.62 -24.35
CA THR A 441 -0.41 -14.48 -25.74
C THR A 441 -0.64 -13.08 -26.31
N GLY A 442 -1.71 -12.39 -25.90
CA GLY A 442 -2.15 -11.15 -26.54
C GLY A 442 -1.34 -9.92 -26.15
N LEU A 443 -0.71 -9.90 -24.98
CA LEU A 443 -0.09 -8.70 -24.44
C LEU A 443 1.09 -8.19 -25.27
N TRP A 444 2.14 -9.01 -25.40
CA TRP A 444 3.35 -8.61 -26.11
C TRP A 444 3.05 -8.37 -27.60
N GLU A 445 2.07 -9.11 -28.13
CA GLU A 445 1.50 -8.88 -29.45
C GLU A 445 0.79 -7.51 -29.53
N ASN A 446 -0.05 -7.15 -28.55
CA ASN A 446 -0.84 -5.91 -28.48
C ASN A 446 0.02 -4.67 -28.20
N LEU A 447 1.10 -4.82 -27.43
CA LEU A 447 2.09 -3.76 -27.18
C LEU A 447 2.99 -3.50 -28.39
N GLY A 448 2.91 -4.35 -29.43
CA GLY A 448 3.72 -4.24 -30.63
C GLY A 448 5.21 -4.50 -30.41
N LEU A 449 5.53 -5.27 -29.36
CA LEU A 449 6.90 -5.56 -28.98
C LEU A 449 7.44 -6.78 -29.73
N ILE A 450 6.60 -7.71 -30.19
CA ILE A 450 7.04 -8.90 -30.91
C ILE A 450 7.03 -8.66 -32.42
N GLY A 451 8.16 -8.90 -33.08
CA GLY A 451 8.27 -8.87 -34.53
C GLY A 451 7.21 -9.75 -35.23
N ASP A 452 6.69 -9.27 -36.36
CA ASP A 452 5.60 -9.89 -37.13
C ASP A 452 4.20 -9.88 -36.49
N SER A 453 3.98 -9.29 -35.30
CA SER A 453 2.64 -9.09 -34.74
C SER A 453 1.86 -7.98 -35.45
N ASP A 454 0.51 -8.03 -35.42
CA ASP A 454 -0.33 -6.98 -36.02
C ASP A 454 -0.05 -5.61 -35.38
N ALA A 455 0.19 -5.53 -34.07
CA ALA A 455 0.47 -4.25 -33.41
C ALA A 455 1.91 -3.77 -33.64
N ALA A 456 2.90 -4.66 -33.78
CA ALA A 456 4.26 -4.26 -34.16
C ALA A 456 4.28 -3.72 -35.60
N ASN A 457 3.52 -4.35 -36.49
CA ASN A 457 3.29 -3.84 -37.83
C ASN A 457 2.53 -2.50 -37.79
N ALA A 458 1.56 -2.33 -36.89
CA ALA A 458 0.87 -1.05 -36.71
C ALA A 458 1.82 0.05 -36.20
N LYS A 459 2.74 -0.27 -35.28
CA LYS A 459 3.80 0.62 -34.79
C LYS A 459 4.65 1.16 -35.94
N ILE A 460 5.18 0.25 -36.75
CA ILE A 460 5.93 0.56 -37.97
C ILE A 460 5.08 1.37 -38.95
N GLN A 461 3.82 0.99 -39.13
CA GLN A 461 2.92 1.67 -40.04
C GLN A 461 2.57 3.08 -39.56
N ASN A 462 2.43 3.32 -38.26
CA ASN A 462 2.17 4.66 -37.70
C ASN A 462 3.34 5.61 -37.99
N VAL A 463 4.58 5.14 -37.84
CA VAL A 463 5.78 5.91 -38.18
C VAL A 463 5.82 6.24 -39.68
N ILE A 464 5.50 5.25 -40.52
CA ILE A 464 5.37 5.43 -41.98
C ILE A 464 4.26 6.44 -42.32
N ASP A 465 3.09 6.26 -41.72
CA ASP A 465 1.89 7.07 -41.98
C ASP A 465 2.11 8.51 -41.53
N ALA A 466 2.77 8.74 -40.39
CA ALA A 466 3.15 10.08 -39.93
C ALA A 466 4.09 10.78 -40.93
N TYR A 467 5.13 10.08 -41.39
CA TYR A 467 6.06 10.61 -42.39
C TYR A 467 5.36 10.91 -43.73
N VAL A 468 4.54 9.98 -44.22
CA VAL A 468 3.74 10.14 -45.45
C VAL A 468 2.77 11.32 -45.32
N SER A 469 2.04 11.38 -44.21
CA SER A 469 1.08 12.45 -43.91
C SER A 469 1.76 13.81 -43.89
N ALA A 470 2.98 13.92 -43.36
CA ALA A 470 3.75 15.17 -43.39
C ALA A 470 4.04 15.62 -44.84
N ARG A 471 4.46 14.72 -45.74
CA ARG A 471 4.69 15.06 -47.16
C ARG A 471 3.41 15.44 -47.90
N GLU A 472 2.31 14.76 -47.58
CA GLU A 472 0.98 15.08 -48.14
C GLU A 472 0.45 16.42 -47.61
N MET A 473 0.75 16.75 -46.35
CA MET A 473 0.42 18.04 -45.75
C MET A 473 1.19 19.18 -46.45
N GLU A 474 2.49 19.04 -46.69
CA GLU A 474 3.27 20.02 -47.47
C GLU A 474 2.67 20.26 -48.87
N TYR A 475 2.26 19.19 -49.55
CA TYR A 475 1.59 19.27 -50.85
C TYR A 475 0.26 20.02 -50.75
N SER A 476 -0.56 19.70 -49.75
CA SER A 476 -1.82 20.39 -49.47
C SER A 476 -1.59 21.88 -49.17
N THR A 477 -0.63 22.22 -48.31
CA THR A 477 -0.25 23.60 -47.97
C THR A 477 0.12 24.39 -49.20
N TYR A 478 0.98 23.83 -50.07
CA TYR A 478 1.35 24.47 -51.33
C TYR A 478 0.14 24.82 -52.21
N TRP A 479 -0.75 23.84 -52.42
CA TRP A 479 -1.92 24.04 -53.29
C TRP A 479 -3.00 24.90 -52.64
N ASN A 480 -3.13 24.89 -51.32
CA ASN A 480 -4.02 25.79 -50.58
C ASN A 480 -3.58 27.25 -50.75
N ILE A 481 -2.29 27.54 -50.61
CA ILE A 481 -1.74 28.87 -50.89
C ILE A 481 -1.97 29.24 -52.36
N ARG A 482 -1.58 28.37 -53.30
CA ARG A 482 -1.68 28.63 -54.74
C ARG A 482 -3.11 28.85 -55.24
N ASN A 483 -4.05 28.03 -54.79
CA ASN A 483 -5.45 28.13 -55.21
C ASN A 483 -6.20 29.21 -54.43
N GLY A 484 -5.86 29.43 -53.16
CA GLY A 484 -6.52 30.37 -52.27
C GLY A 484 -6.09 31.82 -52.48
N GLN A 485 -4.78 32.09 -52.55
CA GLN A 485 -4.26 33.47 -52.71
C GLN A 485 -4.08 33.88 -54.18
N PHE A 486 -3.75 32.94 -55.07
CA PHE A 486 -3.34 33.25 -56.46
C PHE A 486 -4.22 32.63 -57.56
N ASP A 487 -5.46 32.22 -57.23
CA ASP A 487 -6.42 31.63 -58.18
C ASP A 487 -5.83 30.48 -59.03
N GLY A 488 -4.90 29.70 -58.47
CA GLY A 488 -4.24 28.54 -59.10
C GLY A 488 -3.03 28.88 -59.97
N THR A 489 -2.66 30.15 -60.09
CA THR A 489 -1.54 30.61 -60.92
C THR A 489 -0.28 30.75 -60.07
N TYR A 490 0.82 30.12 -60.49
CA TYR A 490 2.12 30.44 -59.90
C TYR A 490 2.65 31.74 -60.48
N ILE A 491 2.92 32.71 -59.61
CA ILE A 491 3.48 34.01 -59.96
C ILE A 491 4.79 34.17 -59.19
N ALA A 492 5.90 34.26 -59.93
CA ALA A 492 7.24 34.24 -59.34
C ALA A 492 7.57 35.50 -58.52
N ASP A 493 6.95 36.63 -58.86
CA ASP A 493 7.25 37.95 -58.27
C ASP A 493 6.21 38.40 -57.21
N GLU A 494 5.31 37.52 -56.76
CA GLU A 494 4.25 37.88 -55.79
C GLU A 494 4.56 37.35 -54.38
N GLU A 495 4.31 38.21 -53.39
CA GLU A 495 4.43 37.90 -51.97
C GLU A 495 3.26 37.04 -51.49
N VAL A 496 3.55 36.11 -50.58
CA VAL A 496 2.58 35.26 -49.92
C VAL A 496 2.26 35.84 -48.55
N GLY A 497 1.00 36.22 -48.35
CA GLY A 497 0.54 36.71 -47.04
C GLY A 497 0.41 35.58 -46.03
N LEU A 498 0.56 35.92 -44.75
CA LEU A 498 0.18 35.05 -43.63
C LEU A 498 -1.34 34.82 -43.65
N SER A 499 -1.82 33.78 -42.96
CA SER A 499 -3.24 33.65 -42.69
C SER A 499 -3.73 34.78 -41.79
N VAL A 500 -5.07 34.92 -41.68
CA VAL A 500 -5.68 35.98 -40.87
C VAL A 500 -5.37 35.81 -39.38
N ASP A 501 -5.27 34.56 -38.92
CA ASP A 501 -5.06 34.23 -37.52
C ASP A 501 -3.56 34.39 -37.17
N GLU A 502 -2.65 33.86 -38.00
CA GLU A 502 -1.19 34.10 -37.91
C GLU A 502 -0.85 35.60 -37.88
N GLU A 503 -1.39 36.41 -38.81
CA GLU A 503 -1.11 37.85 -38.82
C GLU A 503 -1.63 38.53 -37.54
N ALA A 504 -2.76 38.08 -36.99
CA ALA A 504 -3.29 38.64 -35.74
C ALA A 504 -2.41 38.27 -34.54
N TYR A 505 -1.98 37.01 -34.44
CA TYR A 505 -1.07 36.51 -33.41
C TYR A 505 0.24 37.31 -33.40
N TYR A 506 0.98 37.28 -34.52
CA TYR A 506 2.28 37.95 -34.57
C TYR A 506 2.17 39.47 -34.40
N ARG A 507 1.10 40.12 -34.86
CA ARG A 507 0.89 41.55 -34.59
C ARG A 507 0.74 41.81 -33.10
N GLU A 508 -0.01 40.99 -32.36
CA GLU A 508 -0.16 41.13 -30.91
C GLU A 508 1.17 40.90 -30.17
N VAL A 509 1.93 39.88 -30.58
CA VAL A 509 3.27 39.59 -30.07
C VAL A 509 4.19 40.80 -30.26
N TYR A 510 4.36 41.31 -31.48
CA TYR A 510 5.27 42.42 -31.74
C TYR A 510 4.75 43.78 -31.23
N GLU A 511 3.44 43.99 -31.12
CA GLU A 511 2.88 45.17 -30.44
C GLU A 511 3.24 45.16 -28.94
N THR A 512 3.18 43.99 -28.31
CA THR A 512 3.54 43.79 -26.90
C THR A 512 5.03 44.05 -26.70
N ILE A 513 5.89 43.36 -27.44
CA ILE A 513 7.36 43.51 -27.39
C ILE A 513 7.76 44.97 -27.61
N GLY A 514 7.27 45.59 -28.68
CA GLY A 514 7.63 46.97 -29.00
C GLY A 514 7.17 47.96 -27.91
N THR A 515 6.03 47.71 -27.26
CA THR A 515 5.56 48.53 -26.14
C THR A 515 6.41 48.35 -24.89
N GLU A 516 6.85 47.12 -24.59
CA GLU A 516 7.76 46.81 -23.49
C GLU A 516 9.15 47.44 -23.69
N ASP A 517 9.62 47.49 -24.94
CA ASP A 517 10.82 48.23 -25.37
C ASP A 517 10.64 49.76 -25.39
N GLY A 518 9.44 50.25 -25.07
CA GLY A 518 9.14 51.67 -24.93
C GLY A 518 8.89 52.41 -26.26
N LEU A 519 8.61 51.68 -27.34
CA LEU A 519 8.15 52.25 -28.61
C LEU A 519 6.68 52.69 -28.48
N ALA A 520 6.30 53.68 -29.28
CA ALA A 520 4.92 54.16 -29.34
C ALA A 520 4.63 54.91 -30.64
N GLY A 521 3.35 54.92 -31.05
CA GLY A 521 2.91 55.61 -32.27
C GLY A 521 3.60 55.05 -33.52
N SER A 522 4.03 55.92 -34.44
CA SER A 522 4.60 55.49 -35.72
C SER A 522 5.86 54.63 -35.60
N ASP A 523 6.61 54.76 -34.51
CA ASP A 523 7.83 53.98 -34.30
C ASP A 523 7.48 52.54 -33.90
N LEU A 524 6.39 52.34 -33.13
CA LEU A 524 5.82 51.03 -32.84
C LEU A 524 5.20 50.43 -34.11
N ASP A 525 4.40 51.21 -34.84
CA ASP A 525 3.76 50.75 -36.09
C ASP A 525 4.82 50.24 -37.10
N THR A 526 5.95 50.96 -37.22
CA THR A 526 7.04 50.56 -38.12
C THR A 526 7.73 49.28 -37.65
N PHE A 527 7.98 49.14 -36.34
CA PHE A 527 8.58 47.93 -35.78
C PHE A 527 7.71 46.69 -36.05
N VAL A 528 6.41 46.79 -35.78
CA VAL A 528 5.44 45.72 -36.03
C VAL A 528 5.37 45.40 -37.52
N ASP A 529 5.22 46.40 -38.39
CA ASP A 529 5.13 46.18 -39.84
C ASP A 529 6.42 45.57 -40.43
N ASP A 530 7.61 45.97 -39.95
CA ASP A 530 8.90 45.40 -40.37
C ASP A 530 9.04 43.93 -39.92
N ALA A 531 8.56 43.58 -38.71
CA ALA A 531 8.54 42.20 -38.22
C ALA A 531 7.58 41.33 -39.04
N ILE A 532 6.34 41.81 -39.27
CA ILE A 532 5.36 41.11 -40.12
C ILE A 532 5.89 40.94 -41.55
N GLN A 533 6.55 41.94 -42.12
CA GLN A 533 7.15 41.82 -43.45
C GLN A 533 8.26 40.76 -43.48
N THR A 534 9.04 40.62 -42.40
CA THR A 534 10.08 39.59 -42.28
C THR A 534 9.46 38.18 -42.35
N LEU A 535 8.33 37.97 -41.68
CA LEU A 535 7.56 36.71 -41.73
C LEU A 535 6.93 36.47 -43.11
N VAL A 536 6.32 37.49 -43.72
CA VAL A 536 5.78 37.41 -45.10
C VAL A 536 6.88 37.02 -46.10
N ASN A 537 8.09 37.55 -45.94
CA ASN A 537 9.23 37.21 -46.79
C ASN A 537 9.66 35.75 -46.60
N LYS A 538 9.66 35.24 -45.35
CA LYS A 538 9.89 33.82 -45.06
C LYS A 538 8.82 32.93 -45.70
N ARG A 539 7.53 33.22 -45.47
CA ARG A 539 6.42 32.45 -46.04
C ARG A 539 6.43 32.44 -47.56
N THR A 540 6.82 33.55 -48.18
CA THR A 540 7.03 33.63 -49.63
C THR A 540 8.12 32.67 -50.08
N ALA A 541 9.28 32.66 -49.41
CA ALA A 541 10.35 31.73 -49.73
C ALA A 541 9.95 30.25 -49.57
N GLU A 542 9.24 29.92 -48.51
CA GLU A 542 8.73 28.57 -48.26
C GLU A 542 7.78 28.11 -49.36
N TYR A 543 6.84 28.97 -49.78
CA TYR A 543 5.96 28.69 -50.91
C TYR A 543 6.74 28.41 -52.22
N HIS A 544 7.81 29.16 -52.47
CA HIS A 544 8.68 28.94 -53.62
C HIS A 544 9.48 27.62 -53.52
N ALA A 545 9.92 27.25 -52.31
CA ALA A 545 10.55 25.95 -52.07
C ALA A 545 9.57 24.80 -52.35
N LEU A 546 8.34 24.91 -51.82
CA LEU A 546 7.27 23.94 -52.09
C LEU A 546 6.91 23.89 -53.58
N HIS A 547 6.94 25.02 -54.29
CA HIS A 547 6.72 25.04 -55.75
C HIS A 547 7.77 24.22 -56.50
N ALA A 548 9.04 24.27 -56.09
CA ALA A 548 10.10 23.49 -56.72
C ALA A 548 9.85 21.97 -56.57
N THR A 549 9.24 21.56 -55.46
CA THR A 549 8.90 20.15 -55.18
C THR A 549 7.59 19.72 -55.87
N TYR A 550 6.50 20.47 -55.69
CA TYR A 550 5.13 20.04 -56.03
C TYR A 550 4.52 20.77 -57.23
N GLY A 551 5.10 21.87 -57.67
CA GLY A 551 4.51 22.76 -58.68
C GLY A 551 4.69 22.34 -60.13
N GLY A 552 5.47 21.28 -60.40
CA GLY A 552 5.78 20.78 -61.74
C GLY A 552 4.60 20.11 -62.46
N GLU A 553 3.62 19.61 -61.69
CA GLU A 553 2.42 18.95 -62.19
C GLU A 553 1.14 19.75 -61.84
N ALA A 554 0.00 19.34 -62.37
CA ALA A 554 -1.29 19.95 -62.02
C ALA A 554 -1.79 19.44 -60.67
N TYR A 555 -2.64 20.24 -60.00
CA TYR A 555 -3.30 19.82 -58.75
C TYR A 555 -4.06 18.50 -58.93
N ASP A 556 -3.71 17.56 -58.07
CA ASP A 556 -4.34 16.26 -57.82
C ASP A 556 -4.94 16.26 -56.41
N ASP A 557 -6.25 16.06 -56.29
CA ASP A 557 -6.97 15.97 -55.01
C ASP A 557 -6.89 14.58 -54.37
N GLU A 558 -6.33 13.60 -55.09
CA GLU A 558 -6.05 12.23 -54.61
C GLU A 558 -4.53 11.98 -54.55
N TYR A 559 -3.72 13.02 -54.34
CA TYR A 559 -2.26 12.89 -54.22
C TYR A 559 -1.90 11.98 -53.03
N GLU A 560 -1.08 10.97 -53.31
CA GLU A 560 -0.51 10.06 -52.31
C GLU A 560 1.02 10.10 -52.43
N TYR A 561 1.72 10.26 -51.31
CA TYR A 561 3.17 10.23 -51.30
C TYR A 561 3.71 8.78 -51.36
N VAL A 562 4.68 8.52 -52.24
CA VAL A 562 5.27 7.19 -52.43
C VAL A 562 6.69 7.16 -51.91
N LEU A 563 6.91 6.43 -50.81
CA LEU A 563 8.22 6.18 -50.23
C LEU A 563 9.18 5.51 -51.22
N SER A 564 10.42 5.97 -51.21
CA SER A 564 11.55 5.25 -51.78
C SER A 564 11.95 4.06 -50.89
N GLN A 565 12.76 3.14 -51.43
CA GLN A 565 13.26 2.02 -50.65
C GLN A 565 14.17 2.49 -49.51
N ASP A 566 15.01 3.50 -49.74
CA ASP A 566 15.95 4.00 -48.73
C ASP A 566 15.21 4.69 -47.56
N GLU A 567 14.10 5.40 -47.84
CA GLU A 567 13.23 5.97 -46.80
C GLU A 567 12.52 4.87 -46.02
N THR A 568 11.98 3.86 -46.72
CA THR A 568 11.33 2.71 -46.06
C THR A 568 12.30 1.97 -45.15
N ASP A 569 13.52 1.69 -45.62
CA ASP A 569 14.53 0.99 -44.84
C ASP A 569 14.98 1.83 -43.61
N SER A 570 15.03 3.17 -43.74
CA SER A 570 15.42 4.06 -42.63
C SER A 570 14.33 4.17 -41.56
N LEU A 571 13.06 4.32 -41.96
CA LEU A 571 11.91 4.42 -41.04
C LEU A 571 11.59 3.10 -40.36
N THR A 572 11.78 1.97 -41.05
CA THR A 572 11.51 0.64 -40.46
C THR A 572 12.63 0.19 -39.52
N ALA A 573 13.89 0.54 -39.81
CA ALA A 573 15.02 0.21 -38.96
C ALA A 573 15.05 0.99 -37.63
N SER A 574 14.33 2.12 -37.55
CA SER A 574 14.28 2.95 -36.35
C SER A 574 13.25 2.47 -35.32
N VAL A 575 12.28 1.65 -35.73
CA VAL A 575 11.33 1.02 -34.82
C VAL A 575 11.89 -0.31 -34.34
N HIS A 576 12.30 -0.35 -33.07
CA HIS A 576 12.76 -1.61 -32.49
C HIS A 576 11.57 -2.57 -32.29
N VAL A 577 11.72 -3.79 -32.80
CA VAL A 577 10.82 -4.93 -32.58
C VAL A 577 11.64 -6.11 -32.07
N TRP A 578 11.18 -6.71 -30.99
CA TRP A 578 11.88 -7.77 -30.27
C TRP A 578 11.48 -9.15 -30.80
N THR A 579 12.42 -10.09 -30.75
CA THR A 579 12.09 -11.52 -30.75
C THR A 579 11.67 -11.97 -29.34
N GLU A 580 10.96 -13.09 -29.22
CA GLU A 580 10.54 -13.62 -27.91
C GLU A 580 11.74 -13.95 -27.01
N ASP A 581 12.84 -14.44 -27.59
CA ASP A 581 14.11 -14.68 -26.91
C ASP A 581 14.77 -13.36 -26.44
N GLU A 582 14.73 -12.29 -27.24
CA GLU A 582 15.23 -10.97 -26.85
C GLU A 582 14.38 -10.39 -25.72
N LEU A 583 13.05 -10.40 -25.86
CA LEU A 583 12.11 -9.88 -24.88
C LEU A 583 12.31 -10.52 -23.50
N THR A 584 12.66 -11.81 -23.47
CA THR A 584 12.94 -12.54 -22.23
C THR A 584 14.28 -12.16 -21.60
N ASN A 585 15.29 -11.90 -22.42
CA ASN A 585 16.57 -11.38 -21.94
C ASN A 585 16.48 -9.88 -21.61
N LEU A 586 15.42 -9.19 -22.02
CA LEU A 586 15.12 -7.78 -21.78
C LEU A 586 14.01 -7.55 -20.76
N ILE A 587 13.70 -8.55 -19.93
CA ILE A 587 12.91 -8.33 -18.71
C ILE A 587 13.71 -7.44 -17.71
N SER A 588 14.62 -6.60 -18.20
CA SER A 588 15.16 -5.43 -17.52
C SER A 588 14.16 -4.28 -17.56
N GLY A 589 13.93 -3.65 -16.41
CA GLY A 589 13.47 -2.25 -16.34
C GLY A 589 11.99 -2.03 -16.57
N SER A 590 11.58 -2.10 -17.82
CA SER A 590 10.53 -1.19 -18.34
C SER A 590 9.60 -1.87 -19.33
N LEU A 591 9.93 -3.10 -19.76
CA LEU A 591 9.14 -3.86 -20.72
C LEU A 591 8.03 -4.73 -20.09
N LEU A 592 7.89 -4.71 -18.76
CA LEU A 592 6.75 -5.32 -18.06
C LEU A 592 5.55 -4.35 -18.05
N LYS A 593 4.95 -4.11 -19.22
CA LYS A 593 3.53 -3.75 -19.26
C LYS A 593 2.80 -5.09 -19.33
N PRO A 594 2.02 -5.54 -18.31
CA PRO A 594 0.67 -5.02 -17.99
C PRO A 594 0.05 -5.39 -16.59
N ILE A 595 -1.27 -5.14 -16.50
CA ILE A 595 -2.36 -5.32 -15.51
C ILE A 595 -2.27 -6.21 -14.24
N THR A 596 -3.01 -5.70 -13.24
CA THR A 596 -3.64 -6.22 -12.01
C THR A 596 -3.21 -7.57 -11.45
N ASN A 597 -2.63 -7.51 -10.24
CA ASN A 597 -2.21 -8.62 -9.36
C ASN A 597 -1.28 -9.65 -10.04
N THR A 598 -0.17 -10.03 -9.37
CA THR A 598 0.72 -11.14 -9.82
C THR A 598 -0.03 -12.48 -9.94
N GLN A 599 -1.28 -12.53 -9.47
CA GLN A 599 -2.26 -13.60 -9.67
C GLN A 599 -3.45 -13.10 -10.50
N ALA A 600 -3.69 -13.70 -11.66
CA ALA A 600 -4.84 -13.38 -12.53
C ALA A 600 -6.17 -14.00 -12.03
N THR A 601 -6.51 -13.77 -10.76
CA THR A 601 -7.71 -14.29 -10.09
C THR A 601 -8.62 -13.16 -9.60
N ILE A 602 -9.92 -13.29 -9.85
CA ILE A 602 -10.97 -12.49 -9.19
C ILE A 602 -11.30 -13.17 -7.87
N GLU A 603 -11.22 -12.42 -6.80
CA GLU A 603 -11.55 -12.85 -5.44
C GLU A 603 -12.78 -12.09 -4.91
N GLU A 604 -13.39 -12.59 -3.82
CA GLU A 604 -14.43 -11.84 -3.11
C GLU A 604 -13.77 -10.95 -2.06
N ALA A 605 -14.30 -9.74 -1.86
CA ALA A 605 -13.71 -8.76 -0.94
C ALA A 605 -13.54 -9.30 0.49
N ASN A 606 -12.32 -9.22 1.03
CA ASN A 606 -12.03 -9.50 2.44
C ASN A 606 -12.78 -8.54 3.36
N ILE A 607 -12.86 -7.26 2.97
CA ILE A 607 -13.47 -6.21 3.79
C ILE A 607 -14.50 -5.46 2.95
N SER A 608 -15.73 -5.39 3.46
CA SER A 608 -16.83 -4.66 2.84
C SER A 608 -17.46 -3.68 3.84
N ALA A 609 -17.54 -2.39 3.50
CA ALA A 609 -18.12 -1.36 4.36
C ALA A 609 -19.11 -0.45 3.62
N GLY A 610 -20.29 -0.24 4.23
CA GLY A 610 -21.23 0.80 3.80
C GLY A 610 -20.84 2.22 4.24
N GLY A 611 -19.76 2.36 5.01
CA GLY A 611 -19.13 3.62 5.40
C GLY A 611 -17.65 3.64 5.00
N ASP A 612 -16.77 4.07 5.91
CA ASP A 612 -15.33 4.13 5.71
C ASP A 612 -14.63 2.81 6.13
N ILE A 613 -13.45 2.55 5.55
CA ILE A 613 -12.53 1.48 5.98
C ILE A 613 -11.28 2.13 6.60
N THR A 614 -10.91 1.70 7.80
CA THR A 614 -9.67 2.11 8.49
C THR A 614 -8.88 0.88 8.92
N ILE A 615 -7.65 0.75 8.43
CA ILE A 615 -6.73 -0.35 8.74
C ILE A 615 -5.43 0.25 9.28
N VAL A 616 -4.99 -0.25 10.42
CA VAL A 616 -3.67 0.09 10.98
C VAL A 616 -2.97 -1.19 11.37
N THR A 617 -1.83 -1.49 10.77
CA THR A 617 -1.00 -2.67 11.10
C THR A 617 0.39 -2.24 11.56
N GLN A 618 1.08 -3.14 12.27
CA GLN A 618 2.48 -2.93 12.58
C GLN A 618 3.33 -3.24 11.36
N ASP A 619 3.14 -4.40 10.73
CA ASP A 619 4.04 -4.90 9.70
C ASP A 619 3.48 -4.61 8.30
N ASP A 620 2.69 -5.51 7.70
CA ASP A 620 2.13 -5.34 6.35
C ASP A 620 0.59 -5.29 6.33
N ILE A 621 0.02 -4.80 5.22
CA ILE A 621 -1.36 -5.03 4.77
C ILE A 621 -1.26 -5.76 3.43
N GLY A 622 -1.81 -6.98 3.38
CA GLY A 622 -1.50 -7.94 2.32
C GLY A 622 -0.33 -8.84 2.72
N SER A 623 0.10 -9.72 1.81
CA SER A 623 1.20 -10.65 2.11
C SER A 623 2.00 -11.06 0.87
N ALA A 624 3.20 -11.60 1.07
CA ALA A 624 3.96 -12.30 0.04
C ALA A 624 3.57 -13.79 0.02
N VAL A 625 3.07 -14.30 -1.11
CA VAL A 625 2.48 -15.65 -1.20
C VAL A 625 3.47 -16.71 -1.67
N GLY A 626 4.75 -16.33 -1.83
CA GLY A 626 5.83 -17.17 -2.31
C GLY A 626 6.48 -16.61 -3.56
N SER A 627 7.12 -17.47 -4.37
CA SER A 627 7.72 -17.05 -5.62
C SER A 627 7.63 -18.14 -6.69
N VAL A 628 7.57 -17.72 -7.96
CA VAL A 628 7.60 -18.58 -9.13
C VAL A 628 8.99 -18.50 -9.74
N GLU A 629 9.67 -19.65 -9.93
CA GLU A 629 10.90 -19.70 -10.71
C GLU A 629 10.58 -20.12 -12.15
N ILE A 630 11.12 -19.39 -13.13
CA ILE A 630 11.03 -19.68 -14.56
C ILE A 630 12.44 -19.88 -15.11
N ASP A 631 12.65 -20.97 -15.84
CA ASP A 631 13.94 -21.27 -16.49
C ASP A 631 14.09 -20.40 -17.76
N LEU A 632 15.23 -19.73 -17.93
CA LEU A 632 15.48 -18.88 -19.10
C LEU A 632 16.02 -19.72 -20.26
N ASP A 633 15.19 -20.61 -20.82
CA ASP A 633 15.56 -21.54 -21.89
C ASP A 633 14.88 -21.26 -23.25
N GLY A 634 14.00 -20.26 -23.33
CA GLY A 634 13.28 -19.84 -24.53
C GLY A 634 12.01 -20.66 -24.86
N ASP A 635 11.58 -21.58 -24.00
CA ASP A 635 10.36 -22.40 -24.21
C ASP A 635 9.36 -22.20 -23.05
N TYR A 636 8.60 -21.11 -23.08
CA TYR A 636 7.65 -20.73 -22.02
C TYR A 636 6.25 -21.32 -22.23
N SER A 637 5.69 -21.85 -21.15
CA SER A 637 4.26 -22.16 -21.08
C SER A 637 3.41 -20.89 -21.00
N ASP A 638 2.13 -20.99 -21.37
CA ASP A 638 1.18 -19.88 -21.27
C ASP A 638 1.12 -19.30 -19.84
N ASP A 639 1.20 -20.16 -18.81
CA ASP A 639 1.23 -19.72 -17.41
C ASP A 639 2.52 -18.96 -17.07
N GLU A 640 3.68 -19.39 -17.58
CA GLU A 640 4.95 -18.67 -17.39
C GLU A 640 4.95 -17.32 -18.09
N ARG A 641 4.38 -17.23 -19.32
CA ARG A 641 4.19 -15.93 -19.99
C ARG A 641 3.29 -14.99 -19.22
N VAL A 642 2.18 -15.48 -18.65
CA VAL A 642 1.30 -14.68 -17.79
C VAL A 642 2.03 -14.20 -16.55
N GLN A 643 2.82 -15.05 -15.90
CA GLN A 643 3.58 -14.67 -14.71
C GLN A 643 4.65 -13.62 -15.03
N LEU A 644 5.38 -13.78 -16.14
CA LEU A 644 6.33 -12.77 -16.60
C LEU A 644 5.64 -11.45 -16.93
N ALA A 645 4.50 -11.51 -17.63
CA ALA A 645 3.71 -10.34 -17.95
C ALA A 645 3.25 -9.61 -16.67
N ALA A 646 2.54 -10.30 -15.78
CA ALA A 646 1.90 -9.69 -14.60
C ALA A 646 2.87 -9.31 -13.47
N ALA A 647 4.16 -9.65 -13.60
CA ALA A 647 5.15 -9.29 -12.60
C ALA A 647 5.44 -7.79 -12.63
N GLU A 648 5.45 -7.15 -11.46
CA GLU A 648 6.03 -5.82 -11.33
C GLU A 648 7.55 -5.98 -11.23
N ARG A 649 8.33 -5.03 -11.74
CA ARG A 649 9.80 -5.18 -11.78
C ARG A 649 10.43 -5.46 -10.41
N ASN A 650 9.94 -4.82 -9.35
CA ASN A 650 10.51 -4.99 -8.02
C ASN A 650 10.20 -6.38 -7.42
N ASP A 651 9.27 -7.13 -8.02
CA ASP A 651 9.00 -8.53 -7.68
C ASP A 651 9.91 -9.50 -8.45
N VAL A 652 10.76 -9.03 -9.39
CA VAL A 652 11.54 -9.87 -10.30
C VAL A 652 13.03 -9.90 -9.95
N TYR A 653 13.58 -11.11 -9.84
CA TYR A 653 15.01 -11.35 -9.60
C TYR A 653 15.63 -12.25 -10.66
N PHE A 654 16.78 -11.84 -11.19
CA PHE A 654 17.55 -12.61 -12.17
C PHE A 654 18.62 -13.43 -11.46
N LEU A 655 18.45 -14.74 -11.42
CA LEU A 655 19.36 -15.61 -10.67
C LEU A 655 20.53 -16.07 -11.52
N PHE A 656 21.74 -15.85 -11.01
CA PHE A 656 22.93 -16.52 -11.50
C PHE A 656 22.93 -18.00 -11.14
N THR A 657 23.84 -18.75 -11.77
CA THR A 657 24.08 -20.17 -11.45
C THR A 657 24.54 -20.41 -10.00
N GLU A 658 25.14 -19.42 -9.36
CA GLU A 658 25.70 -19.44 -8.02
C GLU A 658 24.60 -19.34 -6.97
N ARG A 659 24.01 -20.50 -6.64
CA ARG A 659 22.96 -20.58 -5.65
C ARG A 659 23.04 -21.83 -4.80
N THR A 660 22.51 -21.73 -3.58
CA THR A 660 22.37 -22.84 -2.64
C THR A 660 20.97 -22.81 -2.05
N GLN A 661 20.20 -23.85 -2.32
CA GLN A 661 18.85 -24.00 -1.77
C GLN A 661 18.84 -24.84 -0.49
N ASN A 662 17.86 -24.59 0.37
CA ASN A 662 17.61 -25.29 1.63
C ASN A 662 18.86 -25.38 2.52
N VAL A 663 19.66 -24.32 2.57
CA VAL A 663 20.88 -24.26 3.39
C VAL A 663 20.52 -23.92 4.83
N VAL A 664 21.03 -24.71 5.78
CA VAL A 664 20.86 -24.44 7.20
C VAL A 664 22.00 -23.55 7.69
N VAL A 665 21.66 -22.34 8.14
CA VAL A 665 22.64 -21.34 8.59
C VAL A 665 22.28 -20.80 9.98
N ASP A 666 23.29 -20.30 10.68
CA ASP A 666 23.15 -19.34 11.77
C ASP A 666 23.41 -17.94 11.20
N VAL A 667 22.51 -16.99 11.45
CA VAL A 667 22.67 -15.58 11.10
C VAL A 667 23.26 -14.87 12.32
N VAL A 668 24.46 -14.32 12.17
CA VAL A 668 25.25 -13.77 13.27
C VAL A 668 25.56 -12.30 13.02
N GLU A 669 25.15 -11.44 13.95
CA GLU A 669 25.42 -10.00 13.92
C GLU A 669 26.92 -9.70 14.09
N SER A 670 27.46 -8.73 13.35
CA SER A 670 28.85 -8.29 13.50
C SER A 670 29.10 -6.83 13.09
N ASP A 671 29.95 -6.13 13.85
CA ASP A 671 30.39 -4.75 13.55
C ASP A 671 31.07 -4.60 12.17
N SER A 672 31.57 -5.70 11.59
CA SER A 672 32.22 -5.72 10.28
C SER A 672 31.31 -6.19 9.13
N GLY A 673 30.01 -6.36 9.40
CA GLY A 673 29.04 -6.93 8.48
C GLY A 673 28.49 -8.26 8.98
N ASP A 674 27.18 -8.46 8.89
CA ASP A 674 26.50 -9.64 9.41
C ASP A 674 26.83 -10.89 8.59
N GLN A 675 26.71 -12.05 9.25
CA GLN A 675 27.29 -13.30 8.76
C GLN A 675 26.25 -14.41 8.59
N LEU A 676 26.31 -15.11 7.46
CA LEU A 676 25.62 -16.38 7.23
C LEU A 676 26.60 -17.53 7.46
N VAL A 677 26.46 -18.25 8.57
CA VAL A 677 27.39 -19.31 9.00
C VAL A 677 26.74 -20.68 8.86
N ARG A 678 27.36 -21.61 8.13
CA ARG A 678 26.84 -22.98 7.96
C ARG A 678 27.77 -24.05 8.50
N SER A 679 27.17 -25.15 8.98
CA SER A 679 27.91 -26.30 9.53
C SER A 679 28.28 -27.38 8.50
N SER A 680 27.69 -27.33 7.30
CA SER A 680 27.95 -28.24 6.18
C SER A 680 27.79 -27.55 4.83
N GLY A 681 28.64 -27.87 3.85
CA GLY A 681 28.71 -27.20 2.54
C GLY A 681 30.00 -26.38 2.39
N ASN A 682 30.19 -25.69 1.27
CA ASN A 682 31.34 -24.79 1.07
C ASN A 682 31.01 -23.58 0.14
N TRP A 683 30.96 -22.35 0.67
CA TRP A 683 30.35 -21.21 -0.06
C TRP A 683 31.19 -20.83 -1.27
N VAL A 684 32.51 -20.93 -1.13
CA VAL A 684 33.45 -20.74 -2.23
C VAL A 684 33.26 -21.82 -3.31
N SER A 685 32.98 -23.07 -2.93
CA SER A 685 32.73 -24.15 -3.92
C SER A 685 31.37 -24.05 -4.60
N ASP A 686 30.39 -23.42 -3.93
CA ASP A 686 29.08 -23.10 -4.50
C ASP A 686 29.14 -21.84 -5.41
N GLY A 687 30.32 -21.23 -5.55
CA GLY A 687 30.63 -20.19 -6.53
C GLY A 687 30.60 -18.76 -6.01
N PHE A 688 30.14 -18.54 -4.77
CA PHE A 688 30.06 -17.22 -4.15
C PHE A 688 31.44 -16.56 -3.98
N VAL A 689 31.51 -15.24 -4.24
CA VAL A 689 32.70 -14.40 -4.09
C VAL A 689 32.34 -13.05 -3.46
N ALA A 690 33.35 -12.32 -2.97
CA ALA A 690 33.16 -10.94 -2.53
C ALA A 690 32.70 -10.04 -3.69
N GLY A 691 31.70 -9.20 -3.45
CA GLY A 691 31.09 -8.28 -4.41
C GLY A 691 29.83 -8.79 -5.11
N MET A 692 29.49 -10.08 -4.98
CA MET A 692 28.21 -10.59 -5.48
C MET A 692 27.06 -9.95 -4.71
N GLN A 693 26.04 -9.51 -5.44
CA GLN A 693 24.72 -9.25 -4.88
C GLN A 693 24.01 -10.58 -4.71
N ILE A 694 23.30 -10.76 -3.60
CA ILE A 694 22.57 -11.98 -3.27
C ILE A 694 21.15 -11.67 -2.84
N ARG A 695 20.27 -12.60 -3.17
CA ARG A 695 18.94 -12.74 -2.60
C ARG A 695 18.94 -13.85 -1.55
N ILE A 696 18.37 -13.56 -0.39
CA ILE A 696 17.98 -14.50 0.65
C ILE A 696 16.47 -14.71 0.54
N ALA A 697 16.02 -15.95 0.53
CA ALA A 697 14.60 -16.30 0.48
C ALA A 697 14.30 -17.51 1.37
N GLY A 698 13.01 -17.83 1.51
CA GLY A 698 12.52 -18.91 2.37
C GLY A 698 11.99 -18.40 3.71
N ASP A 699 11.79 -19.32 4.65
CA ASP A 699 11.21 -19.06 5.99
C ASP A 699 12.27 -18.47 6.93
N SER A 700 12.71 -17.26 6.61
CA SER A 700 13.79 -16.51 7.28
C SER A 700 13.32 -15.08 7.48
N ALA A 701 13.51 -14.54 8.68
CA ALA A 701 13.23 -13.12 8.97
C ALA A 701 14.15 -12.16 8.19
N ASN A 702 15.19 -12.70 7.55
CA ASN A 702 16.12 -11.98 6.67
C ASN A 702 15.88 -12.25 5.18
N ALA A 703 14.72 -12.81 4.81
CA ALA A 703 14.35 -12.89 3.40
C ALA A 703 14.26 -11.46 2.82
N ASN A 704 14.69 -11.28 1.58
CA ASN A 704 14.67 -9.96 0.95
C ASN A 704 13.23 -9.50 0.68
N ASP A 705 12.97 -8.25 1.04
CA ASP A 705 11.77 -7.50 0.66
C ASP A 705 11.81 -7.11 -0.83
N GLU A 706 10.69 -6.62 -1.36
CA GLU A 706 10.50 -6.14 -2.73
C GLU A 706 11.67 -5.24 -3.20
N GLY A 707 12.30 -5.59 -4.32
CA GLY A 707 13.43 -4.88 -4.92
C GLY A 707 14.74 -4.88 -4.12
N SER A 708 14.82 -5.58 -2.98
CA SER A 708 15.99 -5.52 -2.09
C SER A 708 16.99 -6.67 -2.30
N PHE A 709 18.26 -6.42 -1.97
CA PHE A 709 19.32 -7.42 -2.03
C PHE A 709 20.44 -7.11 -1.02
N TYR A 710 21.28 -8.09 -0.73
CA TYR A 710 22.49 -7.92 0.09
C TYR A 710 23.74 -8.03 -0.77
N GLU A 711 24.82 -7.34 -0.42
CA GLU A 711 26.12 -7.50 -1.07
C GLU A 711 27.11 -8.28 -0.18
N ILE A 712 27.85 -9.22 -0.76
CA ILE A 712 28.87 -10.00 -0.05
C ILE A 712 30.14 -9.15 0.14
N ALA A 713 30.52 -8.87 1.39
CA ALA A 713 31.79 -8.24 1.72
C ALA A 713 32.96 -9.25 1.66
N SER A 714 32.77 -10.48 2.15
CA SER A 714 33.77 -11.54 2.06
C SER A 714 33.16 -12.94 2.19
N VAL A 715 33.88 -13.96 1.72
CA VAL A 715 33.42 -15.36 1.75
C VAL A 715 34.55 -16.30 2.17
N THR A 716 34.20 -17.31 2.96
CA THR A 716 35.03 -18.46 3.32
C THR A 716 34.28 -19.75 3.01
N SER A 717 34.80 -20.92 3.39
CA SER A 717 34.05 -22.17 3.16
C SER A 717 32.72 -22.21 3.92
N ASP A 718 32.70 -21.71 5.15
CA ASP A 718 31.58 -21.87 6.08
C ASP A 718 30.86 -20.55 6.40
N THR A 719 31.44 -19.40 6.05
CA THR A 719 30.84 -18.08 6.33
C THR A 719 30.80 -17.18 5.09
N ILE A 720 29.62 -16.61 4.81
CA ILE A 720 29.46 -15.37 4.03
C ILE A 720 29.37 -14.21 5.02
N THR A 721 30.09 -13.13 4.77
CA THR A 721 29.97 -11.86 5.50
C THR A 721 29.42 -10.82 4.53
N LEU A 722 28.31 -10.19 4.88
CA LEU A 722 27.63 -9.17 4.08
C LEU A 722 28.21 -7.78 4.36
N THR A 723 27.94 -6.82 3.48
CA THR A 723 28.21 -5.39 3.75
C THR A 723 27.21 -4.78 4.73
N SER A 724 26.01 -5.38 4.82
CA SER A 724 24.93 -4.98 5.74
C SER A 724 25.22 -5.39 7.20
N THR A 725 24.75 -4.58 8.15
CA THR A 725 24.75 -4.85 9.61
C THR A 725 23.34 -4.82 10.20
N GLY A 726 22.32 -5.09 9.38
CA GLY A 726 20.91 -4.96 9.74
C GLY A 726 20.13 -6.27 9.82
N LEU A 727 20.81 -7.43 9.75
CA LEU A 727 20.13 -8.72 9.76
C LEU A 727 19.69 -9.10 11.18
N SER A 728 18.49 -9.70 11.28
CA SER A 728 17.98 -10.32 12.49
C SER A 728 18.74 -11.61 12.80
N VAL A 729 19.14 -11.79 14.05
CA VAL A 729 19.84 -13.00 14.50
C VAL A 729 18.89 -14.20 14.50
N GLU A 730 19.26 -15.24 13.75
CA GLU A 730 18.52 -16.49 13.63
C GLU A 730 19.46 -17.70 13.80
N PHE A 731 18.96 -18.80 14.37
CA PHE A 731 19.76 -20.01 14.62
C PHE A 731 19.17 -21.21 13.89
N ALA A 732 20.02 -21.94 13.16
CA ALA A 732 19.66 -23.11 12.36
C ALA A 732 18.42 -22.89 11.46
N VAL A 733 18.32 -21.69 10.89
CA VAL A 733 17.26 -21.32 9.93
C VAL A 733 17.58 -21.94 8.56
N THR A 734 16.55 -22.37 7.83
CA THR A 734 16.70 -22.93 6.48
C THR A 734 16.32 -21.84 5.47
N MET A 735 17.25 -21.48 4.60
CA MET A 735 17.05 -20.44 3.59
C MET A 735 17.57 -20.86 2.22
N ASP A 736 17.16 -20.12 1.20
CA ASP A 736 17.73 -20.16 -0.14
C ASP A 736 18.61 -18.91 -0.31
N VAL A 737 19.85 -19.11 -0.73
CA VAL A 737 20.78 -18.01 -1.02
C VAL A 737 21.20 -18.11 -2.48
N ALA A 738 20.96 -17.06 -3.26
CA ALA A 738 21.30 -17.03 -4.68
C ALA A 738 22.00 -15.72 -5.02
N ALA A 739 23.08 -15.79 -5.80
CA ALA A 739 23.64 -14.60 -6.43
C ALA A 739 22.68 -14.12 -7.53
N ILE A 740 22.50 -12.81 -7.60
CA ILE A 740 21.56 -12.17 -8.51
C ILE A 740 22.28 -11.20 -9.44
N SER A 741 21.68 -10.97 -10.59
CA SER A 741 21.93 -9.79 -11.40
C SER A 741 20.84 -8.75 -11.12
N SER A 742 21.21 -7.47 -11.07
CA SER A 742 20.25 -6.36 -11.00
C SER A 742 19.43 -6.22 -12.30
N THR A 743 19.94 -6.78 -13.40
CA THR A 743 19.29 -6.84 -14.71
C THR A 743 19.90 -7.96 -15.54
N PRO A 744 19.13 -8.64 -16.41
CA PRO A 744 19.65 -9.66 -17.31
C PRO A 744 20.63 -9.11 -18.37
N ASN A 745 20.61 -7.80 -18.67
CA ASN A 745 21.44 -7.19 -19.72
C ASN A 745 22.91 -7.00 -19.33
N LEU A 746 23.22 -7.03 -18.03
CA LEU A 746 24.59 -6.85 -17.57
C LEU A 746 25.41 -8.12 -17.79
N THR A 747 26.56 -7.95 -18.42
CA THR A 747 27.61 -8.96 -18.44
C THR A 747 28.38 -8.89 -17.12
N THR A 748 28.06 -9.81 -16.21
CA THR A 748 28.77 -9.90 -14.92
C THR A 748 30.00 -10.79 -15.03
N LEU A 749 31.17 -10.23 -14.72
CA LEU A 749 32.45 -10.96 -14.67
C LEU A 749 32.95 -11.12 -13.25
N VAL A 750 33.39 -12.33 -12.93
CA VAL A 750 34.04 -12.68 -11.68
C VAL A 750 35.53 -12.87 -11.91
N ASN A 751 36.35 -12.08 -11.24
CA ASN A 751 37.81 -12.22 -11.25
C ASN A 751 38.23 -13.53 -10.58
N THR A 752 39.07 -14.31 -11.25
CA THR A 752 39.51 -15.63 -10.82
C THR A 752 40.94 -15.66 -10.27
N ASP A 753 41.70 -14.57 -10.40
CA ASP A 753 43.06 -14.42 -9.88
C ASP A 753 43.09 -14.00 -8.40
N GLY A 754 41.95 -13.55 -7.86
CA GLY A 754 41.76 -13.21 -6.45
C GLY A 754 42.14 -11.77 -6.07
N ASP A 755 42.57 -10.96 -7.04
CA ASP A 755 42.71 -9.50 -6.90
C ASP A 755 41.37 -8.82 -7.19
N THR A 756 41.07 -7.70 -6.51
CA THR A 756 39.85 -6.94 -6.81
C THR A 756 40.00 -6.15 -8.09
N TRP A 757 38.92 -5.98 -8.84
CA TRP A 757 38.93 -5.18 -10.08
C TRP A 757 39.42 -3.74 -9.85
N ALA A 758 39.03 -3.13 -8.71
CA ALA A 758 39.52 -1.82 -8.29
C ALA A 758 41.06 -1.78 -8.10
N SER A 759 41.66 -2.88 -7.61
CA SER A 759 43.13 -2.97 -7.46
C SER A 759 43.86 -3.10 -8.80
N LEU A 760 43.14 -3.53 -9.85
CA LEU A 760 43.62 -3.60 -11.23
C LEU A 760 43.40 -2.29 -12.01
N GLY A 761 42.84 -1.26 -11.36
CA GLY A 761 42.64 0.07 -11.94
C GLY A 761 41.31 0.26 -12.66
N LEU A 762 40.39 -0.71 -12.59
CA LEU A 762 39.02 -0.54 -13.09
C LEU A 762 38.21 0.29 -12.09
N ALA A 763 37.36 1.15 -12.61
CA ALA A 763 36.41 1.96 -11.85
C ALA A 763 35.09 2.04 -12.62
N GLN A 764 34.01 2.35 -11.92
CA GLN A 764 32.72 2.67 -12.54
C GLN A 764 32.90 3.75 -13.62
N ASP A 765 32.12 3.65 -14.69
CA ASP A 765 32.16 4.48 -15.91
C ASP A 765 33.44 4.34 -16.76
N GLY A 766 34.40 3.49 -16.35
CA GLY A 766 35.53 3.12 -17.19
C GLY A 766 35.11 2.17 -18.32
N PHE A 767 35.94 2.07 -19.36
CA PHE A 767 35.66 1.18 -20.49
C PHE A 767 36.59 -0.02 -20.51
N VAL A 768 36.04 -1.20 -20.77
CA VAL A 768 36.79 -2.45 -20.97
C VAL A 768 36.47 -3.07 -22.31
N SER A 769 37.36 -3.96 -22.79
CA SER A 769 37.06 -4.79 -23.96
C SER A 769 37.19 -6.27 -23.63
N LEU A 770 36.20 -7.03 -24.11
CA LEU A 770 36.20 -8.49 -24.11
C LEU A 770 36.34 -8.93 -25.58
N GLY A 771 37.55 -9.25 -26.00
CA GLY A 771 37.80 -9.54 -27.41
C GLY A 771 37.63 -8.30 -28.31
N SER A 772 36.58 -8.26 -29.13
CA SER A 772 36.27 -7.12 -30.02
C SER A 772 35.14 -6.23 -29.52
N GLU A 773 34.38 -6.68 -28.52
CA GLU A 773 33.27 -5.94 -27.91
C GLU A 773 33.81 -4.99 -26.85
N VAL A 774 33.19 -3.81 -26.74
CA VAL A 774 33.53 -2.77 -25.76
C VAL A 774 32.37 -2.63 -24.79
N TYR A 775 32.70 -2.51 -23.52
CA TYR A 775 31.72 -2.40 -22.45
C TYR A 775 32.05 -1.20 -21.57
N GLN A 776 31.02 -0.50 -21.11
CA GLN A 776 31.13 0.43 -19.99
C GLN A 776 30.96 -0.33 -18.68
N ILE A 777 31.74 0.05 -17.67
CA ILE A 777 31.67 -0.57 -16.35
C ILE A 777 30.54 0.07 -15.55
N SER A 778 29.43 -0.64 -15.39
CA SER A 778 28.28 -0.18 -14.60
C SER A 778 28.50 -0.33 -13.09
N ARG A 779 29.22 -1.37 -12.65
CA ARG A 779 29.55 -1.57 -11.22
C ARG A 779 30.89 -2.27 -11.03
N VAL A 780 31.65 -1.85 -10.01
CA VAL A 780 32.85 -2.55 -9.53
C VAL A 780 32.72 -2.84 -8.04
N ALA A 781 32.65 -4.12 -7.66
CA ALA A 781 32.56 -4.53 -6.26
C ALA A 781 33.39 -5.79 -6.00
N GLY A 782 34.40 -5.72 -5.14
CA GLY A 782 35.23 -6.88 -4.80
C GLY A 782 35.82 -7.59 -6.02
N LEU A 783 35.45 -8.86 -6.22
CA LEU A 783 35.86 -9.68 -7.36
C LEU A 783 34.84 -9.65 -8.51
N VAL A 784 33.77 -8.86 -8.40
CA VAL A 784 32.69 -8.75 -9.37
C VAL A 784 32.76 -7.41 -10.10
N VAL A 785 32.58 -7.44 -11.41
CA VAL A 785 32.35 -6.27 -12.25
C VAL A 785 31.13 -6.53 -13.11
N ASP A 786 30.21 -5.57 -13.17
CA ASP A 786 29.05 -5.63 -14.03
C ASP A 786 29.28 -4.67 -15.20
N LEU A 787 29.04 -5.17 -16.41
CA LEU A 787 29.42 -4.53 -17.66
C LEU A 787 28.20 -4.39 -18.57
N GLU A 788 28.07 -3.23 -19.19
CA GLU A 788 27.06 -2.93 -20.20
C GLU A 788 27.73 -2.78 -21.56
N GLU A 789 27.21 -3.46 -22.58
CA GLU A 789 27.78 -3.38 -23.93
C GLU A 789 27.48 -2.02 -24.54
N VAL A 790 28.50 -1.37 -25.11
CA VAL A 790 28.36 -0.03 -25.68
C VAL A 790 29.02 0.06 -27.06
N ASP A 791 28.59 1.05 -27.85
CA ASP A 791 29.26 1.33 -29.12
C ASP A 791 30.74 1.72 -28.87
N PRO A 792 31.72 1.10 -29.55
CA PRO A 792 33.13 1.42 -29.36
C PRO A 792 33.50 2.90 -29.59
N SER A 793 32.67 3.67 -30.31
CA SER A 793 32.89 5.08 -30.61
C SER A 793 32.68 6.01 -29.41
N ILE A 794 31.90 5.61 -28.41
CA ILE A 794 31.67 6.40 -27.19
C ILE A 794 32.76 6.20 -26.12
N ALA A 795 33.56 5.13 -26.28
CA ALA A 795 34.53 4.71 -25.28
C ALA A 795 35.82 5.53 -25.32
N SER A 796 36.23 6.05 -24.16
CA SER A 796 37.55 6.66 -23.96
C SER A 796 38.47 5.71 -23.17
N ASP A 797 39.75 5.62 -23.56
CA ASP A 797 40.77 4.80 -22.89
C ASP A 797 40.31 3.37 -22.46
N VAL A 798 40.06 2.51 -23.45
CA VAL A 798 39.57 1.13 -23.23
C VAL A 798 40.65 0.20 -22.66
N THR A 799 40.34 -0.47 -21.55
CA THR A 799 41.20 -1.49 -20.93
C THR A 799 40.84 -2.91 -21.43
N ALA A 800 41.76 -3.58 -22.12
CA ALA A 800 41.53 -4.97 -22.54
C ALA A 800 41.69 -5.95 -21.38
N LEU A 801 40.67 -6.78 -21.14
CA LEU A 801 40.70 -7.83 -20.12
C LEU A 801 41.20 -9.16 -20.72
N ASP A 802 42.05 -9.90 -19.99
CA ASP A 802 42.45 -11.24 -20.39
C ASP A 802 41.38 -12.25 -19.98
N SER A 803 40.84 -12.98 -20.96
CA SER A 803 39.87 -14.07 -20.76
C SER A 803 40.32 -15.18 -19.80
N ASN A 804 41.60 -15.26 -19.43
CA ASN A 804 42.09 -16.20 -18.42
C ASN A 804 41.93 -15.71 -16.98
N ASP A 805 41.72 -14.41 -16.78
CA ASP A 805 41.72 -13.78 -15.46
C ASP A 805 40.30 -13.71 -14.87
N TYR A 806 39.26 -13.98 -15.67
CA TYR A 806 37.87 -13.92 -15.25
C TYR A 806 37.02 -15.09 -15.77
N ARG A 807 35.84 -15.24 -15.17
CA ARG A 807 34.74 -16.06 -15.68
C ARG A 807 33.47 -15.22 -15.72
N THR A 808 32.57 -15.49 -16.67
CA THR A 808 31.25 -14.86 -16.73
C THR A 808 30.30 -15.56 -15.75
N ALA A 809 29.49 -14.79 -15.01
CA ALA A 809 28.35 -15.31 -14.26
C ALA A 809 27.13 -15.32 -15.20
N SER A 810 26.46 -16.47 -15.34
CA SER A 810 25.34 -16.63 -16.27
C SER A 810 24.02 -16.58 -15.52
N VAL A 811 23.12 -15.69 -15.94
CA VAL A 811 21.71 -15.73 -15.52
C VAL A 811 21.07 -16.97 -16.14
N THR A 812 20.36 -17.76 -15.34
CA THR A 812 19.73 -19.00 -15.82
C THR A 812 18.25 -19.12 -15.49
N LYS A 813 17.78 -18.30 -14.55
CA LYS A 813 16.42 -18.31 -14.05
C LYS A 813 15.98 -16.90 -13.74
N VAL A 814 14.68 -16.66 -13.86
CA VAL A 814 14.01 -15.51 -13.28
C VAL A 814 13.09 -15.99 -12.15
N VAL A 815 13.03 -15.23 -11.07
CA VAL A 815 12.15 -15.48 -9.93
C VAL A 815 11.22 -14.31 -9.78
N ILE A 816 9.92 -14.60 -9.66
CA ILE A 816 8.86 -13.62 -9.51
C ILE A 816 8.23 -13.85 -8.14
N ASP A 817 8.38 -12.88 -7.25
CA ASP A 817 7.69 -12.89 -5.96
C ASP A 817 6.20 -12.60 -6.17
N GLN A 818 5.34 -13.41 -5.56
CA GLN A 818 3.89 -13.21 -5.64
C GLN A 818 3.42 -12.41 -4.43
N ARG A 819 2.51 -11.46 -4.68
CA ARG A 819 1.87 -10.64 -3.65
C ARG A 819 0.37 -10.93 -3.63
N GLU A 820 -0.20 -10.89 -2.44
CA GLU A 820 -1.64 -10.87 -2.20
C GLU A 820 -2.01 -9.52 -1.60
N ASP A 821 -2.98 -8.86 -2.21
CA ASP A 821 -3.62 -7.67 -1.67
C ASP A 821 -4.72 -8.02 -0.68
N ILE A 822 -5.17 -7.02 0.08
CA ILE A 822 -6.45 -7.10 0.79
C ILE A 822 -7.52 -6.53 -0.12
N ASP A 823 -8.45 -7.38 -0.54
CA ASP A 823 -9.58 -6.96 -1.35
C ASP A 823 -10.61 -6.19 -0.52
N VAL A 824 -10.98 -5.02 -1.02
CA VAL A 824 -11.91 -4.11 -0.36
C VAL A 824 -13.08 -3.72 -1.25
N LEU A 825 -14.24 -3.55 -0.61
CA LEU A 825 -15.43 -2.96 -1.21
C LEU A 825 -15.97 -1.88 -0.27
N VAL A 826 -15.92 -0.64 -0.70
CA VAL A 826 -16.23 0.51 0.15
C VAL A 826 -17.12 1.51 -0.58
N THR A 827 -18.02 2.17 0.15
CA THR A 827 -18.79 3.31 -0.38
C THR A 827 -18.30 4.66 0.11
N GLY A 828 -17.63 4.70 1.26
CA GLY A 828 -16.88 5.86 1.76
C GLY A 828 -15.43 5.86 1.28
N SER A 829 -14.53 6.25 2.17
CA SER A 829 -13.09 6.38 1.92
C SER A 829 -12.27 5.29 2.61
N ILE A 830 -11.03 5.10 2.16
CA ILE A 830 -10.08 4.13 2.71
C ILE A 830 -8.92 4.84 3.38
N SER A 831 -8.64 4.44 4.62
CA SER A 831 -7.40 4.72 5.32
C SER A 831 -6.68 3.41 5.65
N ALA A 832 -5.42 3.26 5.25
CA ALA A 832 -4.61 2.07 5.50
C ALA A 832 -3.17 2.46 5.86
N THR A 833 -2.68 2.06 7.02
CA THR A 833 -1.31 2.40 7.47
C THR A 833 -0.58 1.16 7.95
N ALA A 834 0.61 0.93 7.41
CA ALA A 834 1.52 -0.14 7.79
C ALA A 834 2.94 0.44 7.93
N THR A 835 3.84 -0.20 8.68
CA THR A 835 5.26 0.23 8.68
C THR A 835 6.07 -0.43 7.58
N GLY A 836 5.64 -1.61 7.11
CA GLY A 836 6.08 -2.28 5.89
C GLY A 836 5.15 -1.95 4.72
N ASN A 837 4.64 -2.96 4.04
CA ASN A 837 3.96 -2.82 2.74
C ASN A 837 2.44 -2.64 2.88
N VAL A 838 1.82 -1.96 1.91
CA VAL A 838 0.36 -1.85 1.80
C VAL A 838 -0.09 -2.27 0.41
N TYR A 839 -0.79 -3.40 0.32
CA TYR A 839 -1.35 -3.94 -0.91
C TYR A 839 -2.88 -3.97 -0.80
N LEU A 840 -3.56 -3.19 -1.64
CA LEU A 840 -5.02 -3.05 -1.66
C LEU A 840 -5.58 -3.29 -3.06
N GLY A 841 -6.63 -4.10 -3.13
CA GLY A 841 -7.34 -4.45 -4.35
C GLY A 841 -8.82 -4.09 -4.28
N SER A 842 -9.42 -3.68 -5.40
CA SER A 842 -10.87 -3.56 -5.51
C SER A 842 -11.40 -3.75 -6.92
N GLU A 843 -12.54 -4.43 -7.01
CA GLU A 843 -13.30 -4.56 -8.25
C GLU A 843 -14.14 -3.31 -8.60
N GLN A 844 -14.17 -2.29 -7.73
CA GLN A 844 -14.92 -1.03 -7.91
C GLN A 844 -14.00 0.18 -7.73
N SER A 845 -14.50 1.40 -8.00
CA SER A 845 -13.74 2.62 -7.75
C SER A 845 -13.41 2.76 -6.26
N MET A 846 -12.20 3.24 -5.95
CA MET A 846 -11.76 3.52 -4.58
C MET A 846 -11.54 5.02 -4.38
N GLN A 847 -12.02 5.52 -3.24
CA GLN A 847 -11.65 6.84 -2.74
C GLN A 847 -10.63 6.68 -1.60
N ILE A 848 -9.45 7.26 -1.78
CA ILE A 848 -8.33 7.12 -0.85
C ILE A 848 -8.25 8.34 0.05
N ASP A 849 -8.37 8.17 1.36
CA ASP A 849 -8.18 9.23 2.36
C ASP A 849 -6.75 9.24 2.90
N SER A 850 -6.21 8.11 3.34
CA SER A 850 -4.81 8.10 3.83
C SER A 850 -4.23 6.71 3.78
N VAL A 851 -3.36 6.47 2.80
CA VAL A 851 -2.60 5.22 2.69
C VAL A 851 -1.12 5.51 2.91
N SER A 852 -0.47 4.77 3.81
CA SER A 852 0.98 4.90 4.01
C SER A 852 1.66 3.58 4.35
N GLY A 853 2.84 3.39 3.74
CA GLY A 853 3.72 2.24 3.92
C GLY A 853 5.07 2.49 3.26
N ASP A 854 5.94 1.49 3.28
CA ASP A 854 7.21 1.51 2.55
C ASP A 854 6.96 1.30 1.05
N ASN A 855 6.46 0.12 0.66
CA ASN A 855 5.89 -0.12 -0.67
C ASN A 855 4.37 -0.04 -0.62
N VAL A 856 3.76 0.70 -1.53
CA VAL A 856 2.31 0.88 -1.61
C VAL A 856 1.81 0.49 -2.99
N ARG A 857 0.87 -0.45 -3.04
CA ARG A 857 0.19 -0.92 -4.26
C ARG A 857 -1.32 -0.79 -4.08
N ILE A 858 -1.95 0.05 -4.88
CA ILE A 858 -3.40 0.28 -4.85
C ILE A 858 -3.94 0.01 -6.24
N LYS A 859 -4.78 -1.01 -6.36
CA LYS A 859 -5.34 -1.46 -7.63
C LYS A 859 -6.85 -1.42 -7.56
N SER A 860 -7.48 -0.63 -8.43
CA SER A 860 -8.92 -0.67 -8.66
C SER A 860 -9.21 -1.11 -10.10
N LYS A 861 -10.32 -1.80 -10.29
CA LYS A 861 -10.82 -2.11 -11.63
C LYS A 861 -11.44 -0.90 -12.33
N GLN A 862 -11.85 0.12 -11.58
CA GLN A 862 -12.49 1.33 -12.08
C GLN A 862 -11.60 2.54 -11.76
N ASP A 863 -12.10 3.57 -11.09
CA ASP A 863 -11.34 4.80 -10.81
C ASP A 863 -10.56 4.73 -9.49
N LEU A 864 -9.48 5.51 -9.39
CA LEU A 864 -8.82 5.87 -8.14
C LEU A 864 -9.00 7.37 -7.90
N THR A 865 -9.60 7.74 -6.78
CA THR A 865 -9.93 9.15 -6.48
C THR A 865 -9.36 9.60 -5.14
N ASP A 866 -8.98 10.88 -5.08
CA ASP A 866 -8.47 11.53 -3.87
C ASP A 866 -9.61 11.87 -2.89
N GLY A 867 -9.42 11.56 -1.61
CA GLY A 867 -10.35 11.82 -0.51
C GLY A 867 -9.99 13.02 0.37
N THR A 868 -8.73 13.50 0.34
CA THR A 868 -8.22 14.53 1.27
C THR A 868 -8.29 15.94 0.73
N GLY A 869 -8.26 16.09 -0.60
CA GLY A 869 -8.23 17.37 -1.32
C GLY A 869 -6.82 17.92 -1.52
N ASN A 870 -6.16 18.44 -0.48
CA ASN A 870 -4.84 19.11 -0.58
C ASN A 870 -3.71 18.42 0.20
N GLY A 871 -4.02 17.41 1.01
CA GLY A 871 -3.00 16.57 1.65
C GLY A 871 -2.59 15.46 0.70
N ALA A 872 -1.51 14.74 1.02
CA ALA A 872 -1.25 13.48 0.34
C ALA A 872 -2.28 12.44 0.81
N SER A 873 -2.94 11.81 -0.15
CA SER A 873 -3.79 10.64 0.09
C SER A 873 -2.97 9.36 0.15
N VAL A 874 -1.76 9.36 -0.43
CA VAL A 874 -0.82 8.24 -0.37
C VAL A 874 0.59 8.72 -0.04
N SER A 875 1.25 8.07 0.90
CA SER A 875 2.68 8.25 1.19
C SER A 875 3.43 6.93 1.02
N ALA A 876 4.54 6.94 0.26
CA ALA A 876 5.33 5.74 0.01
C ALA A 876 6.83 5.97 0.32
N GLY A 877 7.41 5.05 1.08
CA GLY A 877 8.83 5.08 1.48
C GLY A 877 9.80 4.64 0.39
N SER A 878 9.38 3.73 -0.49
CA SER A 878 10.21 3.10 -1.51
C SER A 878 9.52 3.03 -2.87
N THR A 879 8.30 2.51 -2.96
CA THR A 879 7.62 2.36 -4.26
C THR A 879 6.13 2.66 -4.15
N LEU A 880 5.59 3.32 -5.17
CA LEU A 880 4.16 3.57 -5.31
C LEU A 880 3.67 3.03 -6.65
N ILE A 881 2.71 2.11 -6.60
CA ILE A 881 2.01 1.55 -7.76
C ILE A 881 0.53 1.89 -7.64
N LEU A 882 0.02 2.65 -8.62
CA LEU A 882 -1.39 3.01 -8.75
C LEU A 882 -1.97 2.44 -10.03
N GLU A 883 -3.13 1.78 -9.94
CA GLU A 883 -3.77 1.19 -11.10
C GLU A 883 -5.28 1.37 -11.09
N ALA A 884 -5.81 1.88 -12.20
CA ALA A 884 -7.23 2.10 -12.47
C ALA A 884 -7.63 1.36 -13.77
N GLY A 885 -8.01 0.09 -13.64
CA GLY A 885 -8.11 -0.86 -14.76
C GLY A 885 -8.96 -0.38 -15.94
N SER A 886 -10.16 0.13 -15.69
CA SER A 886 -11.06 0.69 -16.71
C SER A 886 -11.46 2.16 -16.45
N GLY A 887 -10.75 2.83 -15.54
CA GLY A 887 -11.09 4.18 -15.07
C GLY A 887 -9.92 5.14 -15.18
N ALA A 888 -10.01 6.24 -14.44
CA ALA A 888 -8.96 7.27 -14.32
C ALA A 888 -8.28 7.22 -12.94
N ILE A 889 -7.05 7.74 -12.86
CA ILE A 889 -6.39 8.08 -11.60
C ILE A 889 -6.51 9.59 -11.43
N GLY A 890 -7.35 10.04 -10.50
CA GLY A 890 -7.63 11.46 -10.30
C GLY A 890 -8.42 12.09 -11.46
N SER A 891 -8.53 13.41 -11.43
CA SER A 891 -9.15 14.23 -12.48
C SER A 891 -8.57 15.65 -12.45
N GLU A 892 -8.77 16.44 -13.51
CA GLU A 892 -8.36 17.86 -13.57
C GLU A 892 -8.82 18.67 -12.34
N SER A 893 -10.04 18.42 -11.86
CA SER A 893 -10.62 19.13 -10.70
C SER A 893 -10.28 18.54 -9.33
N ASN A 894 -9.78 17.30 -9.30
CA ASN A 894 -9.45 16.56 -8.09
C ASN A 894 -8.29 15.59 -8.40
N ARG A 895 -7.08 16.14 -8.40
CA ARG A 895 -5.85 15.41 -8.67
C ARG A 895 -5.56 14.42 -7.53
N PHE A 896 -4.93 13.30 -7.86
CA PHE A 896 -4.51 12.31 -6.88
C PHE A 896 -3.21 12.76 -6.23
N ASN A 897 -3.25 13.12 -4.95
CA ASN A 897 -2.09 13.67 -4.26
C ASN A 897 -1.26 12.56 -3.59
N ILE A 898 0.03 12.58 -3.86
CA ILE A 898 1.01 11.62 -3.33
C ILE A 898 2.12 12.36 -2.56
N ASP A 899 2.83 11.63 -1.69
CA ASP A 899 4.05 12.05 -0.98
C ASP A 899 5.09 10.94 -1.05
N LEU A 900 6.01 11.06 -2.00
CA LEU A 900 7.10 10.11 -2.19
C LEU A 900 8.30 10.44 -1.29
N ALA A 901 8.97 9.42 -0.78
CA ALA A 901 10.34 9.60 -0.27
C ALA A 901 11.30 9.97 -1.41
N THR A 902 12.47 10.52 -1.08
CA THR A 902 13.41 11.11 -2.06
C THR A 902 13.77 10.18 -3.23
N ASP A 903 13.99 8.90 -2.96
CA ASP A 903 14.39 7.91 -3.97
C ASP A 903 13.24 6.97 -4.35
N ALA A 904 12.00 7.27 -3.90
CA ALA A 904 10.86 6.41 -4.16
C ALA A 904 10.35 6.58 -5.60
N THR A 905 9.96 5.47 -6.22
CA THR A 905 9.54 5.44 -7.63
C THR A 905 8.02 5.42 -7.79
N LEU A 906 7.50 6.08 -8.83
CA LEU A 906 6.08 6.05 -9.20
C LEU A 906 5.84 5.19 -10.43
N THR A 907 4.90 4.26 -10.31
CA THR A 907 4.24 3.60 -11.44
C THR A 907 2.75 3.90 -11.40
N ALA A 908 2.16 4.36 -12.51
CA ALA A 908 0.74 4.68 -12.58
C ALA A 908 0.11 4.22 -13.90
N ARG A 909 -1.06 3.57 -13.84
CA ARG A 909 -1.71 2.98 -15.02
C ARG A 909 -3.21 3.19 -15.02
N ALA A 910 -3.76 3.61 -16.15
CA ALA A 910 -5.20 3.85 -16.33
C ALA A 910 -5.65 3.55 -17.76
N GLU A 911 -6.92 3.13 -17.94
CA GLU A 911 -7.52 3.12 -19.29
C GLU A 911 -7.76 4.56 -19.76
N SER A 912 -8.20 5.44 -18.85
CA SER A 912 -8.49 6.86 -19.07
C SER A 912 -7.36 7.77 -18.52
N ASP A 913 -7.69 8.96 -18.01
CA ASP A 913 -6.71 9.98 -17.61
C ASP A 913 -5.95 9.64 -16.31
N ILE A 914 -4.76 10.24 -16.16
CA ILE A 914 -3.93 10.21 -14.95
C ILE A 914 -3.60 11.65 -14.56
N PHE A 915 -4.09 12.08 -13.41
CA PHE A 915 -3.83 13.40 -12.82
C PHE A 915 -3.22 13.23 -11.44
N ILE A 916 -1.90 13.41 -11.33
CA ILE A 916 -1.15 13.20 -10.08
C ILE A 916 -0.48 14.51 -9.64
N THR A 917 -0.43 14.73 -8.33
CA THR A 917 0.35 15.80 -7.70
C THR A 917 1.27 15.22 -6.64
N GLU A 918 2.58 15.38 -6.79
CA GLU A 918 3.55 15.11 -5.73
C GLU A 918 3.80 16.38 -4.91
N ILE A 919 3.60 16.27 -3.59
CA ILE A 919 3.51 17.46 -2.74
C ILE A 919 4.85 17.93 -2.15
N ASN A 920 5.81 17.05 -1.89
CA ASN A 920 7.01 17.38 -1.10
C ASN A 920 8.35 17.09 -1.80
N SER A 921 8.37 16.22 -2.81
CA SER A 921 9.59 15.68 -3.41
C SER A 921 9.54 15.68 -4.94
N ALA A 922 10.44 14.93 -5.57
CA ALA A 922 10.46 14.70 -7.01
C ALA A 922 9.52 13.53 -7.37
N ILE A 923 8.96 13.56 -8.57
CA ILE A 923 8.34 12.39 -9.18
C ILE A 923 9.44 11.62 -9.91
N ASN A 924 9.97 10.57 -9.28
CA ASN A 924 10.86 9.62 -9.96
C ASN A 924 10.00 8.65 -10.76
N VAL A 925 9.81 8.93 -12.04
CA VAL A 925 8.95 8.14 -12.92
C VAL A 925 9.64 6.82 -13.22
N ALA A 926 9.00 5.72 -12.83
CA ALA A 926 9.34 4.40 -13.35
C ALA A 926 8.62 4.20 -14.69
N THR A 927 7.30 3.98 -14.64
CA THR A 927 6.46 3.88 -15.84
C THR A 927 5.07 4.45 -15.60
N ILE A 928 4.55 5.23 -16.54
CA ILE A 928 3.20 5.78 -16.50
C ILE A 928 2.52 5.54 -17.84
N PHE A 929 1.33 4.96 -17.81
CA PHE A 929 0.61 4.56 -19.01
C PHE A 929 -0.87 4.90 -18.92
N SER A 930 -1.33 5.69 -19.89
CA SER A 930 -2.74 5.86 -20.20
C SER A 930 -3.03 5.27 -21.59
N SER A 931 -4.07 4.44 -21.70
CA SER A 931 -4.40 3.81 -22.98
C SER A 931 -5.11 4.74 -23.98
N GLY A 932 -5.68 5.86 -23.51
CA GLY A 932 -6.46 6.76 -24.35
C GLY A 932 -6.80 8.11 -23.73
N GLY A 933 -6.13 8.52 -22.65
CA GLY A 933 -6.33 9.78 -21.95
C GLY A 933 -5.06 10.61 -21.83
N VAL A 934 -5.14 11.67 -21.02
CA VAL A 934 -4.01 12.55 -20.67
C VAL A 934 -3.22 12.00 -19.49
N VAL A 935 -1.90 12.17 -19.52
CA VAL A 935 -1.05 12.07 -18.33
C VAL A 935 -0.64 13.48 -17.92
N ASP A 936 -1.16 13.92 -16.77
CA ASP A 936 -0.87 15.23 -16.19
C ASP A 936 -0.19 15.04 -14.82
N LEU A 937 1.08 15.43 -14.74
CA LEU A 937 1.93 15.28 -13.56
C LEU A 937 2.38 16.64 -13.03
N LEU A 938 2.17 16.86 -11.74
CA LEU A 938 2.54 18.09 -11.05
C LEU A 938 3.49 17.79 -9.87
N ALA A 939 4.74 18.21 -9.95
CA ALA A 939 5.67 18.23 -8.83
C ALA A 939 5.67 19.63 -8.17
N LEU A 940 5.12 19.73 -6.95
CA LEU A 940 5.03 21.02 -6.24
C LEU A 940 6.38 21.51 -5.71
N ASN A 941 7.23 20.59 -5.21
CA ASN A 941 8.49 20.91 -4.53
C ASN A 941 9.70 20.10 -5.04
N GLY A 942 9.65 19.60 -6.28
CA GLY A 942 10.72 18.79 -6.87
C GLY A 942 10.71 18.78 -8.39
N SER A 943 11.44 17.81 -8.95
CA SER A 943 11.59 17.59 -10.39
C SER A 943 10.72 16.41 -10.85
N ILE A 944 10.56 16.24 -12.15
CA ILE A 944 10.00 15.01 -12.75
C ILE A 944 11.12 14.36 -13.54
N VAL A 945 11.56 13.16 -13.16
CA VAL A 945 12.78 12.54 -13.71
C VAL A 945 12.54 11.08 -14.07
N ASP A 946 13.26 10.59 -15.08
CA ASP A 946 13.37 9.16 -15.33
C ASP A 946 14.18 8.52 -14.19
N SER A 947 13.56 7.55 -13.51
CA SER A 947 14.17 6.85 -12.39
C SER A 947 15.22 5.81 -12.79
N PHE A 948 15.23 5.34 -14.03
CA PHE A 948 16.04 4.18 -14.44
C PHE A 948 17.07 4.48 -15.53
N ASP A 949 17.05 5.66 -16.15
CA ASP A 949 18.06 6.12 -17.13
C ASP A 949 18.21 5.13 -18.28
N HIS A 950 17.09 4.89 -18.97
CA HIS A 950 17.02 3.94 -20.08
C HIS A 950 16.35 4.58 -21.29
N ASP A 951 16.62 4.09 -22.51
CA ASP A 951 16.00 4.64 -23.73
C ASP A 951 14.52 4.19 -23.96
N TYR A 952 13.87 3.58 -22.96
CA TYR A 952 12.48 3.11 -23.05
C TYR A 952 11.49 4.18 -22.58
N GLU A 953 10.29 4.20 -23.15
CA GLU A 953 9.31 5.22 -22.78
C GLU A 953 8.89 5.12 -21.30
N ASN A 954 9.13 6.18 -20.53
CA ASN A 954 8.62 6.32 -19.16
C ASN A 954 7.14 6.66 -19.16
N ILE A 955 6.69 7.52 -20.08
CA ILE A 955 5.30 8.00 -20.15
C ILE A 955 4.72 7.72 -21.53
N ARG A 956 3.54 7.10 -21.57
CA ARG A 956 2.77 6.95 -22.81
C ARG A 956 1.30 7.33 -22.62
N ALA A 957 0.82 8.25 -23.44
CA ALA A 957 -0.52 8.83 -23.36
C ALA A 957 -0.91 9.50 -24.68
N VAL A 958 -2.16 9.96 -24.81
CA VAL A 958 -2.55 10.82 -25.92
C VAL A 958 -1.86 12.18 -25.75
N ASP A 959 -2.16 12.86 -24.64
CA ASP A 959 -1.55 14.13 -24.25
C ASP A 959 -0.64 13.93 -23.03
N VAL A 960 0.47 14.66 -22.98
CA VAL A 960 1.39 14.65 -21.84
C VAL A 960 1.57 16.08 -21.32
N VAL A 961 1.15 16.29 -20.07
CA VAL A 961 1.25 17.57 -19.37
C VAL A 961 2.17 17.41 -18.15
N LEU A 962 3.28 18.14 -18.10
CA LEU A 962 4.27 18.02 -17.04
C LEU A 962 4.55 19.38 -16.42
N THR A 963 4.43 19.49 -15.10
CA THR A 963 4.71 20.73 -14.37
C THR A 963 5.62 20.50 -13.16
N ALA A 964 6.77 21.17 -13.12
CA ALA A 964 7.71 21.18 -12.01
C ALA A 964 7.90 22.59 -11.43
N ASN A 965 7.15 22.93 -10.39
CA ASN A 965 7.09 24.31 -9.84
C ASN A 965 8.40 24.83 -9.22
N SER A 966 9.30 23.93 -8.81
CA SER A 966 10.59 24.30 -8.20
C SER A 966 11.79 23.49 -8.71
N GLY A 967 11.56 22.56 -9.65
CA GLY A 967 12.56 21.63 -10.18
C GLY A 967 12.70 21.73 -11.69
N GLY A 968 13.41 20.75 -12.26
CA GLY A 968 13.48 20.54 -13.70
C GLY A 968 12.62 19.34 -14.13
N ILE A 969 12.61 19.07 -15.43
CA ILE A 969 11.99 17.89 -16.02
C ILE A 969 13.06 17.18 -16.85
N GLY A 970 13.30 15.90 -16.58
CA GLY A 970 14.47 15.16 -17.06
C GLY A 970 15.80 15.67 -16.48
N ALA A 971 16.90 15.04 -16.88
CA ALA A 971 18.25 15.34 -16.43
C ALA A 971 19.27 15.33 -17.59
N ILE A 972 20.42 15.97 -17.41
CA ILE A 972 21.47 15.99 -18.44
C ILE A 972 21.95 14.56 -18.70
N GLY A 973 21.86 14.12 -19.94
CA GLY A 973 22.23 12.75 -20.35
C GLY A 973 21.19 11.68 -20.00
N ASN A 974 20.08 12.06 -19.37
CA ASN A 974 18.97 11.20 -18.99
C ASN A 974 17.65 11.97 -19.21
N LEU A 975 17.23 12.04 -20.47
CA LEU A 975 16.01 12.75 -20.89
C LEU A 975 14.80 11.98 -20.35
N LEU A 976 13.70 12.68 -20.03
CA LEU A 976 12.46 11.97 -19.73
C LEU A 976 11.86 11.43 -21.03
N ASP A 977 11.82 10.12 -21.18
CA ASP A 977 11.33 9.45 -22.38
C ASP A 977 9.80 9.36 -22.40
N ILE A 978 9.19 9.90 -23.44
CA ILE A 978 7.74 9.91 -23.65
C ILE A 978 7.36 9.23 -24.97
N ASN A 979 6.07 8.92 -25.11
CA ASN A 979 5.44 8.43 -26.35
C ASN A 979 4.03 9.02 -26.46
N LEU A 980 3.87 9.99 -27.36
CA LEU A 980 2.58 10.59 -27.68
C LEU A 980 1.83 9.70 -28.67
N THR A 981 0.62 9.26 -28.32
CA THR A 981 -0.21 8.43 -29.21
C THR A 981 -1.14 9.29 -30.08
N GLY A 982 -0.71 10.50 -30.45
CA GLY A 982 -1.41 11.44 -31.33
C GLY A 982 -2.04 12.68 -30.68
N GLY A 983 -1.61 13.06 -29.47
CA GLY A 983 -1.95 14.33 -28.82
C GLY A 983 -0.73 15.23 -28.63
N LEU A 984 -0.80 16.15 -27.66
CA LEU A 984 0.12 17.27 -27.51
C LEU A 984 1.03 17.15 -26.28
N LEU A 985 2.19 17.82 -26.35
CA LEU A 985 3.10 18.02 -25.23
C LEU A 985 2.96 19.44 -24.64
N THR A 986 2.66 19.53 -23.35
CA THR A 986 2.70 20.76 -22.56
C THR A 986 3.64 20.60 -21.36
N VAL A 987 4.71 21.39 -21.25
CA VAL A 987 5.74 21.25 -20.21
C VAL A 987 6.10 22.59 -19.59
N ASN A 988 6.07 22.66 -18.26
CA ASN A 988 6.43 23.85 -17.49
C ASN A 988 7.40 23.49 -16.37
N ALA A 989 8.56 24.11 -16.32
CA ALA A 989 9.53 23.88 -15.25
C ALA A 989 10.20 25.16 -14.76
N GLN A 990 10.57 25.17 -13.48
CA GLN A 990 11.34 26.28 -12.92
C GLN A 990 12.79 26.27 -13.42
N ASN A 991 13.38 25.08 -13.57
CA ASN A 991 14.73 24.85 -14.09
C ASN A 991 14.62 24.11 -15.44
N ASP A 992 15.71 23.46 -15.86
CA ASP A 992 15.80 22.84 -17.18
C ASP A 992 14.68 21.84 -17.53
N ILE A 993 14.38 21.71 -18.82
CA ILE A 993 13.47 20.72 -19.41
C ILE A 993 14.25 19.85 -20.39
N ARG A 994 14.13 18.53 -20.27
CA ARG A 994 14.79 17.54 -21.11
C ARG A 994 13.83 16.38 -21.39
N VAL A 995 13.32 16.31 -22.61
CA VAL A 995 12.28 15.35 -23.01
C VAL A 995 12.64 14.71 -24.34
N ASN A 996 12.45 13.39 -24.44
CA ASN A 996 12.65 12.63 -25.66
C ASN A 996 11.37 11.93 -26.08
N GLU A 997 10.87 12.23 -27.26
CA GLU A 997 9.81 11.47 -27.91
C GLU A 997 10.44 10.26 -28.63
N THR A 998 10.08 9.08 -28.14
CA THR A 998 10.62 7.77 -28.51
C THR A 998 10.02 7.17 -29.79
N GLU A 999 8.82 7.58 -30.23
CA GLU A 999 8.09 6.90 -31.31
C GLU A 999 7.12 7.77 -32.15
N GLY A 1000 7.66 8.62 -33.03
CA GLY A 1000 6.84 9.49 -33.86
C GLY A 1000 7.23 10.96 -33.76
N ASN A 1001 6.26 11.84 -33.98
CA ASN A 1001 6.43 13.29 -33.87
C ASN A 1001 6.27 13.73 -32.42
N LEU A 1002 7.05 14.74 -32.04
CA LEU A 1002 6.80 15.53 -30.85
C LEU A 1002 5.98 16.75 -31.25
N ASP A 1003 4.66 16.63 -31.12
CA ASP A 1003 3.72 17.73 -31.35
C ASP A 1003 3.65 18.59 -30.08
N VAL A 1004 4.24 19.79 -30.16
CA VAL A 1004 4.39 20.72 -29.03
C VAL A 1004 3.20 21.66 -28.98
N ASP A 1005 2.59 21.79 -27.80
CA ASP A 1005 1.67 22.89 -27.48
C ASP A 1005 2.42 24.03 -26.79
N HIS A 1006 3.16 23.72 -25.72
CA HIS A 1006 3.99 24.71 -25.04
C HIS A 1006 5.06 24.07 -24.15
N VAL A 1007 6.30 24.55 -24.20
CA VAL A 1007 7.43 24.10 -23.38
C VAL A 1007 8.16 25.31 -22.82
N GLU A 1008 8.05 25.56 -21.52
CA GLU A 1008 8.67 26.71 -20.85
C GLU A 1008 9.56 26.30 -19.68
N SER A 1009 10.85 26.64 -19.78
CA SER A 1009 11.78 26.67 -18.64
C SER A 1009 12.00 28.11 -18.18
N ALA A 1010 11.53 28.45 -16.99
CA ALA A 1010 11.56 29.83 -16.50
C ALA A 1010 12.96 30.34 -16.09
N GLN A 1011 13.92 29.46 -15.79
CA GLN A 1011 15.30 29.82 -15.40
C GLN A 1011 16.37 28.87 -15.95
N GLY A 1012 16.02 27.94 -16.84
CA GLY A 1012 16.91 26.87 -17.31
C GLY A 1012 16.89 26.70 -18.82
N ASP A 1013 17.58 25.65 -19.26
CA ASP A 1013 17.69 25.27 -20.67
C ASP A 1013 16.56 24.30 -21.08
N VAL A 1014 16.23 24.27 -22.37
CA VAL A 1014 15.31 23.29 -22.95
C VAL A 1014 16.07 22.39 -23.93
N GLU A 1015 15.89 21.08 -23.79
CA GLU A 1015 16.39 20.05 -24.69
C GLU A 1015 15.24 19.12 -25.10
N LEU A 1016 14.85 19.17 -26.36
CA LEU A 1016 13.83 18.29 -26.93
C LEU A 1016 14.43 17.41 -28.01
N ALA A 1017 14.12 16.13 -27.95
CA ALA A 1017 14.43 15.16 -29.00
C ALA A 1017 13.16 14.48 -29.46
N ALA A 1018 13.07 14.19 -30.76
CA ALA A 1018 11.98 13.44 -31.35
C ALA A 1018 12.49 12.37 -32.30
N HIS A 1019 11.76 11.27 -32.37
CA HIS A 1019 12.04 10.18 -33.29
C HIS A 1019 11.86 10.61 -34.76
N LEU A 1020 10.74 11.27 -35.10
CA LEU A 1020 10.46 11.80 -36.44
C LEU A 1020 10.67 13.31 -36.51
N ALA A 1021 9.67 14.13 -36.15
CA ALA A 1021 9.70 15.58 -36.26
C ALA A 1021 9.40 16.26 -34.90
N ILE A 1022 9.83 17.51 -34.74
CA ILE A 1022 9.34 18.41 -33.68
C ILE A 1022 8.45 19.43 -34.39
N LEU A 1023 7.17 19.46 -34.04
CA LEU A 1023 6.14 20.23 -34.73
C LEU A 1023 5.40 21.14 -33.75
N ASP A 1024 5.00 22.31 -34.22
CA ASP A 1024 3.94 23.08 -33.59
C ASP A 1024 2.61 22.31 -33.79
N GLY A 1025 2.05 21.83 -32.68
CA GLY A 1025 0.85 21.02 -32.63
C GLY A 1025 -0.43 21.84 -32.48
N VAL A 1026 -0.33 23.14 -32.29
CA VAL A 1026 -1.44 24.08 -32.15
C VAL A 1026 -1.45 25.04 -33.33
N ALA A 1027 -2.15 26.17 -33.22
CA ALA A 1027 -2.30 27.08 -34.34
C ALA A 1027 -2.26 28.49 -33.81
N ASP A 1028 -1.36 29.29 -34.39
CA ASP A 1028 -1.13 30.70 -34.08
C ASP A 1028 -2.42 31.53 -33.85
N ASP A 1029 -2.85 31.66 -32.60
CA ASP A 1029 -3.93 32.55 -32.14
C ASP A 1029 -3.37 33.56 -31.12
N PRO A 1030 -3.76 34.84 -31.14
CA PRO A 1030 -3.49 35.86 -30.12
C PRO A 1030 -3.32 35.48 -28.63
N SER A 1031 -3.85 34.34 -28.17
CA SER A 1031 -3.69 33.88 -26.78
C SER A 1031 -2.46 32.99 -26.51
N GLU A 1032 -1.74 32.62 -27.55
CA GLU A 1032 -0.62 31.69 -27.52
C GLU A 1032 0.70 32.38 -27.13
N LEU A 1033 1.66 31.59 -26.63
CA LEU A 1033 3.02 32.04 -26.35
C LEU A 1033 3.95 31.51 -27.46
N ALA A 1034 5.27 31.65 -27.33
CA ALA A 1034 6.17 30.85 -28.16
C ALA A 1034 6.05 29.38 -27.74
N ASP A 1035 6.16 28.46 -28.70
CA ASP A 1035 6.11 27.01 -28.44
C ASP A 1035 7.16 26.60 -27.42
N ILE A 1036 8.37 27.17 -27.54
CA ILE A 1036 9.52 26.80 -26.72
C ILE A 1036 10.20 28.04 -26.15
N VAL A 1037 10.21 28.14 -24.82
CA VAL A 1037 10.83 29.22 -24.06
C VAL A 1037 11.90 28.65 -23.14
N GLY A 1038 13.13 29.17 -23.24
CA GLY A 1038 14.25 28.75 -22.39
C GLY A 1038 15.48 29.62 -22.57
N ALA A 1039 16.47 29.46 -21.69
CA ALA A 1039 17.74 30.16 -21.80
C ALA A 1039 18.51 29.69 -23.04
N SER A 1040 18.97 28.44 -23.04
CA SER A 1040 19.43 27.76 -24.26
C SER A 1040 18.40 26.74 -24.72
N ILE A 1041 18.24 26.60 -26.04
CA ILE A 1041 17.29 25.65 -26.63
C ILE A 1041 18.05 24.67 -27.53
N SER A 1042 17.81 23.38 -27.36
CA SER A 1042 18.38 22.30 -28.16
C SER A 1042 17.27 21.42 -28.72
N LEU A 1043 17.16 21.34 -30.05
CA LEU A 1043 16.11 20.58 -30.74
C LEU A 1043 16.73 19.52 -31.65
N THR A 1044 16.33 18.26 -31.47
CA THR A 1044 16.81 17.14 -32.30
C THR A 1044 15.65 16.36 -32.90
N SER A 1045 15.47 16.50 -34.22
CA SER A 1045 14.64 15.60 -35.04
C SER A 1045 15.55 14.59 -35.74
N ARG A 1046 15.36 13.29 -35.46
CA ARG A 1046 16.28 12.25 -35.97
C ARG A 1046 16.01 11.88 -37.43
N LEU A 1047 14.76 11.93 -37.89
CA LEU A 1047 14.37 11.37 -39.19
C LEU A 1047 13.60 12.33 -40.10
N ASP A 1048 13.10 13.47 -39.60
CA ASP A 1048 12.39 14.44 -40.44
C ASP A 1048 12.70 15.90 -40.11
N THR A 1049 11.70 16.73 -39.83
CA THR A 1049 11.80 18.20 -39.77
C THR A 1049 11.76 18.76 -38.35
N VAL A 1050 12.19 20.00 -38.18
CA VAL A 1050 11.83 20.86 -37.05
C VAL A 1050 10.99 21.99 -37.61
N GLY A 1051 9.73 22.09 -37.19
CA GLY A 1051 8.72 22.99 -37.74
C GLY A 1051 8.28 22.64 -39.17
N GLN A 1052 7.23 23.31 -39.64
CA GLN A 1052 6.64 23.15 -40.97
C GLN A 1052 6.24 24.50 -41.60
N VAL A 1053 6.03 24.49 -42.92
CA VAL A 1053 5.49 25.68 -43.61
C VAL A 1053 4.07 25.94 -43.14
N GLY A 1054 3.84 27.08 -42.50
CA GLY A 1054 2.53 27.34 -41.87
C GLY A 1054 2.65 27.51 -40.37
N ASN A 1055 3.42 26.63 -39.78
CA ASN A 1055 3.48 26.33 -38.36
C ASN A 1055 4.96 26.13 -38.06
N ASP A 1056 5.68 27.24 -37.91
CA ASP A 1056 7.10 27.20 -37.61
C ASP A 1056 7.30 26.60 -36.20
N ILE A 1057 8.53 26.42 -35.74
CA ILE A 1057 8.74 26.35 -34.29
C ILE A 1057 9.10 27.76 -33.83
N GLU A 1058 8.20 28.33 -33.04
CA GLU A 1058 8.34 29.58 -32.34
C GLU A 1058 9.24 29.37 -31.11
N VAL A 1059 10.37 30.07 -31.08
CA VAL A 1059 11.29 30.04 -29.94
C VAL A 1059 11.41 31.41 -29.27
N ASP A 1060 11.67 31.40 -27.97
CA ASP A 1060 12.23 32.51 -27.20
C ASP A 1060 13.52 32.03 -26.54
N SER A 1061 14.66 32.32 -27.20
CA SER A 1061 16.00 31.85 -26.78
C SER A 1061 16.80 32.92 -26.03
N GLY A 1062 16.28 33.47 -24.93
CA GLY A 1062 16.99 34.30 -23.93
C GLY A 1062 17.58 35.65 -24.43
N SER A 1063 17.70 35.84 -25.75
CA SER A 1063 18.18 37.05 -26.42
C SER A 1063 19.55 37.55 -25.94
N THR A 1064 20.40 36.66 -25.41
CA THR A 1064 21.67 37.00 -24.75
C THR A 1064 22.84 36.11 -25.23
N GLU A 1065 24.03 36.66 -25.44
CA GLU A 1065 25.22 35.85 -25.79
C GLU A 1065 25.53 34.81 -24.69
N GLY A 1066 25.59 33.53 -25.05
CA GLY A 1066 25.71 32.38 -24.14
C GLY A 1066 24.40 31.60 -23.95
N GLU A 1067 23.26 32.22 -24.22
CA GLU A 1067 21.90 31.64 -24.25
C GLU A 1067 21.56 31.44 -25.73
N ASN A 1068 21.73 30.22 -26.24
CA ASN A 1068 21.79 29.99 -27.69
C ASN A 1068 20.96 28.80 -28.15
N LEU A 1069 20.66 28.83 -29.45
CA LEU A 1069 19.89 27.81 -30.14
C LEU A 1069 20.81 26.80 -30.83
N THR A 1070 20.51 25.52 -30.60
CA THR A 1070 21.08 24.37 -31.31
C THR A 1070 19.94 23.54 -31.92
N VAL A 1071 20.01 23.26 -33.22
CA VAL A 1071 19.01 22.45 -33.92
C VAL A 1071 19.70 21.42 -34.82
N SER A 1072 19.20 20.19 -34.79
CA SER A 1072 19.57 19.12 -35.73
C SER A 1072 18.29 18.50 -36.29
N SER A 1073 18.09 18.59 -37.60
CA SER A 1073 17.01 17.91 -38.31
C SER A 1073 17.57 17.07 -39.47
N PHE A 1074 16.88 16.00 -39.85
CA PHE A 1074 17.25 15.24 -41.04
C PHE A 1074 16.82 15.96 -42.33
N ASN A 1075 15.66 16.62 -42.27
CA ASN A 1075 15.02 17.35 -43.34
C ASN A 1075 15.04 18.87 -43.06
N ASN A 1076 14.10 19.63 -43.61
CA ASN A 1076 14.03 21.07 -43.45
C ASN A 1076 13.98 21.52 -41.98
N THR A 1077 14.26 22.79 -41.77
CA THR A 1077 14.07 23.46 -40.47
C THR A 1077 13.31 24.75 -40.73
N HIS A 1078 12.24 24.96 -39.98
CA HIS A 1078 11.37 26.12 -40.01
C HIS A 1078 11.34 26.73 -38.61
N LEU A 1079 12.10 27.81 -38.39
CA LEU A 1079 12.28 28.42 -37.08
C LEU A 1079 12.00 29.92 -37.10
N THR A 1080 11.38 30.40 -36.04
CA THR A 1080 11.11 31.82 -35.81
C THR A 1080 11.47 32.18 -34.37
N GLU A 1081 12.49 33.04 -34.19
CA GLU A 1081 12.76 33.67 -32.90
C GLU A 1081 11.78 34.81 -32.70
N THR A 1082 10.89 34.64 -31.72
CA THR A 1082 9.80 35.57 -31.43
C THR A 1082 10.27 36.79 -30.65
N LEU A 1083 11.32 36.67 -29.84
CA LEU A 1083 11.79 37.73 -28.95
C LEU A 1083 13.26 38.13 -29.23
N GLY A 1084 13.44 39.32 -29.78
CA GLY A 1084 14.75 39.99 -29.86
C GLY A 1084 15.78 39.32 -30.78
N ASP A 1085 17.02 39.17 -30.30
CA ASP A 1085 18.15 38.65 -31.08
C ASP A 1085 18.32 37.14 -30.92
N LEU A 1086 18.38 36.42 -32.04
CA LEU A 1086 18.66 34.98 -32.08
C LEU A 1086 20.17 34.71 -32.03
N TYR A 1087 20.67 34.12 -30.95
CA TYR A 1087 22.05 33.64 -30.86
C TYR A 1087 22.15 32.19 -31.29
N LEU A 1088 22.78 31.93 -32.44
CA LEU A 1088 22.91 30.57 -32.97
C LEU A 1088 24.21 29.92 -32.51
N ASN A 1089 24.11 28.76 -31.85
CA ASN A 1089 25.25 27.86 -31.70
C ASN A 1089 25.42 27.01 -32.97
N THR A 1090 24.43 26.19 -33.34
CA THR A 1090 24.47 25.39 -34.58
C THR A 1090 23.07 25.02 -35.06
N VAL A 1091 22.77 25.22 -36.34
CA VAL A 1091 21.62 24.62 -37.04
C VAL A 1091 22.15 23.65 -38.09
N GLN A 1092 21.83 22.38 -37.96
CA GLN A 1092 22.26 21.32 -38.86
C GLN A 1092 21.05 20.66 -39.53
N THR A 1093 21.11 20.50 -40.85
CA THR A 1093 20.09 19.80 -41.64
C THR A 1093 20.71 18.80 -42.62
N GLY A 1094 19.88 17.96 -43.25
CA GLY A 1094 20.30 17.09 -44.34
C GLY A 1094 20.84 17.83 -45.57
N ALA A 1095 21.67 17.16 -46.37
CA ALA A 1095 22.35 17.79 -47.52
C ALA A 1095 21.42 18.30 -48.64
N ALA A 1096 20.17 17.82 -48.69
CA ALA A 1096 19.15 18.28 -49.63
C ALA A 1096 18.14 19.26 -49.01
N ALA A 1097 18.18 19.44 -47.70
CA ALA A 1097 17.24 20.23 -46.92
C ALA A 1097 17.57 21.72 -46.92
N ILE A 1098 16.59 22.52 -46.52
CA ILE A 1098 16.68 23.96 -46.36
C ILE A 1098 16.47 24.32 -44.89
N ALA A 1099 17.36 25.14 -44.34
CA ALA A 1099 17.14 25.79 -43.06
C ALA A 1099 16.57 27.20 -43.27
N PHE A 1100 15.29 27.40 -42.94
CA PHE A 1100 14.59 28.68 -42.89
C PHE A 1100 14.64 29.23 -41.46
N ILE A 1101 15.36 30.34 -41.25
CA ILE A 1101 15.59 30.91 -39.93
C ILE A 1101 15.18 32.37 -39.93
N ALA A 1102 14.24 32.75 -39.07
CA ALA A 1102 13.79 34.12 -38.91
C ALA A 1102 14.05 34.68 -37.51
N ALA A 1103 14.42 35.96 -37.44
CA ALA A 1103 14.40 36.80 -36.24
C ALA A 1103 13.66 38.12 -36.57
N PRO A 1104 12.31 38.12 -36.58
CA PRO A 1104 11.52 39.27 -37.06
C PRO A 1104 11.65 40.51 -36.16
N ALA A 1105 11.95 40.34 -34.88
CA ALA A 1105 12.17 41.44 -33.94
C ALA A 1105 13.65 41.81 -33.72
N GLY A 1106 14.61 41.14 -34.36
CA GLY A 1106 16.03 41.40 -34.08
C GLY A 1106 17.04 40.86 -35.09
N ARG A 1107 18.19 40.42 -34.57
CA ARG A 1107 19.37 39.99 -35.33
C ARG A 1107 19.52 38.47 -35.29
N ILE A 1108 20.21 37.91 -36.29
CA ILE A 1108 20.72 36.53 -36.23
C ILE A 1108 22.22 36.59 -35.97
N LEU A 1109 22.67 36.09 -34.82
CA LEU A 1109 24.03 36.27 -34.31
C LEU A 1109 24.80 34.96 -34.18
N ASN A 1110 26.12 35.02 -34.35
CA ASN A 1110 26.99 33.88 -34.14
C ASN A 1110 27.29 33.73 -32.66
N ASP A 1111 26.93 32.59 -32.07
CA ASP A 1111 27.35 32.21 -30.71
C ASP A 1111 28.10 30.88 -30.60
N SER A 1112 28.54 30.34 -31.73
CA SER A 1112 29.37 29.14 -31.76
C SER A 1112 30.74 29.42 -31.12
N SER A 1113 31.11 28.60 -30.12
CA SER A 1113 32.43 28.64 -29.50
C SER A 1113 33.55 28.17 -30.46
N SER A 1114 33.21 27.26 -31.36
CA SER A 1114 34.04 26.79 -32.48
C SER A 1114 33.17 26.03 -33.48
N GLY A 1115 33.47 26.16 -34.77
CA GLY A 1115 32.72 25.47 -35.83
C GLY A 1115 31.86 26.42 -36.65
N ASN A 1116 30.82 25.88 -37.29
CA ASN A 1116 29.87 26.62 -38.12
C ASN A 1116 28.55 26.77 -37.36
N ASN A 1117 27.92 27.94 -37.43
CA ASN A 1117 26.57 28.16 -36.92
C ASN A 1117 25.51 27.46 -37.77
N ILE A 1118 25.78 27.23 -39.05
CA ILE A 1118 24.84 26.55 -39.96
C ILE A 1118 25.59 25.51 -40.79
N ILE A 1119 25.13 24.27 -40.77
CA ILE A 1119 25.64 23.14 -41.55
C ILE A 1119 24.45 22.54 -42.31
N SER A 1120 24.27 22.94 -43.56
CA SER A 1120 23.07 22.58 -44.34
C SER A 1120 23.41 22.48 -45.83
N GLY A 1121 22.59 21.77 -46.61
CA GLY A 1121 22.63 21.91 -48.06
C GLY A 1121 22.36 23.36 -48.48
N LYS A 1122 21.28 23.94 -47.96
CA LYS A 1122 20.77 25.26 -48.31
C LYS A 1122 20.28 26.04 -47.07
N THR A 1123 20.41 27.36 -47.05
CA THR A 1123 19.83 28.15 -45.96
C THR A 1123 19.28 29.50 -46.42
N TYR A 1124 18.14 29.89 -45.83
CA TYR A 1124 17.52 31.19 -46.06
C TYR A 1124 17.30 31.89 -44.70
N LEU A 1125 17.95 33.05 -44.54
CA LEU A 1125 17.97 33.84 -43.31
C LEU A 1125 17.10 35.10 -43.43
N PHE A 1126 16.28 35.39 -42.42
CA PHE A 1126 15.41 36.56 -42.38
C PHE A 1126 15.60 37.30 -41.05
N ALA A 1127 16.04 38.56 -41.09
CA ALA A 1127 16.20 39.37 -39.89
C ALA A 1127 15.72 40.80 -40.17
N SER A 1128 15.01 41.41 -39.21
CA SER A 1128 14.65 42.83 -39.34
C SER A 1128 15.88 43.73 -39.20
N LEU A 1129 16.87 43.29 -38.41
CA LEU A 1129 18.15 43.96 -38.18
C LEU A 1129 19.30 43.25 -38.92
N ASP A 1130 20.40 42.96 -38.24
CA ASP A 1130 21.63 42.38 -38.79
C ASP A 1130 21.60 40.84 -38.90
N ILE A 1131 22.28 40.30 -39.89
CA ILE A 1131 22.68 38.88 -39.96
C ILE A 1131 24.19 38.81 -39.75
N GLY A 1132 24.63 38.29 -38.61
CA GLY A 1132 26.02 38.34 -38.15
C GLY A 1132 26.49 39.76 -37.84
N THR A 1133 27.73 39.90 -37.38
CA THR A 1133 28.35 41.22 -37.14
C THR A 1133 29.74 41.29 -37.75
N SER A 1134 30.30 42.50 -37.86
CA SER A 1134 31.66 42.71 -38.36
C SER A 1134 32.74 42.02 -37.51
N ASP A 1135 32.49 41.86 -36.21
CA ASP A 1135 33.44 41.24 -35.28
C ASP A 1135 33.26 39.72 -35.24
N LYS A 1136 32.01 39.25 -35.38
CA LYS A 1136 31.63 37.83 -35.32
C LYS A 1136 30.62 37.56 -36.46
N ALA A 1137 31.15 37.32 -37.66
CA ALA A 1137 30.36 36.94 -38.82
C ALA A 1137 29.68 35.59 -38.57
N LEU A 1138 28.49 35.37 -39.16
CA LEU A 1138 27.82 34.09 -39.10
C LEU A 1138 28.63 33.06 -39.90
N ALA A 1139 29.13 32.03 -39.20
CA ALA A 1139 29.94 30.99 -39.81
C ALA A 1139 29.03 29.91 -40.42
N THR A 1140 29.25 29.55 -41.68
CA THR A 1140 28.39 28.61 -42.40
C THR A 1140 29.21 27.54 -43.11
N GLN A 1141 28.60 26.38 -43.30
CA GLN A 1141 29.02 25.36 -44.24
C GLN A 1141 27.79 24.97 -45.05
N VAL A 1142 27.50 25.80 -46.06
CA VAL A 1142 26.33 25.62 -46.92
C VAL A 1142 26.71 25.67 -48.40
N GLY A 1143 25.93 24.98 -49.22
CA GLY A 1143 26.07 24.99 -50.68
C GLY A 1143 25.44 26.23 -51.29
N ASP A 1144 24.18 26.50 -50.95
CA ASP A 1144 23.43 27.67 -51.42
C ASP A 1144 22.96 28.51 -50.23
N ILE A 1145 23.06 29.85 -50.33
CA ILE A 1145 22.60 30.76 -49.27
C ILE A 1145 21.82 31.95 -49.82
N GLN A 1146 20.69 32.26 -49.19
CA GLN A 1146 19.93 33.51 -49.40
C GLN A 1146 19.69 34.20 -48.05
N GLY A 1147 19.44 35.50 -48.07
CA GLY A 1147 19.07 36.18 -46.84
C GLY A 1147 18.60 37.61 -46.97
N GLN A 1148 17.89 38.08 -45.96
CA GLN A 1148 17.33 39.43 -45.93
C GLN A 1148 17.56 40.03 -44.55
N SER A 1149 18.25 41.18 -44.51
CA SER A 1149 18.48 42.00 -43.34
C SER A 1149 17.80 43.36 -43.56
N THR A 1150 16.51 43.48 -43.19
CA THR A 1150 15.59 44.55 -43.65
C THR A 1150 16.18 45.95 -43.47
N THR A 1151 16.63 46.25 -42.25
CA THR A 1151 17.27 47.54 -41.93
C THR A 1151 18.77 47.41 -41.63
N GLY A 1152 19.23 46.19 -41.31
CA GLY A 1152 20.61 45.92 -40.89
C GLY A 1152 21.54 45.45 -42.00
N SER A 1153 22.74 45.04 -41.59
CA SER A 1153 23.83 44.54 -42.43
C SER A 1153 23.95 43.03 -42.35
N THR A 1154 24.58 42.43 -43.35
CA THR A 1154 24.86 40.99 -43.43
C THR A 1154 26.37 40.74 -43.37
N TYR A 1155 26.80 39.78 -42.55
CA TYR A 1155 28.18 39.31 -42.39
C TYR A 1155 28.23 37.78 -42.37
N ILE A 1156 28.66 37.17 -43.47
CA ILE A 1156 28.76 35.71 -43.63
C ILE A 1156 30.22 35.27 -43.83
N LEU A 1157 30.58 34.16 -43.18
CA LEU A 1157 31.82 33.42 -43.40
C LEU A 1157 31.50 31.95 -43.75
N ASN A 1158 31.57 31.58 -45.03
CA ASN A 1158 31.39 30.19 -45.44
C ASN A 1158 32.73 29.43 -45.48
N THR A 1159 32.75 28.21 -44.95
CA THR A 1159 33.94 27.36 -44.86
C THR A 1159 34.19 26.48 -46.08
N GLY A 1160 33.30 26.51 -47.08
CA GLY A 1160 33.45 25.79 -48.35
C GLY A 1160 33.10 26.63 -49.58
N ALA A 1161 32.86 25.95 -50.70
CA ALA A 1161 32.30 26.55 -51.90
C ALA A 1161 30.89 27.09 -51.60
N LEU A 1162 30.55 28.23 -52.18
CA LEU A 1162 29.28 28.91 -51.89
C LEU A 1162 28.63 29.42 -53.16
N ASN A 1163 27.36 29.08 -53.34
CA ASN A 1163 26.47 29.83 -54.20
C ASN A 1163 25.72 30.87 -53.37
N VAL A 1164 25.80 32.14 -53.77
CA VAL A 1164 24.99 33.20 -53.19
C VAL A 1164 23.74 33.33 -54.05
N GLY A 1165 22.62 32.88 -53.49
CA GLY A 1165 21.41 32.51 -54.21
C GLY A 1165 21.29 31.01 -54.46
N GLY A 1166 20.20 30.60 -55.11
CA GLY A 1166 19.93 29.21 -55.52
C GLY A 1166 19.24 28.36 -54.45
N VAL A 1167 18.83 28.97 -53.33
CA VAL A 1167 18.10 28.26 -52.28
C VAL A 1167 16.68 27.98 -52.75
N VAL A 1168 15.95 29.02 -53.15
CA VAL A 1168 14.61 28.96 -53.74
C VAL A 1168 14.55 29.64 -55.11
N ASP A 1169 13.80 29.03 -56.03
CA ASP A 1169 13.55 29.56 -57.38
C ASP A 1169 12.41 30.60 -57.35
N GLY A 1170 12.36 31.48 -58.35
CA GLY A 1170 11.31 32.52 -58.46
C GLY A 1170 11.65 33.83 -57.77
N ILE A 1171 12.44 33.79 -56.69
CA ILE A 1171 13.00 35.01 -56.08
C ILE A 1171 14.26 35.43 -56.84
N THR A 1172 14.31 36.69 -57.28
CA THR A 1172 15.44 37.20 -58.09
C THR A 1172 16.62 37.68 -57.25
N SER A 1173 16.40 37.87 -55.96
CA SER A 1173 17.34 38.38 -54.99
C SER A 1173 18.00 37.26 -54.18
N GLY A 1174 19.33 37.23 -54.19
CA GLY A 1174 20.14 36.38 -53.32
C GLY A 1174 20.22 36.98 -51.92
N PHE A 1175 20.59 38.26 -51.82
CA PHE A 1175 20.59 38.98 -50.55
C PHE A 1175 20.07 40.42 -50.66
N GLU A 1176 19.33 40.84 -49.65
CA GLU A 1176 18.88 42.22 -49.47
C GLU A 1176 19.32 42.75 -48.11
N ALA A 1177 19.95 43.93 -48.09
CA ALA A 1177 20.40 44.57 -46.86
C ALA A 1177 20.05 46.06 -46.80
N GLY A 1178 19.39 46.46 -45.71
CA GLY A 1178 19.23 47.86 -45.33
C GLY A 1178 20.56 48.55 -45.03
N GLY A 1179 21.59 47.78 -44.69
CA GLY A 1179 22.98 48.15 -44.48
C GLY A 1179 23.91 47.55 -45.55
N GLU A 1180 25.09 47.07 -45.14
CA GLU A 1180 26.08 46.48 -46.06
C GLU A 1180 26.01 44.95 -46.12
N ILE A 1181 26.46 44.36 -47.22
CA ILE A 1181 26.61 42.92 -47.41
C ILE A 1181 28.10 42.60 -47.38
N ASN A 1182 28.53 41.75 -46.45
CA ASN A 1182 29.90 41.24 -46.33
C ASN A 1182 29.89 39.72 -46.39
N MET A 1183 30.48 39.14 -47.44
CA MET A 1183 30.56 37.69 -47.62
C MET A 1183 32.00 37.26 -47.82
N THR A 1184 32.45 36.29 -47.03
CA THR A 1184 33.76 35.65 -47.17
C THR A 1184 33.60 34.14 -47.35
N THR A 1185 34.29 33.55 -48.31
CA THR A 1185 34.36 32.08 -48.50
C THR A 1185 35.80 31.57 -48.41
N GLN A 1186 35.97 30.29 -48.07
CA GLN A 1186 37.26 29.58 -48.12
C GLN A 1186 37.48 28.80 -49.43
N SER A 1187 36.43 28.55 -50.20
CA SER A 1187 36.52 27.96 -51.54
C SER A 1187 35.44 28.62 -52.41
N PRO A 1188 35.40 28.45 -53.75
CA PRO A 1188 34.97 29.49 -54.68
C PRO A 1188 33.56 30.02 -54.39
N MET A 1189 33.33 31.29 -54.71
CA MET A 1189 32.04 31.96 -54.57
C MET A 1189 31.39 32.15 -55.94
N THR A 1190 30.16 31.68 -56.10
CA THR A 1190 29.35 31.94 -57.30
C THR A 1190 28.10 32.71 -56.90
N VAL A 1191 27.92 33.94 -57.38
CA VAL A 1191 26.69 34.70 -57.15
C VAL A 1191 25.71 34.37 -58.28
N VAL A 1192 24.62 33.67 -57.93
CA VAL A 1192 23.62 33.16 -58.87
C VAL A 1192 22.30 33.95 -58.87
N GLN A 1193 22.06 34.75 -57.84
CA GLN A 1193 20.94 35.71 -57.76
C GLN A 1193 21.44 37.10 -57.33
N SER A 1194 20.64 38.14 -57.60
CA SER A 1194 21.04 39.55 -57.44
C SER A 1194 21.29 39.94 -55.98
N LEU A 1195 22.22 40.84 -55.69
CA LEU A 1195 22.44 41.36 -54.33
C LEU A 1195 22.10 42.84 -54.28
N THR A 1196 21.34 43.27 -53.29
CA THR A 1196 20.90 44.66 -53.12
C THR A 1196 21.29 45.17 -51.74
N ALA A 1197 22.03 46.29 -51.67
CA ALA A 1197 22.45 46.88 -50.39
C ALA A 1197 22.38 48.41 -50.38
N ASN A 1198 21.94 49.02 -49.28
CA ASN A 1198 22.13 50.49 -49.13
C ASN A 1198 23.58 50.85 -48.73
N GLY A 1199 24.26 49.94 -48.04
CA GLY A 1199 25.68 49.97 -47.71
C GLY A 1199 26.53 49.26 -48.76
N ASN A 1200 27.81 49.01 -48.47
CA ASN A 1200 28.70 48.38 -49.45
C ASN A 1200 28.30 46.93 -49.75
N ILE A 1201 28.69 46.42 -50.92
CA ILE A 1201 28.71 44.97 -51.19
C ILE A 1201 30.18 44.55 -51.21
N ASN A 1202 30.59 43.73 -50.24
CA ASN A 1202 31.95 43.26 -50.05
C ASN A 1202 31.98 41.74 -50.23
N LEU A 1203 32.52 41.26 -51.35
CA LEU A 1203 32.67 39.84 -51.65
C LEU A 1203 34.14 39.45 -51.55
N LYS A 1204 34.43 38.38 -50.82
CA LYS A 1204 35.78 37.86 -50.64
C LYS A 1204 35.82 36.34 -50.77
N SER A 1205 36.79 35.83 -51.50
CA SER A 1205 37.22 34.43 -51.44
C SER A 1205 38.68 34.41 -50.98
N LYS A 1206 39.02 33.51 -50.05
CA LYS A 1206 40.41 33.38 -49.56
C LYS A 1206 41.20 32.50 -50.53
N ASP A 1207 42.43 32.90 -50.84
CA ASP A 1207 43.42 32.07 -51.55
C ASP A 1207 44.06 31.08 -50.55
N ASP A 1208 43.33 30.00 -50.27
CA ASP A 1208 43.77 28.92 -49.38
C ASP A 1208 43.49 27.51 -49.94
N SER A 1209 42.88 27.41 -51.12
CA SER A 1209 42.64 26.19 -51.88
C SER A 1209 43.20 26.31 -53.32
N ALA A 1210 42.79 25.44 -54.25
CA ALA A 1210 43.26 25.48 -55.64
C ALA A 1210 42.29 26.18 -56.61
N ASN A 1211 41.12 26.59 -56.11
CA ASN A 1211 40.07 27.24 -56.89
C ASN A 1211 39.26 28.16 -55.96
N ASP A 1212 39.69 29.41 -55.85
CA ASP A 1212 39.12 30.44 -54.97
C ASP A 1212 38.57 31.62 -55.79
N ASP A 1213 37.97 31.26 -56.92
CA ASP A 1213 37.36 32.18 -57.88
C ASP A 1213 36.10 32.84 -57.30
N ILE A 1214 35.84 34.08 -57.74
CA ILE A 1214 34.53 34.72 -57.59
C ILE A 1214 33.88 34.83 -58.96
N THR A 1215 32.70 34.24 -59.14
CA THR A 1215 31.92 34.31 -60.38
C THR A 1215 30.58 35.00 -60.15
N ILE A 1216 30.22 35.97 -61.00
CA ILE A 1216 28.88 36.57 -61.05
C ILE A 1216 28.22 36.12 -62.35
N VAL A 1217 27.14 35.34 -62.25
CA VAL A 1217 26.56 34.66 -63.42
C VAL A 1217 25.68 35.57 -64.27
N SER A 1218 25.45 35.17 -65.52
CA SER A 1218 24.66 35.94 -66.49
C SER A 1218 23.25 36.27 -65.97
N GLY A 1219 22.89 37.56 -65.97
CA GLY A 1219 21.56 38.04 -65.57
C GLY A 1219 21.47 38.54 -64.13
N VAL A 1220 22.52 38.33 -63.33
CA VAL A 1220 22.62 38.82 -61.95
C VAL A 1220 23.03 40.29 -61.90
N THR A 1221 22.41 41.06 -61.00
CA THR A 1221 22.82 42.44 -60.70
C THR A 1221 23.29 42.56 -59.25
N LEU A 1222 24.48 43.13 -59.03
CA LEU A 1222 24.88 43.63 -57.72
C LEU A 1222 24.54 45.12 -57.68
N GLU A 1223 23.56 45.54 -56.88
CA GLU A 1223 23.10 46.92 -56.77
C GLU A 1223 23.38 47.52 -55.39
N THR A 1224 24.03 48.68 -55.34
CA THR A 1224 24.30 49.38 -54.08
C THR A 1224 24.30 50.90 -54.16
N LYS A 1225 23.80 51.54 -53.09
CA LYS A 1225 23.92 53.01 -52.87
C LYS A 1225 25.31 53.44 -52.38
N ALA A 1226 26.24 52.50 -52.25
CA ALA A 1226 27.61 52.70 -51.82
C ALA A 1226 28.60 52.10 -52.85
N SER A 1227 29.58 51.30 -52.39
CA SER A 1227 30.63 50.73 -53.25
C SER A 1227 30.50 49.22 -53.33
N ILE A 1228 30.91 48.64 -54.46
CA ILE A 1228 31.10 47.19 -54.62
C ILE A 1228 32.59 46.91 -54.50
N ASN A 1229 32.99 46.00 -53.61
CA ASN A 1229 34.36 45.57 -53.40
C ASN A 1229 34.44 44.05 -53.57
N ILE A 1230 35.17 43.58 -54.57
CA ILE A 1230 35.37 42.16 -54.87
C ILE A 1230 36.84 41.84 -54.69
N ASN A 1231 37.15 40.91 -53.79
CA ASN A 1231 38.49 40.41 -53.52
C ASN A 1231 38.52 38.90 -53.70
N SER A 1232 38.83 38.44 -54.91
CA SER A 1232 38.95 37.01 -55.20
C SER A 1232 40.34 36.49 -54.82
N GLY A 1233 40.38 35.26 -54.31
CA GLY A 1233 41.61 34.54 -54.01
C GLY A 1233 42.39 34.28 -55.29
N ASP A 1234 41.72 33.69 -56.28
CA ASP A 1234 42.26 33.40 -57.62
C ASP A 1234 41.71 34.38 -58.68
N GLY A 1235 40.70 33.97 -59.45
CA GLY A 1235 40.14 34.68 -60.60
C GLY A 1235 38.76 35.31 -60.36
N PHE A 1236 38.45 36.35 -61.14
CA PHE A 1236 37.13 37.00 -61.11
C PHE A 1236 36.44 36.91 -62.47
N THR A 1237 35.29 36.23 -62.51
CA THR A 1237 34.47 36.12 -63.71
C THR A 1237 33.19 36.95 -63.58
N LEU A 1238 33.02 37.93 -64.47
CA LEU A 1238 31.74 38.60 -64.71
C LEU A 1238 31.15 38.08 -66.02
N GLU A 1239 30.13 37.24 -65.95
CA GLU A 1239 29.55 36.63 -67.14
C GLU A 1239 28.79 37.65 -68.01
N SER A 1240 28.64 37.32 -69.30
CA SER A 1240 27.94 38.18 -70.26
C SER A 1240 26.47 38.35 -69.88
N GLY A 1241 26.09 39.51 -69.37
CA GLY A 1241 24.73 39.83 -68.94
C GLY A 1241 24.62 40.12 -67.45
N ALA A 1242 25.67 39.85 -66.67
CA ALA A 1242 25.78 40.30 -65.29
C ALA A 1242 26.10 41.80 -65.19
N THR A 1243 25.61 42.48 -64.14
CA THR A 1243 25.77 43.92 -63.92
C THR A 1243 26.30 44.22 -62.52
N LEU A 1244 27.26 45.13 -62.42
CA LEU A 1244 27.73 45.73 -61.16
C LEU A 1244 27.28 47.20 -61.16
N ASP A 1245 26.30 47.55 -60.34
CA ASP A 1245 25.73 48.90 -60.22
C ASP A 1245 26.00 49.49 -58.83
N ALA A 1246 26.85 50.51 -58.79
CA ALA A 1246 27.27 51.16 -57.56
C ALA A 1246 27.18 52.68 -57.71
N ASP A 1247 26.56 53.35 -56.74
CA ASP A 1247 26.49 54.82 -56.69
C ASP A 1247 27.88 55.47 -56.47
N LYS A 1248 28.82 54.73 -55.89
CA LYS A 1248 30.20 55.18 -55.64
C LYS A 1248 31.21 54.44 -56.53
N ASP A 1249 31.95 53.48 -55.97
CA ASP A 1249 33.09 52.83 -56.62
C ASP A 1249 32.83 51.33 -56.83
N VAL A 1250 33.38 50.75 -57.91
CA VAL A 1250 33.50 49.30 -58.10
C VAL A 1250 34.99 48.95 -58.05
N ASN A 1251 35.41 48.24 -57.00
CA ASN A 1251 36.79 47.84 -56.76
C ASN A 1251 36.92 46.33 -56.92
N ILE A 1252 37.83 45.88 -57.79
CA ILE A 1252 38.08 44.45 -58.02
C ILE A 1252 39.56 44.19 -57.81
N GLN A 1253 39.85 43.23 -56.93
CA GLN A 1253 41.17 42.67 -56.67
C GLN A 1253 41.09 41.16 -56.90
N ILE A 1254 42.07 40.63 -57.62
CA ILE A 1254 42.25 39.20 -57.95
C ILE A 1254 43.66 38.80 -57.51
N ASP A 1255 43.91 37.50 -57.31
CA ASP A 1255 45.18 36.98 -56.80
C ASP A 1255 45.56 37.63 -55.44
N SER A 1256 44.66 37.51 -54.46
CA SER A 1256 44.73 38.23 -53.18
C SER A 1256 44.88 37.27 -51.98
N GLY A 1257 46.12 36.85 -51.65
CA GLY A 1257 46.36 35.94 -50.51
C GLY A 1257 47.81 35.52 -50.25
N GLN A 1258 47.99 34.28 -49.74
CA GLN A 1258 49.27 33.77 -49.22
C GLN A 1258 49.87 32.60 -50.03
N ILE A 1259 49.11 31.94 -50.92
CA ILE A 1259 49.56 30.74 -51.66
C ILE A 1259 49.23 30.90 -53.17
N GLY A 1260 49.72 31.96 -53.79
CA GLY A 1260 49.36 32.15 -55.21
C GLY A 1260 50.09 33.26 -55.89
N ASP A 1261 50.49 34.30 -55.15
CA ASP A 1261 51.14 35.53 -55.64
C ASP A 1261 51.93 35.31 -56.95
N ARG A 1262 51.26 35.54 -58.10
CA ARG A 1262 51.80 35.47 -59.47
C ARG A 1262 52.08 34.10 -60.07
N ASP A 1263 51.29 33.08 -59.77
CA ASP A 1263 51.29 31.88 -60.61
C ASP A 1263 50.62 32.17 -61.98
N ALA A 1264 50.99 31.42 -63.02
CA ALA A 1264 50.47 31.65 -64.38
C ALA A 1264 49.11 30.98 -64.62
N VAL A 1265 48.49 30.44 -63.57
CA VAL A 1265 47.30 29.59 -63.61
C VAL A 1265 46.07 30.30 -63.00
N GLY A 1266 46.25 31.23 -62.04
CA GLY A 1266 45.15 31.87 -61.30
C GLY A 1266 44.68 33.27 -61.75
N ALA A 1267 45.36 33.95 -62.68
CA ALA A 1267 44.93 35.28 -63.13
C ALA A 1267 44.14 35.24 -64.47
N THR A 1268 42.85 34.91 -64.42
CA THR A 1268 41.90 35.17 -65.52
C THR A 1268 40.67 35.92 -65.06
#